data_AF-A0A9X4M9V2-F1
#
_entry.id   AF-A0A9X4M9V2-F1
#
_cell.length_a   1.000
_cell.length_b   1.000
_cell.length_c   1.000
_cell.angle_alpha   90.00
_cell.angle_beta   90.00
_cell.angle_gamma   90.00
#
_symmetry.space_group_name_H-M   'P 1'
#
loop_
_entity.id
_entity.type
_entity.pdbx_description
1 polymer ?
#
loop_
_entity_poly.entity_id
_entity_poly.type
_entity_poly.pdbx_seq_one_letter_code
_entity_poly.pdbx_strand_id
1 'polypeptide(L)'
;MMQHHLGINLGHERSVAIVRDGEIVVAIEQERLDRQKYSIGYMLQSAGVASQMQLPWESIRYCLDSCGIAIADIASITANMPGVDFAPDIARRVFPQDVADKVIALPSHHLAHAYSAFWPSGFDEAVVLAVDATGSTGADHRTESYTLYEGRGHTLTTLHSETVASHLAGISTLGFIYEYITRKAGFVTKMGNTQISHAEAGKLMGLAPFGGQQSQWNRWIHPVEGSYGLSISPYDIFLEVAALEKRYDTGTGKPYLRPYLVDLAYKVQQELEQALLHIVDLALKQTGLRKLCIAGGVGLNSVANYQLLHHLQLEDIFIFPAAGDSGIAAGAALWAYATNGGNKRPKLTKATLGHAYSDRQINRALQKFEADVTVVELSNDAMVNRTAQALAQGYIVARFEGGSEYGPRALGHRSILADPSFERMQDILNVRVKFREAFRPFAPVIPLEDVSQVFEMSVGAPFMLVVPPIRPEMRAKIPAVTHVDGTGRVQTVTEADNAYFYRICRKLVELRQGLPVLLNTSFNMAGQPIVETPLEAIQTFLETDIDYLALENFWIAKRHVKVQNYAEHLEKVKPSPIPHGLPAEQPSVLDLMAQLDRAIFWGDMTDCPWTESELQTLSSLGARYKETSILFPDSPFERPLKTQLSEHVVLILDPLGQSFLADLSKLSQAKKSNLSTYTLPQTKLLLALLGQSEGWQERLRIAQRLTHRELEGQLHWAMEQLSLYNLQPEIGDRPMLPIGAPSDSDLLPLLPSEPDRIFAPFADANFSLRNALYQFHKLLRESDYRVESICDRLGIDALQALEITHFHYYDRYKLAHTNLDNLIRLFLLRVALPERSLQELFGINLFAILRKLGLLIPRNDQWASRIDLFCIEGIYLATDHRYMLLDEDKISENPVMYIGSDSAGLVYTAPQYAAEQILDLCSGSGIQGLVASRYARQVTAIDINPRAIRFARFNAQLNGIDNISFHEGNLYEPVRGRRFDTILANPPFVPSPSKDLGFRDGGATGEEILVQIVKGSAAHLTESGRLFIVSDLVNAKDYQSKLADWWQGGATHQLVLCTADRDEILFSIPHSHAPFGQTLDHYNQELEQWLQNFQQANLTAVNFGYILISCQPESQTSSYYCRTIHNPTSVIHPQVLAYFQQQTWLQSSERGSYFLSLAPDLHFRVEEDLDGRERKIELFSPVNPYFTTYQINEEVWHLLQTIHRIQPQWNTFVIPFNAGLIEDLICKGILHLSLERLTVKPDRKSETPLPKTQSMTITELSTKTTPTCLSSYL
;
A
#
# COMPACT_ATOMS: atom_id res chain seq x y z
N MET A 1 15.44 30.84 51.13
CA MET A 1 14.15 30.21 51.49
C MET A 1 14.09 28.88 50.78
N MET A 2 13.63 27.80 51.42
CA MET A 2 13.42 26.52 50.75
C MET A 2 12.33 26.69 49.69
N GLN A 3 12.66 26.41 48.43
CA GLN A 3 11.74 26.58 47.29
C GLN A 3 11.17 25.23 46.87
N HIS A 4 9.88 25.20 46.55
CA HIS A 4 9.20 24.02 46.02
C HIS A 4 9.05 24.16 44.50
N HIS A 5 9.41 23.12 43.76
CA HIS A 5 9.30 23.08 42.29
C HIS A 5 8.28 22.00 41.92
N LEU A 6 7.27 22.38 41.14
CA LEU A 6 6.17 21.50 40.72
C LEU A 6 6.41 21.00 39.30
N GLY A 7 6.39 19.70 39.10
CA GLY A 7 6.42 19.09 37.78
C GLY A 7 5.10 18.40 37.46
N ILE A 8 4.66 18.49 36.20
CA ILE A 8 3.37 17.98 35.73
C ILE A 8 3.58 17.22 34.41
N ASN A 9 3.13 15.96 34.36
CA ASN A 9 2.98 15.23 33.11
C ASN A 9 1.54 15.37 32.59
N LEU A 10 1.38 15.86 31.36
CA LEU A 10 0.08 15.99 30.67
C LEU A 10 -0.14 14.96 29.54
N GLY A 11 0.85 14.10 29.28
CA GLY A 11 0.70 12.96 28.38
C GLY A 11 -0.22 11.87 28.94
N HIS A 12 -0.13 10.66 28.41
CA HIS A 12 -0.65 9.48 29.11
C HIS A 12 0.09 9.27 30.44
N GLU A 13 -0.51 8.51 31.35
CA GLU A 13 0.03 8.33 32.71
C GLU A 13 0.22 9.67 33.45
N ARG A 14 -0.78 10.55 33.38
CA ARG A 14 -0.74 11.87 34.03
C ARG A 14 -0.25 11.75 35.47
N SER A 15 0.68 12.59 35.83
CA SER A 15 1.35 12.53 37.13
C SER A 15 1.80 13.91 37.59
N VAL A 16 2.04 14.05 38.89
CA VAL A 16 2.51 15.29 39.50
C VAL A 16 3.56 14.96 40.56
N ALA A 17 4.62 15.76 40.62
CA ALA A 17 5.65 15.65 41.64
C ALA A 17 6.05 17.04 42.16
N ILE A 18 6.42 17.10 43.44
CA ILE A 18 7.04 18.30 44.04
C ILE A 18 8.45 17.94 44.49
N VAL A 19 9.40 18.82 44.14
CA VAL A 19 10.80 18.75 44.57
C VAL A 19 11.10 19.91 45.50
N ARG A 20 11.83 19.65 46.58
CA ARG A 20 12.37 20.64 47.50
C ARG A 20 13.82 20.28 47.82
N ASP A 21 14.74 21.23 47.66
CA ASP A 21 16.16 21.01 47.96
C ASP A 21 16.78 19.77 47.25
N GLY A 22 16.31 19.50 46.02
CA GLY A 22 16.74 18.36 45.20
C GLY A 22 16.09 17.02 45.58
N GLU A 23 15.34 16.95 46.69
CA GLU A 23 14.60 15.77 47.12
C GLU A 23 13.19 15.78 46.50
N ILE A 24 12.76 14.63 45.95
CA ILE A 24 11.36 14.43 45.54
C ILE A 24 10.56 14.18 46.82
N VAL A 25 9.81 15.18 47.28
CA VAL A 25 9.11 15.12 48.58
C VAL A 25 7.73 14.45 48.48
N VAL A 26 7.08 14.56 47.33
CA VAL A 26 5.82 13.87 47.04
C VAL A 26 5.68 13.67 45.54
N ALA A 27 5.18 12.52 45.11
CA ALA A 27 4.84 12.24 43.72
C ALA A 27 3.67 11.25 43.64
N ILE A 28 2.75 11.47 42.70
CA ILE A 28 1.57 10.61 42.54
C ILE A 28 1.14 10.52 41.07
N GLU A 29 0.74 9.32 40.65
CA GLU A 29 0.10 9.06 39.36
C GLU A 29 -1.41 9.29 39.49
N GLN A 30 -2.01 10.02 38.55
CA GLN A 30 -3.45 10.35 38.57
C GLN A 30 -4.33 9.09 38.51
N GLU A 31 -3.86 8.00 37.90
CA GLU A 31 -4.58 6.71 37.88
C GLU A 31 -4.85 6.14 39.28
N ARG A 32 -4.00 6.47 40.26
CA ARG A 32 -4.17 6.03 41.66
C ARG A 32 -5.40 6.71 42.28
N LEU A 33 -5.71 7.93 41.86
CA LEU A 33 -6.76 8.78 42.41
C LEU A 33 -8.11 8.61 41.68
N ASP A 34 -8.10 8.67 40.34
CA ASP A 34 -9.32 8.54 39.53
C ASP A 34 -9.75 7.07 39.30
N ARG A 35 -8.89 6.12 39.69
CA ARG A 35 -9.06 4.67 39.54
C ARG A 35 -9.16 4.20 38.08
N GLN A 36 -8.70 5.02 37.13
CA GLN A 36 -8.65 4.70 35.70
C GLN A 36 -7.19 4.40 35.31
N LYS A 37 -6.88 3.14 34.99
CA LYS A 37 -5.52 2.76 34.53
C LYS A 37 -5.12 3.60 33.32
N TYR A 38 -3.88 4.06 33.32
CA TYR A 38 -3.30 4.91 32.28
C TYR A 38 -4.11 6.21 32.11
N SER A 39 -4.49 6.84 33.23
CA SER A 39 -5.34 8.04 33.29
C SER A 39 -5.12 8.98 32.12
N ILE A 40 -6.20 9.28 31.40
CA ILE A 40 -6.16 9.93 30.08
C ILE A 40 -5.68 11.37 30.21
N GLY A 41 -4.50 11.66 29.67
CA GLY A 41 -4.09 13.00 29.27
C GLY A 41 -4.09 13.11 27.74
N TYR A 42 -3.01 13.61 27.16
CA TYR A 42 -2.85 13.60 25.71
C TYR A 42 -2.44 12.22 25.21
N MET A 43 -3.29 11.64 24.37
CA MET A 43 -2.95 10.43 23.63
C MET A 43 -3.25 10.64 22.16
N LEU A 44 -2.19 10.63 21.37
CA LEU A 44 -2.18 10.68 19.92
C LEU A 44 -2.61 12.03 19.34
N GLN A 45 -1.90 12.40 18.27
CA GLN A 45 -2.07 13.57 17.40
C GLN A 45 -3.42 13.58 16.64
N SER A 46 -4.51 13.16 17.27
CA SER A 46 -5.85 13.30 16.70
C SER A 46 -6.29 14.76 16.83
N ALA A 47 -6.39 15.43 15.68
CA ALA A 47 -6.86 16.81 15.59
C ALA A 47 -8.24 16.95 16.26
N GLY A 48 -8.33 17.80 17.28
CA GLY A 48 -9.58 18.14 17.97
C GLY A 48 -9.67 17.79 19.46
N VAL A 49 -8.72 17.02 20.03
CA VAL A 49 -8.77 16.63 21.46
C VAL A 49 -8.08 17.64 22.38
N ALA A 50 -7.23 18.52 21.84
CA ALA A 50 -6.46 19.49 22.64
C ALA A 50 -7.34 20.48 23.44
N SER A 51 -8.53 20.81 22.93
CA SER A 51 -9.49 21.69 23.63
C SER A 51 -10.17 21.03 24.84
N GLN A 52 -10.01 19.73 25.03
CA GLN A 52 -10.58 18.97 26.16
C GLN A 52 -9.53 18.67 27.25
N MET A 53 -8.27 19.08 27.07
CA MET A 53 -7.22 18.80 28.03
C MET A 53 -7.43 19.57 29.34
N GLN A 54 -7.31 18.85 30.45
CA GLN A 54 -7.36 19.41 31.80
C GLN A 54 -6.09 19.03 32.55
N LEU A 55 -5.57 19.99 33.30
CA LEU A 55 -4.52 19.73 34.29
C LEU A 55 -5.02 18.65 35.28
N PRO A 56 -4.15 17.75 35.76
CA PRO A 56 -4.51 16.73 36.75
C PRO A 56 -4.71 17.37 38.13
N TRP A 57 -5.82 18.10 38.30
CA TRP A 57 -6.09 18.92 39.48
C TRP A 57 -6.12 18.12 40.78
N GLU A 58 -6.57 16.86 40.71
CA GLU A 58 -6.58 15.98 41.86
C GLU A 58 -5.16 15.63 42.31
N SER A 59 -4.27 15.26 41.38
CA SER A 59 -2.85 15.03 41.68
C SER A 59 -2.13 16.31 42.13
N ILE A 60 -2.42 17.46 41.51
CA ILE A 60 -1.86 18.76 41.94
C ILE A 60 -2.25 19.05 43.38
N ARG A 61 -3.55 18.96 43.70
CA ARG A 61 -4.05 19.18 45.06
C ARG A 61 -3.45 18.16 46.04
N TYR A 62 -3.39 16.88 45.66
CA TYR A 62 -2.80 15.82 46.49
C TYR A 62 -1.37 16.16 46.91
N CYS A 63 -0.53 16.60 45.95
CA CYS A 63 0.86 16.96 46.24
C CYS A 63 0.96 18.23 47.09
N LEU A 64 0.16 19.26 46.82
CA LEU A 64 0.14 20.50 47.59
C LEU A 64 -0.32 20.28 49.04
N ASP A 65 -1.41 19.52 49.23
CA ASP A 65 -1.96 19.17 50.54
C ASP A 65 -0.95 18.34 51.36
N SER A 66 -0.24 17.41 50.71
CA SER A 66 0.82 16.60 51.34
C SER A 66 2.01 17.45 51.83
N CYS A 67 2.32 18.53 51.12
CA CYS A 67 3.35 19.49 51.50
C CYS A 67 2.84 20.58 52.45
N GLY A 68 1.52 20.73 52.63
CA GLY A 68 0.92 21.79 53.44
C GLY A 68 1.12 23.20 52.87
N ILE A 69 1.16 23.33 51.54
CA ILE A 69 1.44 24.60 50.83
C ILE A 69 0.34 24.95 49.83
N ALA A 70 0.22 26.22 49.46
CA ALA A 70 -0.63 26.67 48.36
C ALA A 70 0.14 26.66 47.03
N ILE A 71 -0.59 26.63 45.90
CA ILE A 71 0.02 26.75 44.55
C ILE A 71 0.83 28.04 44.40
N ALA A 72 0.44 29.11 45.10
CA ALA A 72 1.14 30.39 45.13
C ALA A 72 2.53 30.31 45.81
N ASP A 73 2.80 29.28 46.62
CA ASP A 73 4.08 29.06 47.31
C ASP A 73 5.09 28.29 46.45
N ILE A 74 4.65 27.74 45.30
CA ILE A 74 5.53 27.09 44.33
C ILE A 74 6.45 28.15 43.69
N ALA A 75 7.74 27.83 43.55
CA ALA A 75 8.73 28.69 42.93
C ALA A 75 8.71 28.59 41.41
N SER A 76 8.54 27.38 40.87
CA SER A 76 8.42 27.14 39.42
C SER A 76 7.50 25.96 39.12
N ILE A 77 6.83 26.03 37.98
CA ILE A 77 5.99 24.97 37.44
C ILE A 77 6.55 24.54 36.09
N THR A 78 6.77 23.25 35.88
CA THR A 78 7.17 22.71 34.57
C THR A 78 6.19 21.63 34.17
N ALA A 79 5.45 21.89 33.10
CA ALA A 79 4.53 20.93 32.50
C ALA A 79 5.10 20.45 31.18
N ASN A 80 4.99 19.16 30.90
CA ASN A 80 5.51 18.54 29.68
C ASN A 80 4.58 17.42 29.17
N MET A 81 4.63 17.18 27.86
CA MET A 81 3.97 16.07 27.17
C MET A 81 4.83 15.60 25.99
N PRO A 82 4.74 14.32 25.58
CA PRO A 82 5.46 13.81 24.42
C PRO A 82 4.86 14.36 23.10
N GLY A 83 5.64 14.29 22.01
CA GLY A 83 5.30 14.89 20.72
C GLY A 83 5.54 16.40 20.69
N VAL A 84 4.67 17.14 20.01
CA VAL A 84 4.72 18.61 20.05
C VAL A 84 4.22 19.07 21.42
N ASP A 85 5.13 19.66 22.21
CA ASP A 85 4.85 20.00 23.62
C ASP A 85 4.02 21.29 23.73
N PHE A 86 2.71 21.14 23.96
CA PHE A 86 1.80 22.24 24.24
C PHE A 86 1.55 22.44 25.75
N ALA A 87 2.14 21.61 26.62
CA ALA A 87 1.83 21.60 28.05
C ALA A 87 2.14 22.93 28.76
N PRO A 88 3.27 23.63 28.48
CA PRO A 88 3.53 24.94 29.07
C PRO A 88 2.46 25.99 28.73
N ASP A 89 1.99 26.00 27.48
CA ASP A 89 1.00 26.98 27.03
C ASP A 89 -0.39 26.68 27.59
N ILE A 90 -0.76 25.40 27.69
CA ILE A 90 -1.98 24.97 28.38
C ILE A 90 -1.93 25.40 29.85
N ALA A 91 -0.82 25.16 30.53
CA ALA A 91 -0.65 25.54 31.93
C ALA A 91 -0.79 27.07 32.11
N ARG A 92 -0.10 27.88 31.29
CA ARG A 92 -0.19 29.35 31.34
C ARG A 92 -1.59 29.88 31.10
N ARG A 93 -2.37 29.25 30.21
CA ARG A 93 -3.74 29.66 29.90
C ARG A 93 -4.72 29.35 31.04
N VAL A 94 -4.48 28.27 31.77
CA VAL A 94 -5.41 27.76 32.79
C VAL A 94 -5.11 28.36 34.16
N PHE A 95 -3.84 28.63 34.48
CA PHE A 95 -3.45 29.23 35.74
C PHE A 95 -3.73 30.75 35.78
N PRO A 96 -4.05 31.32 36.97
CA PRO A 96 -4.02 32.77 37.18
C PRO A 96 -2.65 33.36 36.83
N GLN A 97 -2.60 34.63 36.41
CA GLN A 97 -1.38 35.26 35.88
C GLN A 97 -0.15 35.12 36.79
N ASP A 98 -0.31 35.33 38.10
CA ASP A 98 0.75 35.24 39.11
C ASP A 98 1.35 33.82 39.27
N VAL A 99 0.57 32.80 38.91
CA VAL A 99 1.02 31.40 38.87
C VAL A 99 1.54 31.04 37.46
N ALA A 100 0.89 31.57 36.41
CA ALA A 100 1.30 31.37 35.02
C ALA A 100 2.71 31.91 34.73
N ASP A 101 3.10 33.02 35.36
CA ASP A 101 4.44 33.61 35.24
C ASP A 101 5.55 32.69 35.79
N LYS A 102 5.18 31.67 36.58
CA LYS A 102 6.10 30.67 37.13
C LYS A 102 6.25 29.43 36.23
N VAL A 103 5.55 29.38 35.10
CA VAL A 103 5.60 28.24 34.16
C VAL A 103 6.82 28.31 33.26
N ILE A 104 7.73 27.37 33.44
CA ILE A 104 8.98 27.22 32.68
C ILE A 104 8.82 26.06 31.69
N ALA A 105 9.16 26.29 30.43
CA ALA A 105 9.15 25.28 29.39
C ALA A 105 10.44 24.43 29.45
N LEU A 106 10.27 23.11 29.44
CA LEU A 106 11.36 22.15 29.37
C LEU A 106 11.84 22.01 27.89
N PRO A 107 13.15 21.93 27.61
CA PRO A 107 13.64 21.84 26.23
C PRO A 107 13.29 20.53 25.50
N SER A 108 13.19 19.41 26.21
CA SER A 108 12.95 18.09 25.61
C SER A 108 12.33 17.13 26.63
N HIS A 109 11.42 16.29 26.17
CA HIS A 109 10.79 15.22 26.94
C HIS A 109 11.82 14.21 27.47
N HIS A 110 12.77 13.78 26.62
CA HIS A 110 13.85 12.89 27.04
C HIS A 110 14.79 13.52 28.08
N LEU A 111 14.90 14.84 28.10
CA LEU A 111 15.66 15.53 29.15
C LEU A 111 14.97 15.37 30.52
N ALA A 112 13.64 15.43 30.60
CA ALA A 112 12.93 15.13 31.85
C ALA A 112 13.21 13.69 32.31
N HIS A 113 13.14 12.72 31.40
CA HIS A 113 13.53 11.34 31.69
C HIS A 113 14.97 11.24 32.22
N ALA A 114 15.93 11.90 31.57
CA ALA A 114 17.32 11.90 32.02
C ALA A 114 17.49 12.50 33.44
N TYR A 115 16.77 13.57 33.75
CA TYR A 115 16.76 14.16 35.09
C TYR A 115 16.09 13.27 36.13
N SER A 116 15.01 12.55 35.79
CA SER A 116 14.34 11.63 36.71
C SER A 116 15.26 10.45 37.09
N ALA A 117 16.16 10.02 36.20
CA ALA A 117 17.13 8.97 36.52
C ALA A 117 18.42 9.49 37.16
N PHE A 118 19.13 10.43 36.52
CA PHE A 118 20.47 10.80 36.95
C PHE A 118 20.48 11.54 38.28
N TRP A 119 19.63 12.55 38.46
CA TRP A 119 19.65 13.39 39.66
C TRP A 119 19.45 12.62 40.97
N PRO A 120 18.47 11.70 41.07
CA PRO A 120 18.27 10.90 42.28
C PRO A 120 19.10 9.61 42.34
N SER A 121 19.94 9.29 41.36
CA SER A 121 20.71 8.03 41.34
C SER A 121 21.72 7.88 42.49
N GLY A 122 22.25 9.00 42.99
CA GLY A 122 23.41 9.03 43.88
C GLY A 122 24.75 8.77 43.16
N PHE A 123 24.80 8.79 41.83
CA PHE A 123 26.04 8.68 41.05
C PHE A 123 26.62 10.06 40.72
N ASP A 124 27.92 10.24 40.96
CA ASP A 124 28.63 11.47 40.55
C ASP A 124 28.85 11.51 39.04
N GLU A 125 29.06 10.35 38.42
CA GLU A 125 29.21 10.19 36.98
C GLU A 125 28.49 8.94 36.48
N ALA A 126 27.81 9.04 35.34
CA ALA A 126 27.14 7.91 34.68
C ALA A 126 26.83 8.23 33.21
N VAL A 127 26.75 7.20 32.37
CA VAL A 127 25.99 7.29 31.12
C VAL A 127 24.51 7.31 31.49
N VAL A 128 23.71 8.10 30.79
CA VAL A 128 22.26 8.19 31.00
C VAL A 128 21.55 7.90 29.69
N LEU A 129 20.66 6.92 29.69
CA LEU A 129 19.83 6.55 28.55
C LEU A 129 18.37 6.91 28.83
N ALA A 130 17.82 7.84 28.04
CA ALA A 130 16.38 8.04 27.93
C ALA A 130 15.89 7.30 26.68
N VAL A 131 15.02 6.30 26.83
CA VAL A 131 14.52 5.50 25.71
C VAL A 131 13.02 5.24 25.87
N ASP A 132 12.24 5.71 24.90
CA ASP A 132 10.78 5.69 24.98
C ASP A 132 10.12 5.28 23.65
N ALA A 133 8.79 5.23 23.64
CA ALA A 133 8.02 5.13 22.41
C ALA A 133 8.18 6.40 21.55
N THR A 134 8.14 7.58 22.16
CA THR A 134 8.34 8.87 21.49
C THR A 134 8.67 9.96 22.51
N GLY A 135 9.66 10.80 22.20
CA GLY A 135 9.96 12.00 22.97
C GLY A 135 9.41 13.27 22.32
N SER A 136 10.16 14.37 22.41
CA SER A 136 9.75 15.64 21.82
C SER A 136 9.76 15.59 20.29
N THR A 137 8.79 16.22 19.65
CA THR A 137 8.76 16.47 18.21
C THR A 137 9.23 17.89 17.92
N GLY A 138 10.33 18.02 17.19
CA GLY A 138 10.90 19.31 16.78
C GLY A 138 10.10 19.98 15.66
N ALA A 139 10.50 21.21 15.33
CA ALA A 139 9.92 21.97 14.21
C ALA A 139 10.19 21.31 12.84
N ASP A 140 11.23 20.48 12.76
CA ASP A 140 11.59 19.65 11.62
C ASP A 140 10.73 18.38 11.48
N HIS A 141 9.69 18.23 12.30
CA HIS A 141 8.75 17.10 12.33
C HIS A 141 9.42 15.75 12.61
N ARG A 142 10.56 15.78 13.31
CA ARG A 142 11.25 14.60 13.80
C ARG A 142 10.98 14.41 15.29
N THR A 143 10.75 13.18 15.71
CA THR A 143 10.51 12.83 17.12
C THR A 143 11.66 12.01 17.68
N GLU A 144 12.01 12.25 18.94
CA GLU A 144 13.04 11.49 19.64
C GLU A 144 12.61 10.02 19.82
N SER A 145 13.55 9.10 19.58
CA SER A 145 13.43 7.65 19.81
C SER A 145 14.18 7.25 21.08
N TYR A 146 15.45 7.66 21.17
CA TYR A 146 16.26 7.57 22.40
C TYR A 146 17.33 8.66 22.41
N THR A 147 17.79 9.01 23.61
CA THR A 147 18.83 10.01 23.81
C THR A 147 19.82 9.51 24.86
N LEU A 148 21.10 9.62 24.54
CA LEU A 148 22.22 9.30 25.41
C LEU A 148 22.81 10.59 25.96
N TYR A 149 23.09 10.62 27.26
CA TYR A 149 23.77 11.71 27.93
C TYR A 149 24.97 11.19 28.72
N GLU A 150 25.95 12.07 28.88
CA GLU A 150 27.01 11.95 29.86
C GLU A 150 26.65 12.81 31.07
N GLY A 151 26.46 12.17 32.23
CA GLY A 151 26.25 12.85 33.50
C GLY A 151 27.56 12.98 34.27
N ARG A 152 27.94 14.21 34.66
CA ARG A 152 29.08 14.49 35.53
C ARG A 152 28.76 15.61 36.52
N GLY A 153 28.85 15.33 37.82
CA GLY A 153 28.54 16.29 38.87
C GLY A 153 27.08 16.76 38.77
N HIS A 154 26.84 18.01 38.38
CA HIS A 154 25.48 18.56 38.23
C HIS A 154 25.06 18.73 36.77
N THR A 155 25.89 18.29 35.83
CA THR A 155 25.70 18.53 34.39
C THR A 155 25.29 17.25 33.69
N LEU A 156 24.31 17.37 32.79
CA LEU A 156 23.97 16.38 31.78
C LEU A 156 24.31 16.95 30.40
N THR A 157 25.21 16.28 29.68
CA THR A 157 25.61 16.66 28.32
C THR A 157 25.12 15.62 27.34
N THR A 158 24.35 16.03 26.32
CA THR A 158 23.87 15.12 25.28
C THR A 158 25.04 14.55 24.48
N LEU A 159 25.14 13.22 24.41
CA LEU A 159 26.09 12.50 23.56
C LEU A 159 25.49 12.24 22.17
N HIS A 160 24.24 11.79 22.15
CA HIS A 160 23.51 11.46 20.92
C HIS A 160 22.01 11.58 21.16
N SER A 161 21.28 12.09 20.17
CA SER A 161 19.82 12.05 20.17
C SER A 161 19.35 11.44 18.85
N GLU A 162 18.82 10.21 18.92
CA GLU A 162 18.25 9.55 17.76
C GLU A 162 16.82 10.04 17.55
N THR A 163 16.53 10.51 16.34
CA THR A 163 15.21 10.99 15.98
C THR A 163 14.69 10.24 14.76
N VAL A 164 13.39 10.12 14.61
CA VAL A 164 12.73 9.54 13.43
C VAL A 164 11.69 10.50 12.90
N ALA A 165 11.34 10.41 11.62
CA ALA A 165 10.24 11.21 11.08
C ALA A 165 8.94 10.87 11.84
N SER A 166 8.24 11.89 12.32
CA SER A 166 7.10 11.74 13.24
C SER A 166 5.96 10.89 12.67
N HIS A 167 5.72 10.94 11.35
CA HIS A 167 4.71 10.12 10.68
C HIS A 167 5.07 8.63 10.59
N LEU A 168 6.36 8.28 10.71
CA LEU A 168 6.86 6.90 10.76
C LEU A 168 6.97 6.32 12.17
N ALA A 169 6.97 7.18 13.21
CA ALA A 169 7.33 6.80 14.57
C ALA A 169 6.67 5.51 15.07
N GLY A 170 5.39 5.30 14.71
CA GLY A 170 4.55 4.18 15.17
C GLY A 170 5.09 2.76 14.95
N ILE A 171 6.15 2.56 14.15
CA ILE A 171 6.94 1.32 14.07
C ILE A 171 8.41 1.60 13.70
N SER A 172 8.92 2.79 14.00
CA SER A 172 10.32 3.18 13.73
C SER A 172 11.13 3.49 14.99
N THR A 173 10.48 3.60 16.15
CA THR A 173 11.18 3.72 17.45
C THR A 173 11.19 2.40 18.19
N LEU A 174 12.17 2.21 19.07
CA LEU A 174 12.31 0.98 19.86
C LEU A 174 11.07 0.70 20.70
N GLY A 175 10.51 1.73 21.36
CA GLY A 175 9.29 1.58 22.15
C GLY A 175 8.07 1.24 21.29
N PHE A 176 7.88 1.90 20.14
CA PHE A 176 6.71 1.63 19.31
C PHE A 176 6.74 0.30 18.58
N ILE A 177 7.91 -0.22 18.19
CA ILE A 177 8.02 -1.59 17.66
C ILE A 177 7.58 -2.61 18.71
N TYR A 178 8.02 -2.42 19.96
CA TYR A 178 7.61 -3.26 21.08
C TYR A 178 6.09 -3.14 21.36
N GLU A 179 5.54 -1.93 21.31
CA GLU A 179 4.09 -1.70 21.44
C GLU A 179 3.30 -2.31 20.29
N TYR A 180 3.80 -2.26 19.06
CA TYR A 180 3.13 -2.79 17.88
C TYR A 180 2.84 -4.29 18.05
N ILE A 181 3.83 -5.05 18.51
CA ILE A 181 3.66 -6.48 18.82
C ILE A 181 2.82 -6.67 20.08
N THR A 182 2.96 -5.81 21.08
CA THR A 182 2.10 -5.84 22.29
C THR A 182 0.62 -5.73 21.93
N ARG A 183 0.28 -4.83 21.00
CA ARG A 183 -1.09 -4.64 20.49
C ARG A 183 -1.56 -5.86 19.69
N LYS A 184 -0.71 -6.43 18.83
CA LYS A 184 -1.00 -7.67 18.09
C LYS A 184 -1.23 -8.87 19.01
N ALA A 185 -0.51 -8.97 20.11
CA ALA A 185 -0.75 -9.97 21.17
C ALA A 185 -2.03 -9.74 21.99
N GLY A 186 -2.78 -8.68 21.69
CA GLY A 186 -4.05 -8.35 22.36
C GLY A 186 -3.87 -7.76 23.75
N PHE A 187 -2.65 -7.36 24.13
CA PHE A 187 -2.35 -6.74 25.42
C PHE A 187 -2.63 -5.25 25.38
N VAL A 188 -3.92 -4.90 25.30
CA VAL A 188 -4.39 -3.52 25.26
C VAL A 188 -5.38 -3.23 26.37
N THR A 189 -5.20 -2.11 27.06
CA THR A 189 -6.20 -1.56 27.98
C THR A 189 -6.92 -0.42 27.29
N LYS A 190 -8.24 -0.54 27.12
CA LYS A 190 -9.08 0.58 26.66
C LYS A 190 -9.18 1.62 27.76
N MET A 191 -9.00 2.88 27.41
CA MET A 191 -9.02 3.97 28.38
C MET A 191 -10.37 4.68 28.36
N GLY A 192 -11.10 4.57 29.46
CA GLY A 192 -12.46 5.10 29.61
C GLY A 192 -13.44 4.55 28.55
N ASN A 193 -14.46 5.34 28.22
CA ASN A 193 -15.42 5.04 27.15
C ASN A 193 -14.93 5.49 25.75
N THR A 194 -13.62 5.71 25.58
CA THR A 194 -13.03 6.21 24.33
C THR A 194 -12.57 5.07 23.42
N GLN A 195 -12.27 5.37 22.16
CA GLN A 195 -11.61 4.41 21.24
C GLN A 195 -10.09 4.30 21.48
N ILE A 196 -9.53 4.98 22.49
CA ILE A 196 -8.10 5.02 22.75
C ILE A 196 -7.68 3.82 23.61
N SER A 197 -6.53 3.22 23.30
CA SER A 197 -6.00 2.06 24.01
C SER A 197 -4.49 2.15 24.28
N HIS A 198 -4.06 1.64 25.43
CA HIS A 198 -2.69 1.63 25.91
C HIS A 198 -2.11 0.23 25.72
N ALA A 199 -0.87 0.12 25.24
CA ALA A 199 -0.19 -1.16 25.10
C ALA A 199 0.41 -1.60 26.44
N GLU A 200 0.02 -2.76 26.97
CA GLU A 200 0.56 -3.29 28.22
C GLU A 200 1.88 -4.05 27.97
N ALA A 201 2.95 -3.33 27.59
CA ALA A 201 4.24 -3.91 27.16
C ALA A 201 4.84 -4.91 28.16
N GLY A 202 4.65 -4.68 29.48
CA GLY A 202 5.10 -5.61 30.51
C GLY A 202 4.44 -7.01 30.45
N LYS A 203 3.30 -7.17 29.76
CA LYS A 203 2.71 -8.48 29.45
C LYS A 203 3.43 -9.18 28.32
N LEU A 204 3.82 -8.45 27.28
CA LEU A 204 4.62 -8.99 26.18
C LEU A 204 5.99 -9.47 26.67
N MET A 205 6.62 -8.70 27.57
CA MET A 205 7.86 -9.10 28.24
C MET A 205 7.72 -10.42 29.01
N GLY A 206 6.58 -10.64 29.67
CA GLY A 206 6.29 -11.91 30.36
C GLY A 206 5.91 -13.06 29.43
N LEU A 207 5.52 -12.77 28.18
CA LEU A 207 5.21 -13.75 27.15
C LEU A 207 6.46 -14.23 26.42
N ALA A 208 7.44 -13.35 26.22
CA ALA A 208 8.66 -13.61 25.45
C ALA A 208 9.39 -14.93 25.82
N PRO A 209 9.54 -15.32 27.10
CA PRO A 209 10.21 -16.57 27.47
C PRO A 209 9.52 -17.87 27.00
N PHE A 210 8.27 -17.79 26.52
CA PHE A 210 7.53 -18.94 25.98
C PHE A 210 7.73 -19.12 24.47
N GLY A 211 8.39 -18.16 23.81
CA GLY A 211 8.71 -18.22 22.39
C GLY A 211 10.12 -18.74 22.15
N GLY A 212 10.45 -18.93 20.88
CA GLY A 212 11.77 -19.35 20.43
C GLY A 212 12.27 -18.56 19.23
N GLN A 213 13.56 -18.68 18.96
CA GLN A 213 14.17 -18.09 17.79
C GLN A 213 13.72 -18.81 16.52
N GLN A 214 13.26 -18.05 15.53
CA GLN A 214 12.96 -18.52 14.19
C GLN A 214 14.05 -18.00 13.24
N SER A 215 15.01 -18.87 12.88
CA SER A 215 16.20 -18.50 12.09
C SER A 215 15.90 -17.94 10.69
N GLN A 216 14.71 -18.20 10.19
CA GLN A 216 14.21 -17.82 8.88
C GLN A 216 13.46 -16.48 8.86
N TRP A 217 13.29 -15.82 10.01
CA TRP A 217 12.67 -14.51 10.14
C TRP A 217 13.74 -13.42 10.06
N ASN A 218 13.42 -12.30 9.39
CA ASN A 218 14.41 -11.24 9.16
C ASN A 218 14.62 -10.42 10.42
N ARG A 219 15.85 -10.02 10.71
CA ARG A 219 16.13 -9.05 11.77
C ARG A 219 15.44 -7.71 11.45
N TRP A 220 14.88 -7.04 12.45
CA TRP A 220 14.17 -5.76 12.30
C TRP A 220 15.03 -4.56 12.71
N ILE A 221 15.84 -4.73 13.75
CA ILE A 221 16.66 -3.65 14.31
C ILE A 221 18.13 -3.96 14.02
N HIS A 222 18.71 -3.20 13.09
CA HIS A 222 20.09 -3.36 12.65
C HIS A 222 20.98 -2.27 13.25
N PRO A 223 21.91 -2.60 14.17
CA PRO A 223 22.89 -1.65 14.65
C PRO A 223 23.79 -1.16 13.52
N VAL A 224 24.06 0.14 13.47
CA VAL A 224 25.04 0.72 12.54
C VAL A 224 26.42 0.66 13.20
N GLU A 225 27.36 -0.02 12.56
CA GLU A 225 28.71 -0.23 13.12
C GLU A 225 29.40 1.11 13.42
N GLY A 226 29.98 1.23 14.63
CA GLY A 226 30.67 2.44 15.07
C GLY A 226 29.80 3.68 15.30
N SER A 227 28.47 3.55 15.20
CA SER A 227 27.51 4.62 15.36
C SER A 227 26.47 4.28 16.43
N TYR A 228 25.90 5.33 17.05
CA TYR A 228 24.73 5.16 17.90
C TYR A 228 23.47 4.83 17.11
N GLY A 229 23.43 5.10 15.80
CA GLY A 229 22.25 4.92 14.96
C GLY A 229 21.81 3.46 14.79
N LEU A 230 20.50 3.27 14.62
CA LEU A 230 19.87 1.98 14.34
C LEU A 230 19.12 2.08 13.00
N SER A 231 19.34 1.13 12.10
CA SER A 231 18.57 0.99 10.87
C SER A 231 17.36 0.09 11.12
N ILE A 232 16.17 0.63 10.88
CA ILE A 232 14.88 -0.03 11.10
C ILE A 232 14.02 0.24 9.88
N SER A 233 13.48 -0.83 9.29
CA SER A 233 12.48 -0.72 8.23
C SER A 233 11.07 -0.93 8.78
N PRO A 234 10.31 0.12 9.10
CA PRO A 234 8.91 -0.02 9.52
C PRO A 234 8.07 -0.80 8.49
N TYR A 235 8.32 -0.61 7.20
CA TYR A 235 7.56 -1.32 6.17
C TYR A 235 7.84 -2.83 6.16
N ASP A 236 9.10 -3.24 6.30
CA ASP A 236 9.45 -4.66 6.32
C ASP A 236 8.88 -5.34 7.58
N ILE A 237 8.87 -4.64 8.73
CA ILE A 237 8.18 -5.10 9.96
C ILE A 237 6.68 -5.29 9.69
N PHE A 238 6.03 -4.32 9.05
CA PHE A 238 4.62 -4.37 8.70
C PHE A 238 4.31 -5.57 7.79
N LEU A 239 5.09 -5.76 6.72
CA LEU A 239 4.92 -6.85 5.78
C LEU A 239 5.13 -8.21 6.45
N GLU A 240 6.19 -8.36 7.24
CA GLU A 240 6.50 -9.63 7.90
C GLU A 240 5.39 -10.01 8.90
N VAL A 241 4.90 -9.05 9.69
CA VAL A 241 3.79 -9.30 10.62
C VAL A 241 2.49 -9.66 9.86
N ALA A 242 2.18 -8.97 8.77
CA ALA A 242 1.01 -9.30 7.94
C ALA A 242 1.13 -10.68 7.29
N ALA A 243 2.32 -11.06 6.83
CA ALA A 243 2.60 -12.36 6.23
C ALA A 243 2.57 -13.51 7.27
N LEU A 244 3.11 -13.27 8.46
CA LEU A 244 3.02 -14.20 9.60
C LEU A 244 1.56 -14.41 10.03
N GLU A 245 0.79 -13.33 10.12
CA GLU A 245 -0.64 -13.38 10.43
C GLU A 245 -1.38 -14.19 9.35
N LYS A 246 -1.13 -13.91 8.07
CA LYS A 246 -1.78 -14.65 6.98
C LYS A 246 -1.46 -16.15 6.98
N ARG A 247 -0.23 -16.53 7.34
CA ARG A 247 0.23 -17.91 7.31
C ARG A 247 -0.17 -18.71 8.55
N TYR A 248 -0.05 -18.12 9.73
CA TYR A 248 -0.11 -18.85 11.01
C TYR A 248 -1.30 -18.46 11.88
N ASP A 249 -2.01 -17.37 11.59
CA ASP A 249 -3.15 -16.97 12.39
C ASP A 249 -4.39 -17.80 12.03
N THR A 250 -4.84 -18.60 12.99
CA THR A 250 -6.08 -19.39 12.85
C THR A 250 -7.33 -18.57 13.16
N GLY A 251 -7.19 -17.35 13.68
CA GLY A 251 -8.29 -16.52 14.18
C GLY A 251 -8.93 -17.04 15.47
N THR A 252 -8.52 -18.21 15.98
CA THR A 252 -9.12 -18.87 17.15
C THR A 252 -8.35 -18.55 18.44
N GLY A 253 -9.07 -18.58 19.57
CA GLY A 253 -8.48 -18.34 20.89
C GLY A 253 -8.06 -16.90 21.14
N LYS A 254 -7.30 -16.69 22.22
CA LYS A 254 -6.76 -15.36 22.58
C LYS A 254 -5.48 -15.10 21.77
N PRO A 255 -5.22 -13.86 21.30
CA PRO A 255 -4.07 -13.58 20.44
C PRO A 255 -2.71 -14.00 21.03
N TYR A 256 -2.48 -13.78 22.32
CA TYR A 256 -1.23 -14.20 22.99
C TYR A 256 -1.02 -15.73 23.11
N LEU A 257 -1.99 -16.56 22.70
CA LEU A 257 -1.83 -18.02 22.60
C LEU A 257 -1.50 -18.45 21.17
N ARG A 258 -1.47 -17.53 20.20
CA ARG A 258 -1.15 -17.84 18.81
C ARG A 258 0.37 -18.00 18.70
N PRO A 259 0.88 -19.17 18.26
CA PRO A 259 2.31 -19.47 18.35
C PRO A 259 3.25 -18.43 17.70
N TYR A 260 2.87 -17.90 16.53
CA TYR A 260 3.68 -16.88 15.84
C TYR A 260 3.77 -15.57 16.65
N LEU A 261 2.76 -15.19 17.43
CA LEU A 261 2.81 -14.01 18.30
C LEU A 261 3.68 -14.24 19.53
N VAL A 262 3.75 -15.48 20.03
CA VAL A 262 4.64 -15.87 21.13
C VAL A 262 6.10 -15.76 20.66
N ASP A 263 6.41 -16.26 19.47
CA ASP A 263 7.76 -16.13 18.88
C ASP A 263 8.09 -14.68 18.49
N LEU A 264 7.11 -13.89 18.03
CA LEU A 264 7.31 -12.46 17.80
C LEU A 264 7.61 -11.71 19.10
N ALA A 265 6.99 -12.10 20.22
CA ALA A 265 7.31 -11.56 21.55
C ALA A 265 8.77 -11.88 21.94
N TYR A 266 9.22 -13.12 21.71
CA TYR A 266 10.62 -13.51 21.91
C TYR A 266 11.57 -12.69 21.03
N LYS A 267 11.29 -12.60 19.73
CA LYS A 267 12.09 -11.88 18.74
C LYS A 267 12.25 -10.40 19.09
N VAL A 268 11.14 -9.69 19.32
CA VAL A 268 11.20 -8.24 19.58
C VAL A 268 11.91 -7.94 20.91
N GLN A 269 11.79 -8.83 21.90
CA GLN A 269 12.54 -8.73 23.15
C GLN A 269 14.04 -8.90 22.92
N GLN A 270 14.46 -9.95 22.21
CA GLN A 270 15.87 -10.21 21.92
C GLN A 270 16.51 -9.07 21.09
N GLU A 271 15.82 -8.57 20.07
CA GLU A 271 16.36 -7.50 19.23
C GLU A 271 16.45 -6.16 19.94
N LEU A 272 15.49 -5.85 20.82
CA LEU A 272 15.57 -4.69 21.70
C LEU A 272 16.80 -4.79 22.61
N GLU A 273 17.04 -5.94 23.24
CA GLU A 273 18.20 -6.16 24.10
C GLU A 273 19.51 -5.93 23.34
N GLN A 274 19.63 -6.49 22.13
CA GLN A 274 20.83 -6.33 21.30
C GLN A 274 21.04 -4.87 20.85
N ALA A 275 19.97 -4.16 20.51
CA ALA A 275 20.03 -2.75 20.13
C ALA A 275 20.51 -1.88 21.30
N LEU A 276 19.97 -2.11 22.50
CA LEU A 276 20.36 -1.40 23.71
C LEU A 276 21.82 -1.71 24.10
N LEU A 277 22.22 -2.98 24.03
CA LEU A 277 23.60 -3.40 24.28
C LEU A 277 24.58 -2.67 23.36
N HIS A 278 24.28 -2.57 22.07
CA HIS A 278 25.12 -1.86 21.10
C HIS A 278 25.29 -0.38 21.44
N ILE A 279 24.19 0.36 21.62
CA ILE A 279 24.25 1.81 21.81
C ILE A 279 24.89 2.19 23.17
N VAL A 280 24.64 1.39 24.22
CA VAL A 280 25.22 1.63 25.54
C VAL A 280 26.69 1.23 25.58
N ASP A 281 27.09 0.10 24.99
CA ASP A 281 28.50 -0.30 24.90
C ASP A 281 29.35 0.78 24.23
N LEU A 282 28.84 1.35 23.13
CA LEU A 282 29.52 2.45 22.44
C LEU A 282 29.66 3.69 23.35
N ALA A 283 28.62 4.04 24.11
CA ALA A 283 28.64 5.17 25.03
C ALA A 283 29.65 4.96 26.17
N LEU A 284 29.71 3.76 26.75
CA LEU A 284 30.68 3.41 27.79
C LEU A 284 32.11 3.47 27.25
N LYS A 285 32.36 2.94 26.04
CA LYS A 285 33.68 3.00 25.40
C LYS A 285 34.12 4.44 25.10
N GLN A 286 33.20 5.31 24.67
CA GLN A 286 33.51 6.70 24.35
C GLN A 286 33.75 7.56 25.59
N THR A 287 32.95 7.36 26.65
CA THR A 287 33.02 8.18 27.88
C THR A 287 33.99 7.64 28.93
N GLY A 288 34.33 6.35 28.86
CA GLY A 288 35.11 5.64 29.88
C GLY A 288 34.34 5.35 31.17
N LEU A 289 33.05 5.68 31.24
CA LEU A 289 32.20 5.50 32.42
C LEU A 289 31.76 4.03 32.57
N ARG A 290 31.44 3.63 33.81
CA ARG A 290 31.02 2.26 34.15
C ARG A 290 29.68 2.16 34.88
N LYS A 291 29.00 3.29 35.09
CA LYS A 291 27.67 3.36 35.69
C LYS A 291 26.65 3.83 34.67
N LEU A 292 25.43 3.30 34.76
CA LEU A 292 24.34 3.60 33.83
C LEU A 292 23.09 4.04 34.58
N CYS A 293 22.47 5.12 34.13
CA CYS A 293 21.13 5.55 34.51
C CYS A 293 20.16 5.31 33.35
N ILE A 294 18.97 4.79 33.61
CA ILE A 294 17.95 4.55 32.57
C ILE A 294 16.60 5.14 32.97
N ALA A 295 15.94 5.81 32.01
CA ALA A 295 14.55 6.25 32.06
C ALA A 295 13.89 6.15 30.66
N GLY A 296 12.62 6.55 30.57
CA GLY A 296 11.73 6.31 29.42
C GLY A 296 10.97 4.98 29.56
N GLY A 297 9.84 4.86 28.85
CA GLY A 297 8.96 3.70 28.93
C GLY A 297 9.65 2.35 28.70
N VAL A 298 10.67 2.31 27.82
CA VAL A 298 11.47 1.10 27.57
C VAL A 298 12.39 0.77 28.74
N GLY A 299 12.75 1.73 29.59
CA GLY A 299 13.50 1.51 30.84
C GLY A 299 12.77 0.62 31.85
N LEU A 300 11.47 0.42 31.71
CA LEU A 300 10.70 -0.58 32.49
C LEU A 300 10.95 -2.02 32.05
N ASN A 301 11.68 -2.25 30.94
CA ASN A 301 12.07 -3.58 30.47
C ASN A 301 13.19 -4.15 31.35
N SER A 302 12.76 -4.81 32.43
CA SER A 302 13.66 -5.35 33.44
C SER A 302 14.54 -6.51 32.97
N VAL A 303 14.19 -7.15 31.85
CA VAL A 303 15.04 -8.17 31.21
C VAL A 303 16.22 -7.47 30.52
N ALA A 304 15.95 -6.46 29.68
CA ALA A 304 16.99 -5.69 29.01
C ALA A 304 17.94 -4.99 30.01
N ASN A 305 17.42 -4.46 31.12
CA ASN A 305 18.24 -3.84 32.17
C ASN A 305 19.26 -4.83 32.76
N TYR A 306 18.88 -6.09 32.98
CA TYR A 306 19.82 -7.11 33.43
C TYR A 306 20.86 -7.45 32.37
N GLN A 307 20.45 -7.56 31.10
CA GLN A 307 21.39 -7.82 30.01
C GLN A 307 22.46 -6.73 29.91
N LEU A 308 22.07 -5.45 30.02
CA LEU A 308 23.00 -4.33 30.05
C LEU A 308 23.97 -4.42 31.23
N LEU A 309 23.46 -4.65 32.44
CA LEU A 309 24.28 -4.82 33.65
C LEU A 309 25.31 -5.93 33.50
N HIS A 310 24.87 -7.11 33.05
CA HIS A 310 25.68 -8.31 33.00
C HIS A 310 26.69 -8.29 31.84
N HIS A 311 26.22 -8.07 30.60
CA HIS A 311 27.08 -8.18 29.42
C HIS A 311 28.08 -7.03 29.28
N LEU A 312 27.72 -5.83 29.72
CA LEU A 312 28.61 -4.66 29.66
C LEU A 312 29.49 -4.51 30.91
N GLN A 313 29.34 -5.43 31.87
CA GLN A 313 30.09 -5.44 33.14
C GLN A 313 30.03 -4.07 33.84
N LEU A 314 28.81 -3.54 33.98
CA LEU A 314 28.60 -2.27 34.67
C LEU A 314 28.94 -2.41 36.15
N GLU A 315 29.51 -1.36 36.74
CA GLU A 315 29.74 -1.29 38.19
C GLU A 315 28.42 -1.17 38.95
N ASP A 316 27.49 -0.38 38.42
CA ASP A 316 26.16 -0.18 39.00
C ASP A 316 25.19 0.36 37.93
N ILE A 317 23.89 0.13 38.15
CA ILE A 317 22.82 0.58 37.28
C ILE A 317 21.67 1.17 38.11
N PHE A 318 21.23 2.37 37.76
CA PHE A 318 20.08 3.02 38.38
C PHE A 318 18.96 3.19 37.37
N ILE A 319 17.79 2.61 37.67
CA ILE A 319 16.59 2.79 36.88
C ILE A 319 15.55 3.46 37.77
N PHE A 320 14.99 4.58 37.31
CA PHE A 320 13.98 5.28 38.08
C PHE A 320 12.73 4.40 38.26
N PRO A 321 12.14 4.28 39.47
CA PRO A 321 11.03 3.37 39.74
C PRO A 321 9.80 3.63 38.85
N ALA A 322 9.55 4.89 38.50
CA ALA A 322 8.55 5.32 37.53
C ALA A 322 9.21 5.72 36.21
N ALA A 323 10.00 4.83 35.59
CA ALA A 323 10.81 5.15 34.42
C ALA A 323 10.00 5.64 33.20
N GLY A 324 8.75 5.20 33.02
CA GLY A 324 7.87 5.67 31.95
C GLY A 324 7.39 7.11 32.15
N ASP A 325 6.38 7.54 31.39
CA ASP A 325 5.88 8.92 31.38
C ASP A 325 5.41 9.44 32.73
N SER A 326 4.94 8.54 33.61
CA SER A 326 4.71 8.92 35.01
C SER A 326 5.93 9.61 35.63
N GLY A 327 7.18 9.22 35.33
CA GLY A 327 8.39 9.85 35.85
C GLY A 327 8.69 11.26 35.33
N ILE A 328 8.05 11.71 34.26
CA ILE A 328 8.27 13.04 33.66
C ILE A 328 8.01 14.16 34.66
N ALA A 329 6.98 14.03 35.51
CA ALA A 329 6.70 15.02 36.55
C ALA A 329 7.88 15.20 37.53
N ALA A 330 8.51 14.11 37.95
CA ALA A 330 9.68 14.18 38.82
C ALA A 330 10.89 14.80 38.10
N GLY A 331 11.14 14.36 36.86
CA GLY A 331 12.21 14.89 36.01
C GLY A 331 12.08 16.38 35.74
N ALA A 332 10.88 16.84 35.40
CA ALA A 332 10.54 18.24 35.17
C ALA A 332 10.78 19.11 36.42
N ALA A 333 10.34 18.64 37.60
CA ALA A 333 10.57 19.33 38.86
C ALA A 333 12.07 19.41 39.23
N LEU A 334 12.82 18.32 39.03
CA LEU A 334 14.27 18.26 39.27
C LEU A 334 15.04 19.16 38.30
N TRP A 335 14.66 19.17 37.02
CA TRP A 335 15.23 20.07 36.03
C TRP A 335 14.98 21.54 36.38
N ALA A 336 13.75 21.88 36.79
CA ALA A 336 13.42 23.22 37.21
C ALA A 336 14.19 23.64 38.48
N TYR A 337 14.36 22.73 39.45
CA TYR A 337 15.21 22.97 40.63
C TYR A 337 16.66 23.27 40.23
N ALA A 338 17.25 22.42 39.38
CA ALA A 338 18.62 22.55 38.92
C ALA A 338 18.86 23.87 38.17
N THR A 339 17.96 24.22 37.24
CA THR A 339 18.06 25.45 36.44
C THR A 339 17.83 26.72 37.25
N ASN A 340 17.14 26.63 38.38
CA ASN A 340 17.00 27.72 39.35
C ASN A 340 18.16 27.79 40.37
N GLY A 341 19.30 27.15 40.09
CA GLY A 341 20.51 27.22 40.91
C GLY A 341 20.59 26.19 42.03
N GLY A 342 19.69 25.21 42.04
CA GLY A 342 19.75 24.04 42.92
C GLY A 342 20.94 23.14 42.60
N ASN A 343 21.59 22.59 43.63
CA ASN A 343 22.79 21.76 43.48
C ASN A 343 22.81 20.49 44.34
N LYS A 344 21.83 20.30 45.24
CA LYS A 344 21.73 19.08 46.05
C LYS A 344 21.16 17.94 45.20
N ARG A 345 21.77 16.76 45.28
CA ARG A 345 21.34 15.53 44.59
C ARG A 345 21.16 14.35 45.57
N PRO A 346 20.13 14.37 46.44
CA PRO A 346 19.87 13.27 47.36
C PRO A 346 19.62 11.96 46.60
N LYS A 347 20.25 10.87 47.04
CA LYS A 347 19.99 9.53 46.50
C LYS A 347 18.58 9.08 46.87
N LEU A 348 17.82 8.61 45.88
CA LEU A 348 16.53 7.99 46.10
C LEU A 348 16.72 6.54 46.58
N THR A 349 16.44 6.30 47.86
CA THR A 349 16.52 4.98 48.48
C THR A 349 15.18 4.26 48.55
N LYS A 350 14.07 5.02 48.51
CA LYS A 350 12.70 4.50 48.62
C LYS A 350 11.81 5.16 47.58
N ALA A 351 10.93 4.38 46.95
CA ALA A 351 9.95 4.88 45.99
C ALA A 351 8.61 5.27 46.65
N THR A 352 8.49 5.21 47.97
CA THR A 352 7.26 5.54 48.74
C THR A 352 7.05 7.05 48.80
N LEU A 353 6.74 7.65 47.66
CA LEU A 353 6.60 9.10 47.47
C LEU A 353 5.14 9.57 47.58
N GLY A 354 4.19 8.66 47.79
CA GLY A 354 2.80 9.00 48.07
C GLY A 354 2.59 9.51 49.51
N HIS A 355 1.38 9.99 49.76
CA HIS A 355 0.89 10.50 51.04
C HIS A 355 0.67 9.36 52.05
N ALA A 356 1.13 9.57 53.29
CA ALA A 356 0.83 8.70 54.42
C ALA A 356 -0.49 9.11 55.09
N TYR A 357 -1.33 8.14 55.45
CA TYR A 357 -2.64 8.40 56.05
C TYR A 357 -2.56 8.43 57.58
N SER A 358 -3.28 9.37 58.20
CA SER A 358 -3.36 9.47 59.67
C SER A 358 -4.20 8.36 60.30
N ASP A 359 -3.93 8.02 61.56
CA ASP A 359 -4.73 7.06 62.35
C ASP A 359 -6.23 7.39 62.32
N ARG A 360 -6.59 8.67 62.27
CA ARG A 360 -7.99 9.12 62.16
C ARG A 360 -8.61 8.69 60.83
N GLN A 361 -7.88 8.80 59.73
CA GLN A 361 -8.35 8.36 58.40
C GLN A 361 -8.45 6.84 58.33
N ILE A 362 -7.46 6.11 58.89
CA ILE A 362 -7.45 4.64 58.97
C ILE A 362 -8.66 4.14 59.77
N ASN A 363 -8.85 4.64 61.00
CA ASN A 363 -9.98 4.25 61.85
C ASN A 363 -11.33 4.58 61.20
N ARG A 364 -11.46 5.72 60.50
CA ARG A 364 -12.69 6.06 59.78
C ARG A 364 -12.97 5.10 58.62
N ALA A 365 -11.94 4.60 57.94
CA ALA A 365 -12.10 3.58 56.91
C ALA A 365 -12.54 2.24 57.52
N LEU A 366 -11.93 1.82 58.64
CA LEU A 366 -12.29 0.60 59.36
C LEU A 366 -13.75 0.62 59.87
N GLN A 367 -14.19 1.74 60.45
CA GLN A 367 -15.57 1.91 60.93
C GLN A 367 -16.63 1.65 59.86
N LYS A 368 -16.35 1.98 58.59
CA LYS A 368 -17.29 1.73 57.48
C LYS A 368 -17.52 0.25 57.20
N PHE A 369 -16.59 -0.62 57.57
CA PHE A 369 -16.62 -2.05 57.28
C PHE A 369 -16.64 -2.90 58.57
N GLU A 370 -16.95 -2.30 59.72
CA GLU A 370 -16.93 -2.99 61.03
C GLU A 370 -17.82 -4.25 61.06
N ALA A 371 -18.89 -4.29 60.26
CA ALA A 371 -19.77 -5.45 60.14
C ALA A 371 -19.16 -6.63 59.34
N ASP A 372 -18.15 -6.36 58.51
CA ASP A 372 -17.60 -7.31 57.53
C ASP A 372 -16.22 -7.83 57.92
N VAL A 373 -15.49 -7.12 58.80
CA VAL A 373 -14.13 -7.48 59.20
C VAL A 373 -13.99 -7.72 60.71
N THR A 374 -12.94 -8.47 61.08
CA THR A 374 -12.42 -8.57 62.45
C THR A 374 -11.03 -7.95 62.48
N VAL A 375 -10.78 -7.07 63.44
CA VAL A 375 -9.57 -6.25 63.51
C VAL A 375 -8.83 -6.54 64.81
N VAL A 376 -7.51 -6.70 64.73
CA VAL A 376 -6.61 -6.84 65.87
C VAL A 376 -5.46 -5.85 65.71
N GLU A 377 -5.27 -4.97 66.69
CA GLU A 377 -4.12 -4.05 66.71
C GLU A 377 -2.86 -4.79 67.19
N LEU A 378 -1.75 -4.62 66.48
CA LEU A 378 -0.47 -5.27 66.73
C LEU A 378 0.67 -4.24 66.74
N SER A 379 1.70 -4.50 67.56
CA SER A 379 2.96 -3.77 67.42
C SER A 379 3.68 -4.17 66.13
N ASN A 380 4.64 -3.35 65.67
CA ASN A 380 5.42 -3.63 64.46
C ASN A 380 6.07 -5.03 64.48
N ASP A 381 6.69 -5.41 65.60
CA ASP A 381 7.33 -6.73 65.73
C ASP A 381 6.28 -7.86 65.76
N ALA A 382 5.13 -7.64 66.39
CA ALA A 382 4.02 -8.60 66.38
C ALA A 382 3.43 -8.75 64.97
N MET A 383 3.33 -7.67 64.19
CA MET A 383 2.87 -7.68 62.80
C MET A 383 3.82 -8.47 61.89
N VAL A 384 5.14 -8.26 62.03
CA VAL A 384 6.16 -9.03 61.30
C VAL A 384 6.03 -10.52 61.63
N ASN A 385 5.97 -10.87 62.91
CA ASN A 385 5.87 -12.26 63.36
C ASN A 385 4.57 -12.92 62.86
N ARG A 386 3.43 -12.22 63.00
CA ARG A 386 2.11 -12.71 62.57
C ARG A 386 2.06 -12.92 61.05
N THR A 387 2.62 -11.99 60.29
CA THR A 387 2.67 -12.08 58.84
C THR A 387 3.57 -13.22 58.39
N ALA A 388 4.78 -13.35 58.95
CA ALA A 388 5.69 -14.44 58.61
C ALA A 388 5.08 -15.82 58.93
N GLN A 389 4.40 -15.95 60.07
CA GLN A 389 3.67 -17.17 60.43
C GLN A 389 2.56 -17.50 59.43
N ALA A 390 1.76 -16.50 59.04
CA ALA A 390 0.67 -16.71 58.09
C ALA A 390 1.21 -17.14 56.71
N LEU A 391 2.24 -16.46 56.22
CA LEU A 391 2.89 -16.78 54.95
C LEU A 391 3.49 -18.19 54.95
N ALA A 392 4.19 -18.59 56.02
CA ALA A 392 4.77 -19.93 56.14
C ALA A 392 3.72 -21.06 56.16
N GLN A 393 2.46 -20.74 56.50
CA GLN A 393 1.31 -21.67 56.44
C GLN A 393 0.61 -21.67 55.07
N GLY A 394 1.11 -20.87 54.12
CA GLY A 394 0.56 -20.77 52.76
C GLY A 394 -0.58 -19.78 52.61
N TYR A 395 -0.82 -18.91 53.59
CA TYR A 395 -1.82 -17.84 53.48
C TYR A 395 -1.31 -16.64 52.66
N ILE A 396 -2.24 -15.95 52.01
CA ILE A 396 -1.99 -14.75 51.21
C ILE A 396 -2.29 -13.51 52.06
N VAL A 397 -1.30 -12.62 52.19
CA VAL A 397 -1.42 -11.42 53.03
C VAL A 397 -1.30 -10.15 52.18
N ALA A 398 -2.32 -9.30 52.18
CA ALA A 398 -2.21 -7.95 51.65
C ALA A 398 -1.57 -7.00 52.68
N ARG A 399 -0.84 -6.00 52.21
CA ARG A 399 -0.18 -4.98 53.02
C ARG A 399 -0.49 -3.59 52.49
N PHE A 400 -0.87 -2.72 53.41
CA PHE A 400 -1.04 -1.29 53.21
C PHE A 400 -0.32 -0.56 54.35
N GLU A 401 0.74 0.18 54.05
CA GLU A 401 1.51 0.95 55.06
C GLU A 401 2.06 2.24 54.46
N GLY A 402 1.93 3.36 55.18
CA GLY A 402 2.56 4.64 54.85
C GLY A 402 2.19 5.17 53.47
N GLY A 403 3.12 5.93 52.87
CA GLY A 403 3.00 6.46 51.51
C GLY A 403 3.06 5.36 50.44
N SER A 404 2.26 5.50 49.38
CA SER A 404 2.28 4.59 48.24
C SER A 404 3.56 4.71 47.42
N GLU A 405 3.91 3.62 46.73
CA GLU A 405 5.02 3.58 45.80
C GLU A 405 4.72 4.38 44.51
N TYR A 406 5.71 5.11 44.01
CA TYR A 406 5.64 5.82 42.74
C TYR A 406 6.11 4.93 41.59
N GLY A 407 5.26 4.77 40.57
CA GLY A 407 5.51 3.90 39.42
C GLY A 407 4.70 2.60 39.47
N PRO A 408 4.92 1.69 38.50
CA PRO A 408 4.03 0.56 38.25
C PRO A 408 4.30 -0.67 39.14
N ARG A 409 5.21 -0.58 40.12
CA ARG A 409 5.63 -1.71 40.98
C ARG A 409 5.26 -1.44 42.42
N ALA A 410 4.63 -2.42 43.08
CA ALA A 410 4.54 -2.41 44.53
C ALA A 410 5.82 -2.96 45.14
N LEU A 411 6.36 -2.26 46.11
CA LEU A 411 7.67 -2.47 46.72
C LEU A 411 7.58 -2.65 48.24
N GLY A 412 6.37 -2.95 48.74
CA GLY A 412 6.09 -3.39 50.10
C GLY A 412 5.11 -2.53 50.88
N HIS A 413 4.49 -1.54 50.24
CA HIS A 413 3.58 -0.59 50.88
C HIS A 413 2.16 -0.69 50.35
N ARG A 414 1.97 -1.15 49.11
CA ARG A 414 0.69 -1.54 48.53
C ARG A 414 0.82 -2.90 47.87
N SER A 415 1.11 -3.92 48.68
CA SER A 415 1.59 -5.23 48.23
C SER A 415 0.69 -6.39 48.62
N ILE A 416 0.74 -7.47 47.84
CA ILE A 416 0.20 -8.79 48.18
C ILE A 416 1.39 -9.72 48.32
N LEU A 417 1.45 -10.41 49.45
CA LEU A 417 2.57 -11.21 49.90
C LEU A 417 2.16 -12.68 49.92
N ALA A 418 3.07 -13.55 49.50
CA ALA A 418 2.91 -15.00 49.62
C ALA A 418 4.26 -15.68 49.85
N ASP A 419 4.22 -16.94 50.28
CA ASP A 419 5.42 -17.77 50.38
C ASP A 419 5.74 -18.41 48.99
N PRO A 420 6.93 -18.14 48.42
CA PRO A 420 7.28 -18.62 47.08
C PRO A 420 7.67 -20.11 47.00
N SER A 421 7.84 -20.79 48.13
CA SER A 421 8.25 -22.21 48.19
C SER A 421 7.11 -23.18 47.90
N PHE A 422 5.87 -22.71 47.96
CA PHE A 422 4.69 -23.47 47.57
C PHE A 422 4.61 -23.60 46.05
N GLU A 423 4.68 -24.84 45.56
CA GLU A 423 4.80 -25.21 44.14
C GLU A 423 3.84 -24.47 43.21
N ARG A 424 2.57 -24.35 43.60
CA ARG A 424 1.49 -23.80 42.76
C ARG A 424 0.94 -22.47 43.28
N MET A 425 1.69 -21.77 44.13
CA MET A 425 1.27 -20.46 44.65
C MET A 425 1.09 -19.41 43.55
N GLN A 426 1.90 -19.47 42.48
CA GLN A 426 1.72 -18.62 41.30
C GLN A 426 0.34 -18.83 40.66
N ASP A 427 -0.08 -20.08 40.47
CA ASP A 427 -1.38 -20.39 39.87
C ASP A 427 -2.53 -19.88 40.75
N ILE A 428 -2.42 -20.10 42.07
CA ILE A 428 -3.42 -19.64 43.05
C ILE A 428 -3.58 -18.11 42.95
N LEU A 429 -2.47 -17.36 43.02
CA LEU A 429 -2.52 -15.90 42.94
C LEU A 429 -3.06 -15.40 41.60
N ASN A 430 -2.66 -16.00 40.47
CA ASN A 430 -3.12 -15.60 39.15
C ASN A 430 -4.63 -15.84 38.96
N VAL A 431 -5.16 -16.97 39.44
CA VAL A 431 -6.57 -17.34 39.29
C VAL A 431 -7.49 -16.65 40.30
N ARG A 432 -7.08 -16.58 41.57
CA ARG A 432 -7.97 -16.27 42.71
C ARG A 432 -7.91 -14.82 43.17
N VAL A 433 -6.75 -14.19 42.99
CA VAL A 433 -6.51 -12.83 43.47
C VAL A 433 -6.39 -11.86 42.31
N LYS A 434 -5.65 -12.24 41.27
CA LYS A 434 -5.36 -11.37 40.14
C LYS A 434 -6.32 -11.49 38.97
N PHE A 435 -6.99 -12.63 38.82
CA PHE A 435 -7.88 -12.92 37.70
C PHE A 435 -7.23 -12.66 36.33
N ARG A 436 -5.97 -13.08 36.15
CA ARG A 436 -5.14 -12.76 34.97
C ARG A 436 -4.52 -14.01 34.33
N GLU A 437 -3.72 -13.79 33.29
CA GLU A 437 -3.12 -14.87 32.48
C GLU A 437 -2.16 -15.75 33.32
N ALA A 438 -2.22 -17.08 33.14
CA ALA A 438 -1.50 -18.04 33.99
C ALA A 438 0.02 -17.92 33.91
N PHE A 439 0.55 -17.53 32.75
CA PHE A 439 1.98 -17.38 32.51
C PHE A 439 2.60 -16.13 33.19
N ARG A 440 1.79 -15.26 33.80
CA ARG A 440 2.31 -14.01 34.40
C ARG A 440 3.15 -14.33 35.65
N PRO A 441 4.41 -13.88 35.71
CA PRO A 441 5.26 -14.14 36.86
C PRO A 441 4.96 -13.19 38.04
N PHE A 442 5.53 -13.54 39.19
CA PHE A 442 5.57 -12.72 40.41
C PHE A 442 7.02 -12.44 40.81
N ALA A 443 7.22 -11.45 41.67
CA ALA A 443 8.56 -10.95 41.98
C ALA A 443 9.07 -11.50 43.33
N PRO A 444 10.30 -12.05 43.37
CA PRO A 444 10.97 -12.38 44.62
C PRO A 444 11.52 -11.13 45.32
N VAL A 445 11.41 -11.09 46.64
CA VAL A 445 12.04 -10.11 47.54
C VAL A 445 13.09 -10.83 48.38
N ILE A 446 14.29 -10.26 48.49
CA ILE A 446 15.42 -10.87 49.19
C ILE A 446 16.29 -9.80 49.88
N PRO A 447 16.87 -10.05 51.06
CA PRO A 447 17.90 -9.18 51.63
C PRO A 447 19.09 -9.04 50.67
N LEU A 448 19.61 -7.81 50.53
CA LEU A 448 20.69 -7.51 49.60
C LEU A 448 21.92 -8.41 49.81
N GLU A 449 22.30 -8.68 51.05
CA GLU A 449 23.44 -9.52 51.41
C GLU A 449 23.28 -11.01 51.04
N ASP A 450 22.05 -11.46 50.76
CA ASP A 450 21.76 -12.85 50.36
C ASP A 450 21.49 -13.00 48.86
N VAL A 451 21.44 -11.91 48.09
CA VAL A 451 21.01 -11.95 46.68
C VAL A 451 21.84 -12.92 45.84
N SER A 452 23.16 -12.94 46.05
CA SER A 452 24.11 -13.77 45.31
C SER A 452 24.00 -15.27 45.60
N GLN A 453 23.32 -15.65 46.69
CA GLN A 453 23.03 -17.04 47.05
C GLN A 453 21.92 -17.63 46.18
N VAL A 454 21.03 -16.78 45.64
CA VAL A 454 19.84 -17.20 44.86
C VAL A 454 19.94 -16.81 43.40
N PHE A 455 20.50 -15.64 43.11
CA PHE A 455 20.60 -15.07 41.78
C PHE A 455 22.03 -14.96 41.29
N GLU A 456 22.21 -14.95 39.97
CA GLU A 456 23.48 -14.65 39.32
C GLU A 456 23.75 -13.13 39.27
N MET A 457 23.68 -12.47 40.43
CA MET A 457 24.03 -11.06 40.59
C MET A 457 24.62 -10.77 41.97
N SER A 458 25.22 -9.58 42.10
CA SER A 458 25.72 -9.04 43.37
C SER A 458 25.35 -7.57 43.60
N VAL A 459 24.69 -6.91 42.65
CA VAL A 459 24.27 -5.50 42.72
C VAL A 459 22.84 -5.39 43.27
N GLY A 460 22.51 -4.27 43.91
CA GLY A 460 21.16 -4.02 44.41
C GLY A 460 20.14 -3.73 43.31
N ALA A 461 18.93 -4.24 43.49
CA ALA A 461 17.77 -4.00 42.63
C ALA A 461 16.54 -3.61 43.50
N PRO A 462 16.53 -2.42 44.12
CA PRO A 462 15.51 -2.06 45.11
C PRO A 462 14.10 -1.87 44.54
N PHE A 463 13.97 -1.69 43.22
CA PHE A 463 12.73 -1.26 42.56
C PHE A 463 12.09 -2.31 41.64
N MET A 464 12.51 -3.59 41.68
CA MET A 464 12.01 -4.65 40.78
C MET A 464 12.20 -4.35 39.28
N LEU A 465 13.35 -3.80 38.90
CA LEU A 465 13.67 -3.40 37.53
C LEU A 465 14.80 -4.20 36.89
N VAL A 466 15.14 -5.36 37.46
CA VAL A 466 16.17 -6.29 36.96
C VAL A 466 15.64 -7.74 37.01
N VAL A 467 15.89 -8.53 35.97
CA VAL A 467 15.49 -9.96 35.85
C VAL A 467 16.73 -10.84 35.66
N PRO A 468 17.47 -11.15 36.74
CA PRO A 468 18.57 -12.11 36.71
C PRO A 468 18.12 -13.57 36.53
N PRO A 469 19.02 -14.46 36.08
CA PRO A 469 18.92 -15.90 36.28
C PRO A 469 18.88 -16.26 37.77
N ILE A 470 17.96 -17.17 38.12
CA ILE A 470 17.97 -17.89 39.39
C ILE A 470 18.91 -19.09 39.22
N ARG A 471 19.80 -19.26 40.19
CA ARG A 471 20.75 -20.39 40.20
C ARG A 471 19.99 -21.73 40.08
N PRO A 472 20.43 -22.65 39.21
CA PRO A 472 19.69 -23.89 38.92
C PRO A 472 19.24 -24.67 40.15
N GLU A 473 20.09 -24.78 41.17
CA GLU A 473 19.85 -25.47 42.43
C GLU A 473 18.80 -24.82 43.35
N MET A 474 18.41 -23.56 43.06
CA MET A 474 17.43 -22.80 43.84
C MET A 474 16.04 -22.79 43.19
N ARG A 475 15.93 -23.05 41.88
CA ARG A 475 14.67 -22.97 41.10
C ARG A 475 13.55 -23.81 41.71
N ALA A 476 13.83 -25.06 42.08
CA ALA A 476 12.86 -25.96 42.70
C ALA A 476 12.46 -25.56 44.13
N LYS A 477 13.22 -24.69 44.80
CA LYS A 477 12.96 -24.25 46.18
C LYS A 477 12.05 -23.01 46.24
N ILE A 478 11.97 -22.25 45.15
CA ILE A 478 11.15 -21.03 45.03
C ILE A 478 10.38 -21.01 43.68
N PRO A 479 9.60 -22.06 43.38
CA PRO A 479 8.97 -22.23 42.07
C PRO A 479 7.99 -21.09 41.72
N ALA A 480 7.27 -20.53 42.69
CA ALA A 480 6.21 -19.54 42.41
C ALA A 480 6.71 -18.15 41.94
N VAL A 481 8.02 -17.93 42.00
CA VAL A 481 8.69 -16.70 41.55
C VAL A 481 9.77 -16.98 40.49
N THR A 482 9.88 -18.24 40.06
CA THR A 482 10.82 -18.67 39.01
C THR A 482 10.08 -18.65 37.68
N HIS A 483 10.57 -17.87 36.72
CA HIS A 483 10.05 -17.83 35.36
C HIS A 483 10.35 -19.15 34.62
N VAL A 484 9.65 -19.39 33.50
CA VAL A 484 9.81 -20.60 32.68
C VAL A 484 11.24 -20.80 32.15
N ASP A 485 11.97 -19.71 31.92
CA ASP A 485 13.38 -19.69 31.49
C ASP A 485 14.39 -19.78 32.66
N GLY A 486 13.91 -19.91 33.90
CA GLY A 486 14.73 -19.98 35.10
C GLY A 486 15.21 -18.62 35.63
N THR A 487 14.62 -17.51 35.19
CA THR A 487 14.90 -16.15 35.70
C THR A 487 13.90 -15.70 36.76
N GLY A 488 14.12 -14.56 37.42
CA GLY A 488 13.15 -13.97 38.35
C GLY A 488 13.35 -12.47 38.58
N ARG A 489 12.25 -11.69 38.61
CA ARG A 489 12.31 -10.21 38.74
C ARG A 489 12.50 -9.75 40.18
N VAL A 490 13.75 -9.63 40.62
CA VAL A 490 14.09 -9.46 42.03
C VAL A 490 13.89 -8.04 42.58
N GLN A 491 13.44 -7.95 43.83
CA GLN A 491 13.55 -6.78 44.71
C GLN A 491 14.58 -7.07 45.80
N THR A 492 15.65 -6.28 45.88
CA THR A 492 16.56 -6.34 47.04
C THR A 492 16.11 -5.37 48.12
N VAL A 493 16.17 -5.78 49.38
CA VAL A 493 15.84 -4.93 50.53
C VAL A 493 16.98 -4.89 51.55
N THR A 494 17.10 -3.77 52.26
CA THR A 494 17.98 -3.60 53.42
C THR A 494 17.13 -3.25 54.64
N GLU A 495 17.66 -3.44 55.85
CA GLU A 495 16.92 -3.05 57.05
C GLU A 495 16.68 -1.53 57.12
N ALA A 496 17.59 -0.71 56.59
CA ALA A 496 17.45 0.75 56.56
C ALA A 496 16.35 1.21 55.59
N ASP A 497 16.26 0.56 54.42
CA ASP A 497 15.36 0.99 53.36
C ASP A 497 13.95 0.42 53.54
N ASN A 498 13.83 -0.87 53.89
CA ASN A 498 12.55 -1.54 54.14
C ASN A 498 12.70 -2.61 55.25
N ALA A 499 12.67 -2.16 56.50
CA ALA A 499 12.81 -3.00 57.69
C ALA A 499 11.77 -4.13 57.75
N TYR A 500 10.54 -3.89 57.29
CA TYR A 500 9.48 -4.88 57.37
C TYR A 500 9.74 -6.08 56.46
N PHE A 501 10.01 -5.86 55.18
CA PHE A 501 10.35 -6.94 54.25
C PHE A 501 11.65 -7.64 54.65
N TYR A 502 12.66 -6.88 55.06
CA TYR A 502 13.91 -7.44 55.56
C TYR A 502 13.66 -8.43 56.72
N ARG A 503 12.92 -8.01 57.73
CA ARG A 503 12.61 -8.83 58.91
C ARG A 503 11.70 -10.01 58.59
N ILE A 504 10.74 -9.87 57.67
CA ILE A 504 9.95 -11.02 57.19
C ILE A 504 10.83 -12.06 56.52
N CYS A 505 11.72 -11.66 55.61
CA CYS A 505 12.63 -12.59 54.94
C CYS A 505 13.45 -13.38 55.97
N ARG A 506 14.00 -12.70 56.99
CA ARG A 506 14.74 -13.35 58.09
C ARG A 506 13.85 -14.29 58.90
N LYS A 507 12.63 -13.87 59.27
CA LYS A 507 11.68 -14.71 60.03
C LYS A 507 11.20 -15.93 59.26
N LEU A 508 11.01 -15.82 57.95
CA LEU A 508 10.66 -16.96 57.11
C LEU A 508 11.75 -18.04 57.12
N VAL A 509 13.04 -17.65 57.16
CA VAL A 509 14.15 -18.61 57.31
C VAL A 509 14.00 -19.40 58.62
N GLU A 510 13.72 -18.72 59.74
CA GLU A 510 13.49 -19.37 61.04
C GLU A 510 12.32 -20.37 61.01
N LEU A 511 11.22 -20.03 60.34
CA LEU A 511 9.98 -20.79 60.36
C LEU A 511 9.97 -22.01 59.43
N ARG A 512 10.58 -21.91 58.24
CA ARG A 512 10.52 -22.98 57.22
C ARG A 512 11.88 -23.63 56.90
N GLN A 513 12.95 -23.20 57.57
CA GLN A 513 14.33 -23.68 57.32
C GLN A 513 14.75 -23.57 55.84
N GLY A 514 14.33 -22.49 55.17
CA GLY A 514 14.48 -22.28 53.73
C GLY A 514 15.26 -21.01 53.38
N LEU A 515 15.10 -20.53 52.15
CA LEU A 515 15.76 -19.32 51.65
C LEU A 515 15.10 -18.04 52.19
N PRO A 516 15.81 -16.90 52.32
CA PRO A 516 15.26 -15.61 52.75
C PRO A 516 14.47 -14.90 51.64
N VAL A 517 13.59 -15.62 50.94
CA VAL A 517 12.84 -15.12 49.77
C VAL A 517 11.35 -15.02 50.06
N LEU A 518 10.77 -13.87 49.72
CA LEU A 518 9.34 -13.56 49.84
C LEU A 518 8.75 -13.28 48.45
N LEU A 519 7.52 -13.70 48.16
CA LEU A 519 6.82 -13.29 46.94
C LEU A 519 6.13 -11.95 47.19
N ASN A 520 6.31 -10.98 46.30
CA ASN A 520 5.61 -9.70 46.30
C ASN A 520 4.93 -9.44 44.93
N THR A 521 3.70 -8.94 44.98
CA THR A 521 3.00 -8.38 43.82
C THR A 521 2.16 -7.17 44.22
N SER A 522 1.75 -6.36 43.25
CA SER A 522 0.89 -5.19 43.48
C SER A 522 -0.41 -5.51 44.22
N PHE A 523 -0.95 -4.57 44.99
CA PHE A 523 -2.27 -4.70 45.62
C PHE A 523 -3.34 -4.04 44.75
N ASN A 524 -3.91 -4.87 43.86
CA ASN A 524 -4.97 -4.53 42.90
C ASN A 524 -5.52 -5.80 42.23
N MET A 525 -6.66 -5.68 41.54
CA MET A 525 -7.19 -6.71 40.63
C MET A 525 -6.84 -6.40 39.17
N ALA A 526 -7.03 -7.37 38.26
CA ALA A 526 -6.87 -7.14 36.82
C ALA A 526 -7.74 -5.96 36.35
N GLY A 527 -7.15 -5.08 35.55
CA GLY A 527 -7.85 -3.89 35.03
C GLY A 527 -7.91 -2.70 36.00
N GLN A 528 -7.45 -2.84 37.26
CA GLN A 528 -7.44 -1.74 38.23
C GLN A 528 -6.03 -1.20 38.52
N PRO A 529 -5.87 0.10 38.84
CA PRO A 529 -4.63 0.66 39.39
C PRO A 529 -4.32 0.11 40.80
N ILE A 530 -3.07 0.25 41.27
CA ILE A 530 -2.69 -0.03 42.67
C ILE A 530 -3.57 0.78 43.61
N VAL A 531 -4.06 0.19 44.71
CA VAL A 531 -4.89 0.90 45.71
C VAL A 531 -4.12 2.05 46.35
N GLU A 532 -4.78 3.19 46.53
CA GLU A 532 -4.18 4.40 47.11
C GLU A 532 -4.68 4.63 48.54
N THR A 533 -6.00 4.58 48.73
CA THR A 533 -6.62 4.91 50.03
C THR A 533 -6.86 3.67 50.93
N PRO A 534 -6.93 3.85 52.26
CA PRO A 534 -7.29 2.76 53.18
C PRO A 534 -8.66 2.14 52.89
N LEU A 535 -9.60 2.97 52.40
CA LEU A 535 -10.93 2.52 52.00
C LEU A 535 -10.85 1.54 50.82
N GLU A 536 -10.10 1.90 49.78
CA GLU A 536 -9.87 1.05 48.60
C GLU A 536 -9.16 -0.26 48.98
N ALA A 537 -8.20 -0.21 49.91
CA ALA A 537 -7.48 -1.39 50.38
C ALA A 537 -8.42 -2.39 51.07
N ILE A 538 -9.28 -1.93 51.98
CA ILE A 538 -10.27 -2.80 52.66
C ILE A 538 -11.29 -3.34 51.65
N GLN A 539 -11.77 -2.49 50.74
CA GLN A 539 -12.72 -2.92 49.71
C GLN A 539 -12.13 -4.00 48.80
N THR A 540 -10.91 -3.78 48.29
CA THR A 540 -10.20 -4.75 47.43
C THR A 540 -9.94 -6.05 48.19
N PHE A 541 -9.59 -5.98 49.48
CA PHE A 541 -9.44 -7.16 50.34
C PHE A 541 -10.75 -7.96 50.44
N LEU A 542 -11.89 -7.28 50.67
CA LEU A 542 -13.20 -7.92 50.77
C LEU A 542 -13.64 -8.59 49.45
N GLU A 543 -13.33 -7.96 48.31
CA GLU A 543 -13.70 -8.43 46.96
C GLU A 543 -12.82 -9.56 46.41
N THR A 544 -11.66 -9.85 47.02
CA THR A 544 -10.68 -10.85 46.54
C THR A 544 -10.55 -12.05 47.48
N ASP A 545 -9.95 -13.16 47.05
CA ASP A 545 -9.68 -14.31 47.93
C ASP A 545 -8.40 -14.16 48.78
N ILE A 546 -8.03 -12.93 49.14
CA ILE A 546 -6.91 -12.66 50.06
C ILE A 546 -7.32 -13.07 51.48
N ASP A 547 -6.43 -13.75 52.20
CA ASP A 547 -6.74 -14.33 53.51
C ASP A 547 -6.70 -13.29 54.63
N TYR A 548 -5.68 -12.42 54.64
CA TYR A 548 -5.50 -11.38 55.64
C TYR A 548 -5.06 -10.04 55.03
N LEU A 549 -5.40 -8.96 55.71
CA LEU A 549 -4.91 -7.61 55.39
C LEU A 549 -4.16 -7.04 56.60
N ALA A 550 -2.88 -6.73 56.42
CA ALA A 550 -2.08 -5.91 57.33
C ALA A 550 -2.20 -4.44 56.89
N LEU A 551 -3.09 -3.70 57.56
CA LEU A 551 -3.35 -2.28 57.31
C LEU A 551 -2.71 -1.46 58.43
N GLU A 552 -1.56 -0.85 58.18
CA GLU A 552 -0.72 -0.21 59.19
C GLU A 552 -0.46 -1.18 60.38
N ASN A 553 -0.86 -0.82 61.59
CA ASN A 553 -0.79 -1.62 62.81
C ASN A 553 -2.01 -2.56 63.01
N PHE A 554 -2.95 -2.64 62.06
CA PHE A 554 -4.16 -3.44 62.18
C PHE A 554 -4.09 -4.72 61.33
N TRP A 555 -4.21 -5.87 62.00
CA TRP A 555 -4.39 -7.18 61.37
C TRP A 555 -5.87 -7.47 61.16
N ILE A 556 -6.26 -7.66 59.91
CA ILE A 556 -7.66 -7.73 59.49
C ILE A 556 -7.94 -9.11 58.87
N ALA A 557 -9.04 -9.71 59.29
CA ALA A 557 -9.62 -10.91 58.67
C ALA A 557 -11.08 -10.69 58.31
N LYS A 558 -11.60 -11.47 57.36
CA LYS A 558 -13.03 -11.42 56.97
C LYS A 558 -13.88 -12.09 58.04
N ARG A 559 -14.97 -11.45 58.46
CA ARG A 559 -15.85 -11.95 59.52
C ARG A 559 -16.68 -13.15 59.09
N HIS A 560 -17.21 -13.11 57.87
CA HIS A 560 -18.21 -14.07 57.36
C HIS A 560 -17.64 -15.10 56.39
N VAL A 561 -16.34 -15.09 56.13
CA VAL A 561 -15.66 -15.96 55.16
C VAL A 561 -14.58 -16.75 55.87
N LYS A 562 -14.63 -18.08 55.77
CA LYS A 562 -13.57 -18.95 56.31
C LYS A 562 -12.28 -18.73 55.53
N VAL A 563 -11.19 -18.45 56.25
CA VAL A 563 -9.82 -18.40 55.70
C VAL A 563 -9.44 -19.78 55.16
N GLN A 564 -8.88 -19.81 53.95
CA GLN A 564 -8.56 -21.05 53.24
C GLN A 564 -7.07 -21.38 53.36
N ASN A 565 -6.73 -22.63 53.63
CA ASN A 565 -5.34 -23.08 53.59
C ASN A 565 -4.88 -23.36 52.14
N TYR A 566 -3.57 -23.57 51.95
CA TYR A 566 -2.99 -23.81 50.62
C TYR A 566 -3.67 -24.96 49.84
N ALA A 567 -4.01 -26.07 50.49
CA ALA A 567 -4.69 -27.20 49.83
C ALA A 567 -6.11 -26.83 49.39
N GLU A 568 -6.86 -26.13 50.24
CA GLU A 568 -8.21 -25.64 49.91
C GLU A 568 -8.19 -24.60 48.78
N HIS A 569 -7.15 -23.77 48.70
CA HIS A 569 -6.92 -22.85 47.58
C HIS A 569 -6.61 -23.60 46.29
N LEU A 570 -5.77 -24.64 46.38
CA LEU A 570 -5.30 -25.42 45.23
C LEU A 570 -6.42 -26.19 44.53
N GLU A 571 -7.39 -26.73 45.27
CA GLU A 571 -8.57 -27.44 44.72
C GLU A 571 -9.38 -26.58 43.75
N LYS A 572 -9.27 -25.25 43.85
CA LYS A 572 -10.03 -24.29 43.05
C LYS A 572 -9.28 -23.81 41.81
N VAL A 573 -8.04 -24.24 41.61
CA VAL A 573 -7.22 -23.88 40.46
C VAL A 573 -7.49 -24.83 39.31
N LYS A 574 -8.06 -24.31 38.22
CA LYS A 574 -8.26 -25.06 36.96
C LYS A 574 -7.02 -24.96 36.07
N PRO A 575 -6.72 -26.00 35.26
CA PRO A 575 -5.69 -25.92 34.23
C PRO A 575 -5.98 -24.75 33.29
N SER A 576 -4.94 -23.96 33.00
CA SER A 576 -5.00 -22.85 32.05
C SER A 576 -4.07 -23.13 30.87
N PRO A 577 -4.42 -22.69 29.65
CA PRO A 577 -3.55 -22.88 28.49
C PRO A 577 -2.25 -22.09 28.68
N ILE A 578 -1.13 -22.76 28.42
CA ILE A 578 0.21 -22.18 28.45
C ILE A 578 0.60 -21.79 27.02
N PRO A 579 1.12 -20.57 26.78
CA PRO A 579 1.62 -20.18 25.46
C PRO A 579 2.77 -21.07 25.02
N HIS A 580 2.90 -21.28 23.71
CA HIS A 580 4.03 -21.98 23.10
C HIS A 580 4.32 -21.35 21.74
N GLY A 581 5.61 -21.30 21.38
CA GLY A 581 6.08 -20.87 20.07
C GLY A 581 5.75 -21.84 18.94
N LEU A 582 6.08 -21.46 17.71
CA LEU A 582 5.99 -22.34 16.55
C LEU A 582 7.04 -23.46 16.67
N PRO A 583 6.82 -24.64 16.05
CA PRO A 583 7.86 -25.64 15.92
C PRO A 583 9.09 -25.07 15.20
N ALA A 584 10.29 -25.54 15.53
CA ALA A 584 11.52 -25.12 14.85
C ALA A 584 11.42 -25.35 13.33
N GLU A 585 12.17 -24.55 12.55
CA GLU A 585 12.31 -24.69 11.09
C GLU A 585 11.02 -24.45 10.29
N GLN A 586 10.11 -23.57 10.76
CA GLN A 586 8.97 -23.17 9.93
C GLN A 586 9.43 -22.51 8.62
N PRO A 587 8.65 -22.57 7.53
CA PRO A 587 8.98 -21.88 6.28
C PRO A 587 9.08 -20.36 6.47
N SER A 588 10.05 -19.72 5.81
CA SER A 588 10.20 -18.26 5.78
C SER A 588 8.98 -17.61 5.14
N VAL A 589 8.53 -16.48 5.68
CA VAL A 589 7.42 -15.70 5.12
C VAL A 589 7.88 -14.69 4.07
N LEU A 590 9.16 -14.66 3.70
CA LEU A 590 9.71 -13.77 2.68
C LEU A 590 8.93 -13.80 1.36
N ASP A 591 8.56 -14.99 0.87
CA ASP A 591 7.77 -15.12 -0.36
C ASP A 591 6.39 -14.48 -0.22
N LEU A 592 5.74 -14.65 0.94
CA LEU A 592 4.45 -14.02 1.25
C LEU A 592 4.57 -12.51 1.38
N MET A 593 5.67 -12.01 1.96
CA MET A 593 5.96 -10.58 2.03
C MET A 593 6.15 -10.00 0.63
N ALA A 594 6.89 -10.70 -0.25
CA ALA A 594 7.08 -10.29 -1.64
C ALA A 594 5.76 -10.31 -2.42
N GLN A 595 4.92 -11.33 -2.25
CA GLN A 595 3.57 -11.38 -2.84
C GLN A 595 2.68 -10.23 -2.35
N LEU A 596 2.68 -9.94 -1.05
CA LEU A 596 1.92 -8.82 -0.48
C LEU A 596 2.41 -7.49 -1.03
N ASP A 597 3.72 -7.29 -1.07
CA ASP A 597 4.32 -6.10 -1.65
C ASP A 597 3.91 -5.93 -3.11
N ARG A 598 3.91 -7.05 -3.86
CA ARG A 598 3.54 -7.01 -5.27
C ARG A 598 2.08 -6.70 -5.52
N ALA A 599 1.20 -7.30 -4.74
CA ALA A 599 -0.22 -7.03 -4.80
C ALA A 599 -0.55 -5.58 -4.45
N ILE A 600 0.12 -5.00 -3.46
CA ILE A 600 -0.09 -3.62 -3.02
C ILE A 600 0.40 -2.60 -4.06
N PHE A 601 1.55 -2.83 -4.72
CA PHE A 601 2.17 -1.82 -5.59
C PHE A 601 1.98 -2.01 -7.09
N TRP A 602 1.86 -3.25 -7.55
CA TRP A 602 1.69 -3.58 -8.97
C TRP A 602 0.30 -4.14 -9.27
N GLY A 603 -0.58 -4.29 -8.27
CA GLY A 603 -1.88 -4.93 -8.45
C GLY A 603 -1.77 -6.39 -8.88
N ASP A 604 -0.60 -7.00 -8.68
CA ASP A 604 -0.31 -8.37 -9.05
C ASP A 604 -0.97 -9.33 -8.05
N MET A 605 -2.09 -9.90 -8.47
CA MET A 605 -2.85 -10.87 -7.69
C MET A 605 -2.37 -12.31 -7.90
N THR A 606 -1.32 -12.54 -8.69
CA THR A 606 -0.76 -13.86 -8.96
C THR A 606 -0.24 -14.48 -7.67
N ASP A 607 -0.78 -15.65 -7.31
CA ASP A 607 -0.49 -16.36 -6.05
C ASP A 607 -0.67 -15.52 -4.77
N CYS A 608 -1.41 -14.41 -4.84
CA CYS A 608 -1.66 -13.56 -3.69
C CYS A 608 -2.70 -14.22 -2.76
N PRO A 609 -2.35 -14.56 -1.51
CA PRO A 609 -3.30 -15.21 -0.61
C PRO A 609 -4.32 -14.23 -0.02
N TRP A 610 -4.12 -12.92 -0.15
CA TRP A 610 -5.02 -11.90 0.36
C TRP A 610 -6.15 -11.58 -0.61
N THR A 611 -7.36 -11.42 -0.08
CA THR A 611 -8.51 -10.92 -0.84
C THR A 611 -8.35 -9.43 -1.16
N GLU A 612 -9.04 -8.91 -2.16
CA GLU A 612 -9.04 -7.48 -2.50
C GLU A 612 -9.39 -6.58 -1.29
N SER A 613 -10.37 -7.00 -0.48
CA SER A 613 -10.77 -6.25 0.72
C SER A 613 -9.69 -6.25 1.81
N GLU A 614 -8.99 -7.39 1.99
CA GLU A 614 -7.83 -7.47 2.89
C GLU A 614 -6.69 -6.60 2.38
N LEU A 615 -6.40 -6.64 1.07
CA LEU A 615 -5.35 -5.84 0.45
C LEU A 615 -5.61 -4.35 0.56
N GLN A 616 -6.85 -3.90 0.34
CA GLN A 616 -7.21 -2.50 0.49
C GLN A 616 -7.01 -2.04 1.95
N THR A 617 -7.39 -2.88 2.91
CA THR A 617 -7.16 -2.61 4.34
C THR A 617 -5.67 -2.55 4.67
N LEU A 618 -4.88 -3.50 4.18
CA LEU A 618 -3.44 -3.56 4.41
C LEU A 618 -2.70 -2.41 3.71
N SER A 619 -3.09 -2.07 2.49
CA SER A 619 -2.58 -0.91 1.74
C SER A 619 -2.77 0.37 2.54
N SER A 620 -3.98 0.67 3.01
CA SER A 620 -4.24 1.87 3.81
C SER A 620 -3.51 1.86 5.17
N LEU A 621 -3.30 0.69 5.78
CA LEU A 621 -2.55 0.57 7.05
C LEU A 621 -1.04 0.73 6.87
N GLY A 622 -0.49 0.14 5.81
CA GLY A 622 0.92 0.14 5.44
C GLY A 622 1.37 1.41 4.72
N ALA A 623 0.42 2.19 4.22
CA ALA A 623 0.59 3.37 3.37
C ALA A 623 1.71 4.32 3.80
N ARG A 624 1.77 4.61 5.10
CA ARG A 624 2.72 5.56 5.69
C ARG A 624 4.14 5.03 5.83
N TYR A 625 4.41 3.73 5.64
CA TYR A 625 5.71 3.13 5.99
C TYR A 625 6.64 2.86 4.79
N LYS A 626 6.14 2.85 3.55
CA LYS A 626 6.86 2.31 2.37
C LYS A 626 8.25 2.92 2.09
N GLU A 627 8.54 4.14 2.54
CA GLU A 627 9.78 4.87 2.23
C GLU A 627 11.10 4.23 2.70
N THR A 628 11.04 3.11 3.43
CA THR A 628 12.20 2.54 4.16
C THR A 628 12.38 1.03 3.94
N SER A 629 11.73 0.43 2.94
CA SER A 629 11.91 -1.01 2.67
C SER A 629 13.36 -1.32 2.30
N ILE A 630 13.97 -2.27 3.01
CA ILE A 630 15.33 -2.78 2.75
C ILE A 630 15.25 -4.03 1.88
N LEU A 631 14.20 -4.84 2.06
CA LEU A 631 14.03 -6.11 1.35
C LEU A 631 13.47 -5.96 -0.06
N PHE A 632 12.67 -4.92 -0.31
CA PHE A 632 12.02 -4.67 -1.60
C PHE A 632 12.40 -3.28 -2.12
N PRO A 633 13.67 -3.10 -2.54
CA PRO A 633 14.19 -1.80 -2.98
C PRO A 633 13.53 -1.33 -4.29
N ASP A 634 12.99 -2.28 -5.07
CA ASP A 634 12.29 -2.01 -6.31
C ASP A 634 10.94 -1.37 -6.01
N SER A 635 10.94 -0.05 -6.14
CA SER A 635 9.78 0.79 -6.03
C SER A 635 9.15 0.96 -7.42
N PRO A 636 7.81 1.00 -7.57
CA PRO A 636 7.18 1.31 -8.86
C PRO A 636 7.35 2.78 -9.28
N PHE A 637 8.11 3.56 -8.52
CA PHE A 637 8.53 4.92 -8.83
C PHE A 637 9.94 4.89 -9.43
N GLU A 638 10.28 5.81 -10.34
CA GLU A 638 11.60 5.84 -11.01
C GLU A 638 12.81 6.05 -10.07
N ARG A 639 12.56 6.26 -8.76
CA ARG A 639 13.54 6.56 -7.71
C ARG A 639 13.10 5.96 -6.36
N PRO A 640 14.01 5.89 -5.36
CA PRO A 640 13.63 5.60 -3.98
C PRO A 640 12.51 6.54 -3.52
N LEU A 641 11.41 5.95 -3.04
CA LEU A 641 10.25 6.70 -2.57
C LEU A 641 10.63 7.49 -1.30
N LYS A 642 10.39 8.80 -1.32
CA LYS A 642 10.39 9.65 -0.13
C LYS A 642 8.99 10.20 0.08
N THR A 643 8.41 9.99 1.25
CA THR A 643 7.08 10.51 1.57
C THR A 643 7.13 11.91 2.17
N GLN A 644 8.23 12.29 2.83
CA GLN A 644 8.48 13.69 3.22
C GLN A 644 8.91 14.50 1.99
N LEU A 645 8.07 15.41 1.50
CA LEU A 645 8.31 16.19 0.28
C LEU A 645 8.85 17.60 0.55
N SER A 646 8.59 18.16 1.74
CA SER A 646 9.23 19.39 2.25
C SER A 646 9.25 19.37 3.79
N GLU A 647 9.67 20.45 4.44
CA GLU A 647 9.63 20.54 5.91
C GLU A 647 8.23 20.29 6.48
N HIS A 648 7.16 20.68 5.78
CA HIS A 648 5.79 20.61 6.31
C HIS A 648 4.86 19.71 5.52
N VAL A 649 5.30 19.10 4.41
CA VAL A 649 4.41 18.34 3.52
C VAL A 649 4.83 16.88 3.46
N VAL A 650 3.89 16.00 3.81
CA VAL A 650 4.06 14.54 3.75
C VAL A 650 3.04 13.93 2.80
N LEU A 651 3.48 13.01 1.96
CA LEU A 651 2.65 12.15 1.12
C LEU A 651 2.25 10.89 1.89
N ILE A 652 0.98 10.74 2.22
CA ILE A 652 0.45 9.46 2.70
C ILE A 652 0.09 8.63 1.47
N LEU A 653 0.83 7.55 1.25
CA LEU A 653 0.77 6.76 0.03
C LEU A 653 -0.17 5.55 0.19
N ASP A 654 -1.37 5.60 -0.37
CA ASP A 654 -2.26 4.43 -0.45
C ASP A 654 -2.31 3.91 -1.90
N PRO A 655 -1.48 2.93 -2.27
CA PRO A 655 -1.31 2.52 -3.67
C PRO A 655 -2.52 1.77 -4.25
N LEU A 656 -3.31 1.09 -3.43
CA LEU A 656 -4.61 0.51 -3.84
C LEU A 656 -5.80 1.45 -3.60
N GLY A 657 -5.53 2.65 -3.07
CA GLY A 657 -6.54 3.62 -2.71
C GLY A 657 -6.18 5.01 -3.22
N GLN A 658 -6.42 5.96 -2.34
CA GLN A 658 -6.39 7.38 -2.63
C GLN A 658 -5.33 8.01 -1.74
N SER A 659 -4.14 8.18 -2.30
CA SER A 659 -3.01 8.84 -1.65
C SER A 659 -3.31 10.32 -1.43
N PHE A 660 -2.68 10.98 -0.46
CA PHE A 660 -2.93 12.42 -0.26
C PHE A 660 -1.71 13.12 0.32
N LEU A 661 -1.62 14.42 0.04
CA LEU A 661 -0.63 15.30 0.64
C LEU A 661 -1.19 15.91 1.92
N ALA A 662 -0.44 15.82 3.01
CA ALA A 662 -0.77 16.41 4.30
C ALA A 662 0.20 17.54 4.62
N ASP A 663 -0.32 18.74 4.82
CA ASP A 663 0.43 19.88 5.36
C ASP A 663 0.38 19.83 6.89
N LEU A 664 1.50 19.42 7.49
CA LEU A 664 1.66 19.25 8.93
C LEU A 664 1.44 20.56 9.71
N SER A 665 1.69 21.72 9.09
CA SER A 665 1.48 23.04 9.71
C SER A 665 -0.01 23.40 9.86
N LYS A 666 -0.89 22.77 9.08
CA LYS A 666 -2.34 23.07 9.02
C LYS A 666 -3.21 22.00 9.68
N LEU A 667 -2.61 20.95 10.25
CA LEU A 667 -3.31 19.80 10.85
C LEU A 667 -4.28 20.18 11.98
N SER A 668 -4.07 21.29 12.69
CA SER A 668 -4.99 21.76 13.73
C SER A 668 -6.29 22.37 13.17
N GLN A 669 -6.31 22.76 11.90
CA GLN A 669 -7.44 23.43 11.23
C GLN A 669 -8.13 22.56 10.17
N ALA A 670 -7.45 21.53 9.64
CA ALA A 670 -7.97 20.71 8.56
C ALA A 670 -8.95 19.62 9.05
N LYS A 671 -10.24 19.76 8.73
CA LYS A 671 -11.13 18.59 8.67
C LYS A 671 -10.60 17.65 7.58
N LYS A 672 -10.48 16.35 7.87
CA LYS A 672 -10.11 15.28 6.90
C LYS A 672 -10.88 15.37 5.56
N SER A 673 -12.06 15.98 5.56
CA SER A 673 -12.91 16.16 4.37
C SER A 673 -12.37 17.10 3.29
N ASN A 674 -11.29 17.85 3.54
CA ASN A 674 -10.77 18.86 2.62
C ASN A 674 -9.40 18.52 2.00
N LEU A 675 -8.89 17.30 2.19
CA LEU A 675 -7.63 16.87 1.60
C LEU A 675 -7.90 16.31 0.20
N SER A 676 -7.19 16.85 -0.81
CA SER A 676 -7.21 16.29 -2.16
C SER A 676 -6.56 14.91 -2.13
N THR A 677 -7.25 13.93 -2.70
CA THR A 677 -6.71 12.60 -2.90
C THR A 677 -6.23 12.39 -4.34
N TYR A 678 -5.25 11.52 -4.49
CA TYR A 678 -4.51 11.22 -5.70
C TYR A 678 -4.49 9.71 -5.91
N THR A 679 -4.80 9.28 -7.13
CA THR A 679 -4.60 7.90 -7.55
C THR A 679 -3.11 7.55 -7.61
N LEU A 680 -2.77 6.26 -7.70
CA LEU A 680 -1.38 5.84 -7.86
C LEU A 680 -0.69 6.48 -9.10
N PRO A 681 -1.32 6.55 -10.30
CA PRO A 681 -0.73 7.28 -11.44
C PRO A 681 -0.48 8.76 -11.17
N GLN A 682 -1.44 9.44 -10.55
CA GLN A 682 -1.30 10.84 -10.15
C GLN A 682 -0.16 11.03 -9.13
N THR A 683 -0.03 10.11 -8.18
CA THR A 683 1.04 10.13 -7.19
C THR A 683 2.41 9.89 -7.83
N LYS A 684 2.52 8.94 -8.78
CA LYS A 684 3.73 8.71 -9.58
C LYS A 684 4.16 9.98 -10.32
N LEU A 685 3.21 10.69 -10.92
CA LEU A 685 3.45 11.93 -11.64
C LEU A 685 3.93 13.07 -10.73
N LEU A 686 3.28 13.27 -9.58
CA LEU A 686 3.69 14.26 -8.58
C LEU A 686 5.11 14.01 -8.07
N LEU A 687 5.43 12.75 -7.76
CA LEU A 687 6.76 12.35 -7.29
C LEU A 687 7.82 12.46 -8.38
N ALA A 688 7.50 12.09 -9.63
CA ALA A 688 8.42 12.25 -10.74
C ALA A 688 8.85 13.71 -10.85
N LEU A 689 7.90 14.66 -10.87
CA LEU A 689 8.17 16.11 -10.91
C LEU A 689 9.14 16.62 -9.83
N LEU A 690 9.15 15.98 -8.66
CA LEU A 690 9.99 16.37 -7.53
C LEU A 690 11.40 15.74 -7.55
N GLY A 691 11.73 14.83 -8.48
CA GLY A 691 13.06 14.25 -8.57
C GLY A 691 13.42 13.70 -9.94
N GLN A 692 14.27 14.39 -10.70
CA GLN A 692 14.46 14.08 -12.13
C GLN A 692 15.81 13.50 -12.55
N SER A 693 15.74 12.41 -13.35
CA SER A 693 16.85 11.86 -14.15
C SER A 693 16.69 12.27 -15.62
N GLU A 694 17.74 12.16 -16.44
CA GLU A 694 17.67 12.53 -17.85
C GLU A 694 16.69 11.65 -18.65
N GLY A 695 15.84 12.25 -19.48
CA GLY A 695 14.93 11.54 -20.40
C GLY A 695 13.63 10.96 -19.80
N TRP A 696 13.32 11.25 -18.53
CA TRP A 696 12.14 10.69 -17.84
C TRP A 696 10.79 11.04 -18.48
N GLN A 697 10.63 12.25 -19.04
CA GLN A 697 9.37 12.70 -19.66
C GLN A 697 8.96 11.77 -20.80
N GLU A 698 9.93 11.39 -21.64
CA GLU A 698 9.67 10.54 -22.80
C GLU A 698 9.38 9.09 -22.39
N ARG A 699 10.06 8.59 -21.35
CA ARG A 699 9.75 7.27 -20.77
C ARG A 699 8.35 7.25 -20.16
N LEU A 700 7.99 8.28 -19.40
CA LEU A 700 6.67 8.42 -18.80
C LEU A 700 5.58 8.49 -19.86
N ARG A 701 5.83 9.25 -20.93
CA ARG A 701 4.94 9.36 -22.08
C ARG A 701 4.64 8.01 -22.70
N ILE A 702 5.69 7.25 -23.05
CA ILE A 702 5.56 5.93 -23.68
C ILE A 702 4.89 4.93 -22.72
N ALA A 703 5.30 4.92 -21.45
CA ALA A 703 4.75 4.02 -20.44
C ALA A 703 3.26 4.26 -20.18
N GLN A 704 2.82 5.52 -20.20
CA GLN A 704 1.40 5.90 -20.07
C GLN A 704 0.65 6.00 -21.41
N ARG A 705 1.32 5.68 -22.52
CA ARG A 705 0.80 5.83 -23.89
C ARG A 705 0.19 7.21 -24.15
N LEU A 706 0.89 8.27 -23.77
CA LEU A 706 0.41 9.64 -23.94
C LEU A 706 0.95 10.24 -25.24
N THR A 707 0.21 11.18 -25.82
CA THR A 707 0.79 12.17 -26.72
C THR A 707 1.66 13.16 -25.93
N HIS A 708 2.52 13.92 -26.61
CA HIS A 708 3.31 14.97 -25.96
C HIS A 708 2.40 16.02 -25.28
N ARG A 709 1.27 16.35 -25.91
CA ARG A 709 0.28 17.28 -25.35
C ARG A 709 -0.44 16.72 -24.13
N GLU A 710 -0.83 15.44 -24.17
CA GLU A 710 -1.47 14.80 -23.02
C GLU A 710 -0.52 14.78 -21.80
N LEU A 711 0.77 14.50 -22.04
CA LEU A 711 1.80 14.60 -21.00
C LEU A 711 1.91 16.03 -20.47
N GLU A 712 1.97 17.04 -21.33
CA GLU A 712 2.05 18.45 -20.92
C GLU A 712 0.87 18.85 -20.01
N GLY A 713 -0.36 18.44 -20.38
CA GLY A 713 -1.55 18.69 -19.55
C GLY A 713 -1.48 18.01 -18.18
N GLN A 714 -0.96 16.78 -18.12
CA GLN A 714 -0.73 16.08 -16.86
C GLN A 714 0.34 16.78 -16.01
N LEU A 715 1.45 17.19 -16.62
CA LEU A 715 2.53 17.92 -15.93
C LEU A 715 2.02 19.25 -15.37
N HIS A 716 1.22 19.99 -16.13
CA HIS A 716 0.62 21.24 -15.67
C HIS A 716 -0.30 21.03 -14.46
N TRP A 717 -1.22 20.05 -14.55
CA TRP A 717 -2.07 19.66 -13.42
C TRP A 717 -1.23 19.31 -12.19
N ALA A 718 -0.17 18.53 -12.35
CA ALA A 718 0.67 18.12 -11.23
C ALA A 718 1.45 19.31 -10.65
N MET A 719 1.93 20.24 -11.46
CA MET A 719 2.53 21.51 -11.00
C MET A 719 1.53 22.35 -10.20
N GLU A 720 0.27 22.47 -10.65
CA GLU A 720 -0.78 23.14 -9.90
C GLU A 720 -1.01 22.47 -8.55
N GLN A 721 -1.09 21.14 -8.49
CA GLN A 721 -1.25 20.41 -7.23
C GLN A 721 -0.07 20.62 -6.28
N LEU A 722 1.16 20.57 -6.77
CA LEU A 722 2.37 20.82 -5.96
C LEU A 722 2.39 22.27 -5.43
N SER A 723 1.92 23.23 -6.24
CA SER A 723 1.85 24.65 -5.86
C SER A 723 0.92 24.91 -4.67
N LEU A 724 -0.17 24.13 -4.51
CA LEU A 724 -1.08 24.23 -3.36
C LEU A 724 -0.37 23.99 -2.01
N TYR A 725 0.74 23.25 -2.06
CA TYR A 725 1.56 22.88 -0.91
C TYR A 725 2.91 23.62 -0.89
N ASN A 726 3.10 24.65 -1.72
CA ASN A 726 4.35 25.38 -1.90
C ASN A 726 5.55 24.48 -2.27
N LEU A 727 5.29 23.34 -2.93
CA LEU A 727 6.33 22.46 -3.43
C LEU A 727 6.78 22.94 -4.81
N GLN A 728 8.05 23.33 -4.92
CA GLN A 728 8.65 23.74 -6.19
C GLN A 728 9.24 22.51 -6.88
N PRO A 729 8.84 22.20 -8.12
CA PRO A 729 9.42 21.10 -8.88
C PRO A 729 10.87 21.42 -9.29
N GLU A 730 11.77 20.42 -9.26
CA GLU A 730 13.19 20.56 -9.64
C GLU A 730 13.37 20.59 -11.17
N ILE A 731 12.67 21.49 -11.84
CA ILE A 731 12.83 21.71 -13.27
C ILE A 731 14.02 22.67 -13.39
N GLY A 732 15.23 22.15 -13.65
CA GLY A 732 16.36 23.02 -14.00
C GLY A 732 16.06 23.87 -15.24
N ASP A 733 17.00 24.70 -15.71
CA ASP A 733 16.86 25.56 -16.90
C ASP A 733 16.55 24.81 -18.23
N ARG A 734 16.25 23.50 -18.18
CA ARG A 734 15.77 22.73 -19.33
C ARG A 734 14.32 23.12 -19.60
N PRO A 735 13.98 23.65 -20.78
CA PRO A 735 12.58 23.88 -21.12
C PRO A 735 11.85 22.54 -21.02
N MET A 736 10.77 22.52 -20.24
CA MET A 736 9.62 21.65 -20.54
C MET A 736 9.42 21.75 -22.06
N LEU A 737 9.37 20.60 -22.75
CA LEU A 737 9.15 20.47 -24.21
C LEU A 737 8.58 21.75 -24.83
N PRO A 738 9.27 22.32 -25.82
CA PRO A 738 9.46 23.77 -25.96
C PRO A 738 8.18 24.59 -25.81
N ILE A 739 8.02 25.27 -24.68
CA ILE A 739 7.26 26.53 -24.61
C ILE A 739 8.16 27.65 -25.17
N GLY A 740 8.37 27.63 -26.47
CA GLY A 740 8.10 28.83 -27.25
C GLY A 740 6.68 28.65 -27.73
N ALA A 741 5.80 29.64 -27.56
CA ALA A 741 4.44 29.58 -28.10
C ALA A 741 4.49 28.96 -29.52
N PRO A 742 3.67 27.95 -29.85
CA PRO A 742 3.69 27.41 -31.20
C PRO A 742 3.32 28.55 -32.17
N SER A 743 4.28 29.22 -32.77
CA SER A 743 3.93 30.30 -33.70
C SER A 743 3.26 29.63 -34.89
N ASP A 744 2.00 29.99 -35.12
CA ASP A 744 1.41 29.79 -36.43
C ASP A 744 2.37 30.45 -37.44
N SER A 745 2.59 29.80 -38.57
CA SER A 745 3.52 30.27 -39.58
C SER A 745 3.21 31.72 -39.97
N ASP A 746 4.24 32.54 -40.18
CA ASP A 746 4.11 33.89 -40.76
C ASP A 746 3.43 33.90 -42.14
N LEU A 747 3.23 32.71 -42.73
CA LEU A 747 2.46 32.48 -43.95
C LEU A 747 0.94 32.49 -43.74
N LEU A 748 0.43 32.44 -42.50
CA LEU A 748 -1.02 32.45 -42.19
C LEU A 748 -1.78 33.67 -42.78
N PRO A 749 -1.25 34.91 -42.72
CA PRO A 749 -1.86 36.07 -43.38
C PRO A 749 -1.84 35.98 -44.90
N LEU A 750 -0.88 35.23 -45.47
CA LEU A 750 -0.68 35.06 -46.92
C LEU A 750 -1.54 33.94 -47.52
N LEU A 751 -2.28 33.19 -46.69
CA LEU A 751 -3.24 32.20 -47.18
C LEU A 751 -4.34 32.88 -48.00
N PRO A 752 -4.68 32.36 -49.18
CA PRO A 752 -5.74 32.92 -50.02
C PRO A 752 -7.08 32.91 -49.27
N SER A 753 -7.96 33.86 -49.62
CA SER A 753 -9.30 33.96 -49.02
C SER A 753 -10.18 32.77 -49.37
N GLU A 754 -9.98 32.20 -50.57
CA GLU A 754 -10.65 31.00 -51.07
C GLU A 754 -9.56 30.05 -51.58
N PRO A 755 -9.33 28.90 -50.93
CA PRO A 755 -8.26 27.99 -51.32
C PRO A 755 -8.66 27.12 -52.51
N ASP A 756 -7.75 26.99 -53.48
CA ASP A 756 -7.94 26.11 -54.65
C ASP A 756 -7.92 24.61 -54.26
N ARG A 757 -7.29 24.26 -53.14
CA ARG A 757 -7.18 22.88 -52.62
C ARG A 757 -7.26 22.87 -51.09
N ILE A 758 -7.93 21.87 -50.53
CA ILE A 758 -7.99 21.66 -49.08
C ILE A 758 -6.60 21.34 -48.51
N PHE A 759 -6.30 21.93 -47.35
CA PHE A 759 -5.04 21.82 -46.62
C PHE A 759 -3.79 22.10 -47.47
N ALA A 760 -3.90 22.85 -48.57
CA ALA A 760 -2.78 23.16 -49.47
C ALA A 760 -1.48 23.58 -48.77
N PRO A 761 -1.51 24.42 -47.70
CA PRO A 761 -0.28 24.83 -47.00
C PRO A 761 0.50 23.68 -46.36
N PHE A 762 -0.17 22.59 -45.97
CA PHE A 762 0.46 21.40 -45.38
C PHE A 762 1.27 20.57 -46.40
N ALA A 763 1.31 20.96 -47.67
CA ALA A 763 2.27 20.42 -48.64
C ALA A 763 3.72 20.74 -48.25
N ASP A 764 3.97 21.88 -47.62
CA ASP A 764 5.24 22.22 -47.01
C ASP A 764 5.35 21.55 -45.63
N ALA A 765 6.40 20.76 -45.43
CA ALA A 765 6.67 20.08 -44.15
C ALA A 765 6.95 21.07 -43.01
N ASN A 766 7.35 22.31 -43.32
CA ASN A 766 7.66 23.35 -42.35
C ASN A 766 6.45 24.23 -42.00
N PHE A 767 5.31 24.05 -42.66
CA PHE A 767 4.10 24.83 -42.36
C PHE A 767 3.50 24.40 -41.01
N SER A 768 3.18 25.38 -40.15
CA SER A 768 2.68 25.16 -38.79
C SER A 768 1.44 26.01 -38.52
N LEU A 769 0.38 25.40 -37.98
CA LEU A 769 -0.82 26.04 -37.41
C LEU A 769 -1.10 25.55 -36.00
N ARG A 770 -0.04 25.27 -35.25
CA ARG A 770 -0.14 24.64 -33.94
C ARG A 770 -1.03 25.41 -32.95
N ASN A 771 -1.09 26.75 -32.97
CA ASN A 771 -1.96 27.51 -32.06
C ASN A 771 -3.43 27.38 -32.46
N ALA A 772 -3.75 27.63 -33.72
CA ALA A 772 -5.12 27.53 -34.21
C ALA A 772 -5.69 26.12 -34.04
N LEU A 773 -4.90 25.10 -34.36
CA LEU A 773 -5.30 23.70 -34.22
C LEU A 773 -5.34 23.23 -32.76
N TYR A 774 -4.54 23.83 -31.87
CA TYR A 774 -4.71 23.62 -30.44
C TYR A 774 -6.08 24.10 -29.94
N GLN A 775 -6.51 25.31 -30.35
CA GLN A 775 -7.85 25.80 -30.00
C GLN A 775 -8.95 24.91 -30.57
N PHE A 776 -8.77 24.39 -31.78
CA PHE A 776 -9.72 23.47 -32.38
C PHE A 776 -9.81 22.15 -31.60
N HIS A 777 -8.67 21.54 -31.27
CA HIS A 777 -8.62 20.33 -30.45
C HIS A 777 -9.26 20.54 -29.07
N LYS A 778 -8.96 21.67 -28.42
CA LYS A 778 -9.54 22.03 -27.12
C LYS A 778 -11.06 22.10 -27.20
N LEU A 779 -11.62 22.76 -28.21
CA LEU A 779 -13.06 22.84 -28.44
C LEU A 779 -13.70 21.45 -28.60
N LEU A 780 -13.09 20.56 -29.39
CA LEU A 780 -13.58 19.19 -29.58
C LEU A 780 -13.65 18.43 -28.25
N ARG A 781 -12.59 18.54 -27.44
CA ARG A 781 -12.51 17.91 -26.12
C ARG A 781 -13.53 18.50 -25.13
N GLU A 782 -13.63 19.82 -25.03
CA GLU A 782 -14.59 20.50 -24.13
C GLU A 782 -16.05 20.26 -24.54
N SER A 783 -16.29 19.96 -25.81
CA SER A 783 -17.60 19.56 -26.32
C SER A 783 -17.89 18.07 -26.20
N ASP A 784 -16.99 17.29 -25.57
CA ASP A 784 -17.12 15.84 -25.40
C ASP A 784 -17.24 15.06 -26.73
N TYR A 785 -16.51 15.49 -27.76
CA TYR A 785 -16.50 14.88 -29.10
C TYR A 785 -15.69 13.57 -29.13
N ARG A 786 -16.18 12.51 -28.48
CA ARG A 786 -15.54 11.18 -28.43
C ARG A 786 -16.49 10.06 -28.87
N VAL A 787 -15.93 8.90 -29.21
CA VAL A 787 -16.69 7.77 -29.78
C VAL A 787 -17.91 7.42 -28.93
N GLU A 788 -17.72 7.27 -27.63
CA GLU A 788 -18.76 6.86 -26.69
C GLU A 788 -19.90 7.88 -26.66
N SER A 789 -19.57 9.16 -26.47
CA SER A 789 -20.56 10.24 -26.42
C SER A 789 -21.31 10.40 -27.73
N ILE A 790 -20.64 10.24 -28.88
CA ILE A 790 -21.30 10.28 -30.20
C ILE A 790 -22.21 9.07 -30.39
N CYS A 791 -21.73 7.87 -30.06
CA CYS A 791 -22.47 6.61 -30.18
C CYS A 791 -23.71 6.61 -29.28
N ASP A 792 -23.58 7.00 -28.02
CA ASP A 792 -24.67 7.17 -27.06
C ASP A 792 -25.70 8.19 -27.56
N ARG A 793 -25.23 9.31 -28.12
CA ARG A 793 -26.11 10.37 -28.63
C ARG A 793 -26.94 9.92 -29.83
N LEU A 794 -26.36 9.10 -30.70
CA LEU A 794 -27.01 8.58 -31.91
C LEU A 794 -27.76 7.27 -31.67
N GLY A 795 -27.44 6.53 -30.60
CA GLY A 795 -27.97 5.21 -30.29
C GLY A 795 -27.44 4.12 -31.23
N ILE A 796 -26.12 4.14 -31.49
CA ILE A 796 -25.41 3.16 -32.33
C ILE A 796 -24.26 2.54 -31.54
N ASP A 797 -23.87 1.31 -31.88
CA ASP A 797 -22.82 0.59 -31.13
C ASP A 797 -21.39 1.01 -31.54
N ALA A 798 -21.22 1.57 -32.74
CA ALA A 798 -19.93 2.05 -33.26
C ALA A 798 -20.15 3.10 -34.37
N LEU A 799 -19.17 4.00 -34.57
CA LEU A 799 -19.23 5.02 -35.62
C LEU A 799 -19.34 4.44 -37.03
N GLN A 800 -18.82 3.23 -37.24
CA GLN A 800 -18.87 2.52 -38.53
C GLN A 800 -20.29 2.11 -38.92
N ALA A 801 -21.22 2.02 -37.95
CA ALA A 801 -22.64 1.73 -38.18
C ALA A 801 -23.46 2.96 -38.62
N LEU A 802 -22.80 4.12 -38.78
CA LEU A 802 -23.47 5.35 -39.21
C LEU A 802 -23.81 5.28 -40.72
N GLU A 803 -25.10 5.13 -41.00
CA GLU A 803 -25.65 5.03 -42.37
C GLU A 803 -26.30 6.34 -42.84
N ILE A 804 -26.10 6.68 -44.11
CA ILE A 804 -26.56 7.96 -44.65
C ILE A 804 -28.09 8.11 -44.67
N THR A 805 -28.81 7.00 -44.87
CA THR A 805 -30.27 6.96 -44.86
C THR A 805 -30.86 7.42 -43.51
N HIS A 806 -30.07 7.37 -42.44
CA HIS A 806 -30.47 7.81 -41.11
C HIS A 806 -30.05 9.26 -40.78
N PHE A 807 -29.25 9.93 -41.63
CA PHE A 807 -28.71 11.27 -41.29
C PHE A 807 -29.82 12.28 -40.99
N HIS A 808 -30.86 12.32 -41.83
CA HIS A 808 -32.00 13.20 -41.60
C HIS A 808 -32.72 12.90 -40.29
N TYR A 809 -32.84 11.61 -39.94
CA TYR A 809 -33.45 11.19 -38.69
C TYR A 809 -32.62 11.64 -37.47
N TYR A 810 -31.31 11.41 -37.51
CA TYR A 810 -30.41 11.81 -36.43
C TYR A 810 -30.43 13.33 -36.22
N ASP A 811 -30.25 14.09 -37.31
CA ASP A 811 -30.26 15.56 -37.29
C ASP A 811 -31.56 16.13 -36.70
N ARG A 812 -32.72 15.61 -37.14
CA ARG A 812 -34.02 16.18 -36.81
C ARG A 812 -34.64 15.68 -35.51
N TYR A 813 -34.34 14.46 -35.09
CA TYR A 813 -35.05 13.80 -33.99
C TYR A 813 -34.15 13.33 -32.82
N LYS A 814 -32.82 13.27 -33.00
CA LYS A 814 -31.89 12.83 -31.94
C LYS A 814 -31.02 13.95 -31.41
N LEU A 815 -30.53 14.82 -32.30
CA LEU A 815 -29.59 15.88 -31.94
C LEU A 815 -30.32 17.16 -31.46
N ALA A 816 -29.91 17.71 -30.31
CA ALA A 816 -30.36 19.02 -29.82
C ALA A 816 -29.42 20.14 -30.31
N HIS A 817 -29.49 21.36 -29.77
CA HIS A 817 -28.61 22.48 -30.17
C HIS A 817 -27.43 22.68 -29.21
N THR A 818 -26.73 21.59 -28.86
CA THR A 818 -25.49 21.67 -28.07
C THR A 818 -24.26 21.75 -28.97
N ASN A 819 -23.10 22.08 -28.40
CA ASN A 819 -21.84 22.10 -29.16
C ASN A 819 -21.51 20.72 -29.75
N LEU A 820 -21.65 19.65 -28.97
CA LEU A 820 -21.47 18.26 -29.45
C LEU A 820 -22.37 17.98 -30.64
N ASP A 821 -23.66 18.28 -30.52
CA ASP A 821 -24.64 18.03 -31.57
C ASP A 821 -24.35 18.81 -32.86
N ASN A 822 -23.90 20.06 -32.72
CA ASN A 822 -23.53 20.89 -33.88
C ASN A 822 -22.24 20.38 -34.54
N LEU A 823 -21.28 19.86 -33.77
CA LEU A 823 -20.09 19.20 -34.32
C LEU A 823 -20.45 17.89 -35.03
N ILE A 824 -21.36 17.08 -34.48
CA ILE A 824 -21.87 15.87 -35.14
C ILE A 824 -22.59 16.23 -36.44
N ARG A 825 -23.47 17.25 -36.41
CA ARG A 825 -24.13 17.79 -37.60
C ARG A 825 -23.14 18.19 -38.68
N LEU A 826 -22.12 18.96 -38.31
CA LEU A 826 -21.17 19.53 -39.25
C LEU A 826 -20.23 18.47 -39.85
N PHE A 827 -19.68 17.59 -39.01
CA PHE A 827 -18.58 16.70 -39.39
C PHE A 827 -18.96 15.24 -39.65
N LEU A 828 -20.13 14.77 -39.23
CA LEU A 828 -20.55 13.38 -39.45
C LEU A 828 -21.85 13.27 -40.25
N LEU A 829 -22.79 14.21 -40.06
CA LEU A 829 -24.07 14.24 -40.79
C LEU A 829 -24.08 15.21 -41.98
N ARG A 830 -23.04 16.04 -42.11
CA ARG A 830 -22.81 17.00 -43.22
C ARG A 830 -23.91 18.03 -43.41
N VAL A 831 -24.56 18.39 -42.30
CA VAL A 831 -25.57 19.43 -42.23
C VAL A 831 -24.86 20.78 -42.26
N ALA A 832 -25.28 21.65 -43.19
CA ALA A 832 -24.77 23.01 -43.24
C ALA A 832 -25.33 23.82 -42.08
N LEU A 833 -24.49 24.65 -41.46
CA LEU A 833 -24.85 25.48 -40.32
C LEU A 833 -24.73 26.96 -40.68
N PRO A 834 -25.57 27.85 -40.11
CA PRO A 834 -25.44 29.29 -40.31
C PRO A 834 -24.07 29.80 -39.85
N GLU A 835 -23.53 30.80 -40.56
CA GLU A 835 -22.24 31.42 -40.21
C GLU A 835 -22.18 31.86 -38.74
N ARG A 836 -23.26 32.49 -38.25
CA ARG A 836 -23.37 32.90 -36.85
C ARG A 836 -23.17 31.73 -35.88
N SER A 837 -23.78 30.58 -36.15
CA SER A 837 -23.67 29.40 -35.29
C SER A 837 -22.25 28.82 -35.31
N LEU A 838 -21.56 28.87 -36.45
CA LEU A 838 -20.16 28.45 -36.55
C LEU A 838 -19.19 29.44 -35.89
N GLN A 839 -19.47 30.75 -35.96
CA GLN A 839 -18.72 31.76 -35.23
C GLN A 839 -18.92 31.67 -33.72
N GLU A 840 -20.13 31.31 -33.26
CA GLU A 840 -20.42 31.01 -31.85
C GLU A 840 -19.69 29.73 -31.39
N LEU A 841 -19.60 28.71 -32.26
CA LEU A 841 -18.93 27.44 -31.97
C LEU A 841 -17.41 27.54 -31.98
N PHE A 842 -16.82 28.09 -33.04
CA PHE A 842 -15.36 28.13 -33.25
C PHE A 842 -14.70 29.43 -32.77
N GLY A 843 -15.46 30.51 -32.62
CA GLY A 843 -14.92 31.87 -32.59
C GLY A 843 -14.53 32.38 -33.98
N ILE A 844 -14.52 33.70 -34.14
CA ILE A 844 -14.32 34.38 -35.43
C ILE A 844 -12.97 33.99 -36.08
N ASN A 845 -11.91 33.93 -35.28
CA ASN A 845 -10.55 33.66 -35.78
C ASN A 845 -10.39 32.23 -36.30
N LEU A 846 -10.78 31.22 -35.49
CA LEU A 846 -10.66 29.82 -35.91
C LEU A 846 -11.59 29.53 -37.09
N PHE A 847 -12.82 30.06 -37.09
CA PHE A 847 -13.72 29.96 -38.23
C PHE A 847 -13.08 30.49 -39.53
N ALA A 848 -12.43 31.66 -39.49
CA ALA A 848 -11.73 32.22 -40.65
C ALA A 848 -10.55 31.34 -41.12
N ILE A 849 -9.81 30.73 -40.19
CA ILE A 849 -8.70 29.81 -40.50
C ILE A 849 -9.23 28.53 -41.15
N LEU A 850 -10.27 27.91 -40.60
CA LEU A 850 -10.87 26.69 -41.14
C LEU A 850 -11.43 26.90 -42.57
N ARG A 851 -11.95 28.09 -42.87
CA ARG A 851 -12.31 28.50 -44.23
C ARG A 851 -11.11 28.60 -45.16
N LYS A 852 -10.05 29.32 -44.74
CA LYS A 852 -8.80 29.46 -45.52
C LYS A 852 -8.07 28.14 -45.76
N LEU A 853 -8.28 27.14 -44.89
CA LEU A 853 -7.80 25.78 -45.08
C LEU A 853 -8.64 24.95 -46.06
N GLY A 854 -9.81 25.44 -46.45
CA GLY A 854 -10.74 24.76 -47.35
C GLY A 854 -11.55 23.66 -46.67
N LEU A 855 -11.53 23.62 -45.33
CA LEU A 855 -12.28 22.66 -44.53
C LEU A 855 -13.76 23.05 -44.44
N LEU A 856 -14.07 24.34 -44.38
CA LEU A 856 -15.45 24.86 -44.44
C LEU A 856 -15.71 25.54 -45.78
N ILE A 857 -16.84 25.21 -46.40
CA ILE A 857 -17.25 25.72 -47.71
C ILE A 857 -18.67 26.30 -47.68
N PRO A 858 -18.98 27.31 -48.52
CA PRO A 858 -20.32 27.86 -48.60
C PRO A 858 -21.28 26.86 -49.27
N ARG A 859 -22.46 26.67 -48.66
CA ARG A 859 -23.61 25.94 -49.22
C ARG A 859 -24.85 26.80 -49.04
N ASN A 860 -25.34 27.40 -50.14
CA ASN A 860 -26.37 28.45 -50.10
C ASN A 860 -25.94 29.60 -49.15
N ASP A 861 -26.82 30.02 -48.23
CA ASP A 861 -26.54 31.05 -47.20
C ASP A 861 -25.89 30.47 -45.91
N GLN A 862 -25.39 29.23 -45.96
CA GLN A 862 -24.83 28.51 -44.82
C GLN A 862 -23.44 27.94 -45.17
N TRP A 863 -22.82 27.26 -44.20
CA TRP A 863 -21.48 26.68 -44.33
C TRP A 863 -21.51 25.19 -43.99
N ALA A 864 -20.89 24.37 -44.82
CA ALA A 864 -20.76 22.92 -44.65
C ALA A 864 -19.28 22.53 -44.45
N SER A 865 -19.04 21.37 -43.85
CA SER A 865 -17.71 20.76 -43.86
C SER A 865 -17.45 20.05 -45.18
N ARG A 866 -16.18 20.05 -45.62
CA ARG A 866 -15.66 19.26 -46.74
C ARG A 866 -14.98 17.96 -46.28
N ILE A 867 -14.91 17.72 -44.97
CA ILE A 867 -14.27 16.54 -44.38
C ILE A 867 -15.21 15.85 -43.39
N ASP A 868 -15.03 14.55 -43.21
CA ASP A 868 -15.52 13.85 -42.03
C ASP A 868 -14.45 13.94 -40.92
N LEU A 869 -14.85 14.11 -39.65
CA LEU A 869 -13.93 14.17 -38.50
C LEU A 869 -14.23 13.03 -37.53
N PHE A 870 -13.31 12.06 -37.45
CA PHE A 870 -13.43 10.92 -36.55
C PHE A 870 -12.62 11.15 -35.27
N CYS A 871 -13.00 10.47 -34.19
CA CYS A 871 -12.19 10.34 -32.98
C CYS A 871 -11.94 8.85 -32.76
N ILE A 872 -10.69 8.40 -32.70
CA ILE A 872 -10.31 6.99 -32.47
C ILE A 872 -9.19 6.97 -31.45
N GLU A 873 -9.34 6.23 -30.34
CA GLU A 873 -8.32 6.17 -29.27
C GLU A 873 -7.88 7.56 -28.75
N GLY A 874 -8.81 8.54 -28.75
CA GLY A 874 -8.54 9.93 -28.36
C GLY A 874 -7.84 10.79 -29.42
N ILE A 875 -7.60 10.26 -30.62
CA ILE A 875 -6.98 10.95 -31.76
C ILE A 875 -8.06 11.43 -32.74
N TYR A 876 -8.06 12.72 -33.07
CA TYR A 876 -8.97 13.33 -34.04
C TYR A 876 -8.41 13.23 -35.46
N LEU A 877 -9.20 12.68 -36.39
CA LEU A 877 -8.75 12.37 -37.75
C LEU A 877 -9.72 12.96 -38.77
N ALA A 878 -9.25 13.96 -39.51
CA ALA A 878 -9.95 14.45 -40.69
C ALA A 878 -9.69 13.49 -41.88
N THR A 879 -10.74 13.23 -42.66
CA THR A 879 -10.68 12.44 -43.91
C THR A 879 -11.59 13.05 -44.96
N ASP A 880 -11.48 12.62 -46.22
CA ASP A 880 -12.54 12.90 -47.18
C ASP A 880 -13.83 12.16 -46.77
N HIS A 881 -14.94 12.64 -47.32
CA HIS A 881 -16.27 12.12 -47.05
C HIS A 881 -16.44 10.66 -47.50
N ARG A 882 -17.00 9.79 -46.63
CA ARG A 882 -17.31 8.38 -46.94
C ARG A 882 -18.13 8.20 -48.23
N TYR A 883 -19.20 8.97 -48.41
CA TYR A 883 -20.05 8.96 -49.61
C TYR A 883 -20.00 10.32 -50.33
N MET A 884 -19.42 10.43 -51.53
CA MET A 884 -19.36 11.71 -52.27
C MET A 884 -20.65 11.91 -53.08
N LEU A 885 -21.64 12.58 -52.50
CA LEU A 885 -23.01 12.61 -53.03
C LEU A 885 -23.47 13.98 -53.49
N LEU A 886 -22.81 15.03 -52.99
CA LEU A 886 -23.13 16.41 -53.33
C LEU A 886 -22.19 16.89 -54.43
N ASP A 887 -22.62 17.87 -55.22
CA ASP A 887 -21.80 18.38 -56.33
C ASP A 887 -20.47 18.95 -55.85
N GLU A 888 -20.43 19.54 -54.65
CA GLU A 888 -19.22 20.03 -53.99
C GLU A 888 -18.29 18.93 -53.45
N ASP A 889 -18.75 17.68 -53.38
CA ASP A 889 -17.92 16.52 -52.99
C ASP A 889 -17.05 16.03 -54.16
N LYS A 890 -17.18 16.60 -55.37
CA LYS A 890 -16.35 16.27 -56.53
C LYS A 890 -14.91 16.74 -56.31
N ILE A 891 -13.98 15.79 -56.28
CA ILE A 891 -12.55 16.03 -56.03
C ILE A 891 -11.77 15.88 -57.34
N SER A 892 -10.84 16.81 -57.60
CA SER A 892 -9.95 16.80 -58.78
C SER A 892 -8.59 16.11 -58.53
N GLU A 893 -8.31 15.75 -57.29
CA GLU A 893 -7.16 14.97 -56.81
C GLU A 893 -7.60 13.56 -56.38
N ASN A 894 -6.64 12.66 -56.14
CA ASN A 894 -6.95 11.36 -55.52
C ASN A 894 -7.47 11.55 -54.09
N PRO A 895 -8.64 11.01 -53.73
CA PRO A 895 -9.23 11.20 -52.41
C PRO A 895 -8.48 10.43 -51.31
N VAL A 896 -8.66 10.88 -50.06
CA VAL A 896 -8.10 10.25 -48.84
C VAL A 896 -9.17 9.38 -48.20
N MET A 897 -8.83 8.12 -47.93
CA MET A 897 -9.75 7.14 -47.37
C MET A 897 -10.37 7.60 -46.04
N TYR A 898 -11.67 7.40 -45.88
CA TYR A 898 -12.39 7.61 -44.62
C TYR A 898 -11.99 6.55 -43.58
N ILE A 899 -12.30 6.79 -42.30
CA ILE A 899 -12.02 5.80 -41.25
C ILE A 899 -13.09 4.71 -41.24
N GLY A 900 -12.84 3.65 -42.01
CA GLY A 900 -13.68 2.46 -42.05
C GLY A 900 -13.37 1.45 -40.93
N SER A 901 -14.09 0.33 -40.98
CA SER A 901 -13.86 -0.85 -40.14
C SER A 901 -12.45 -1.42 -40.29
N ASP A 902 -11.83 -1.20 -41.43
CA ASP A 902 -10.47 -1.60 -41.77
C ASP A 902 -9.40 -0.80 -41.03
N SER A 903 -9.46 0.51 -41.16
CA SER A 903 -8.53 1.46 -40.54
C SER A 903 -8.61 1.37 -39.02
N ALA A 904 -9.82 1.39 -38.45
CA ALA A 904 -10.02 1.26 -37.00
C ALA A 904 -9.68 -0.16 -36.50
N GLY A 905 -10.05 -1.18 -37.27
CA GLY A 905 -9.79 -2.57 -36.89
C GLY A 905 -8.30 -2.91 -36.81
N LEU A 906 -7.44 -2.32 -37.67
CA LEU A 906 -5.99 -2.50 -37.55
C LEU A 906 -5.45 -1.85 -36.26
N VAL A 907 -5.96 -0.69 -35.86
CA VAL A 907 -5.60 -0.04 -34.57
C VAL A 907 -5.94 -0.95 -33.38
N TYR A 908 -7.11 -1.59 -33.42
CA TYR A 908 -7.57 -2.49 -32.37
C TYR A 908 -6.84 -3.84 -32.36
N THR A 909 -6.27 -4.24 -33.50
CA THR A 909 -5.63 -5.56 -33.69
C THR A 909 -4.12 -5.51 -33.48
N ALA A 910 -3.44 -4.47 -33.96
CA ALA A 910 -1.98 -4.37 -33.92
C ALA A 910 -1.46 -4.18 -32.47
N PRO A 911 -0.61 -5.07 -31.94
CA PRO A 911 0.02 -4.93 -30.62
C PRO A 911 0.73 -3.59 -30.42
N GLN A 912 0.38 -2.93 -29.30
CA GLN A 912 0.93 -1.63 -28.90
C GLN A 912 1.95 -1.79 -27.75
N TYR A 913 3.24 -1.81 -28.07
CA TYR A 913 4.34 -1.92 -27.11
C TYR A 913 5.37 -0.81 -27.35
N ALA A 914 6.20 -0.53 -26.34
CA ALA A 914 7.26 0.47 -26.47
C ALA A 914 8.19 0.14 -27.64
N ALA A 915 8.33 1.07 -28.58
CA ALA A 915 9.15 0.91 -29.78
C ALA A 915 10.05 2.13 -30.00
N GLU A 916 11.23 1.92 -30.57
CA GLU A 916 12.15 3.01 -30.92
C GLU A 916 11.77 3.62 -32.28
N GLN A 917 11.47 2.78 -33.27
CA GLN A 917 11.12 3.19 -34.62
C GLN A 917 9.93 2.40 -35.17
N ILE A 918 8.88 3.10 -35.59
CA ILE A 918 7.73 2.50 -36.29
C ILE A 918 7.59 3.10 -37.69
N LEU A 919 7.24 2.25 -38.66
CA LEU A 919 6.91 2.62 -40.03
C LEU A 919 5.42 2.40 -40.30
N ASP A 920 4.76 3.41 -40.86
CA ASP A 920 3.36 3.36 -41.32
C ASP A 920 3.33 3.50 -42.86
N LEU A 921 2.98 2.42 -43.56
CA LEU A 921 2.91 2.35 -45.02
C LEU A 921 1.47 2.53 -45.50
N CYS A 922 1.31 3.23 -46.62
CA CYS A 922 0.00 3.60 -47.15
C CYS A 922 -0.79 4.41 -46.10
N SER A 923 -0.09 5.37 -45.49
CA SER A 923 -0.53 6.03 -44.25
C SER A 923 -1.87 6.77 -44.38
N GLY A 924 -2.29 7.18 -45.59
CA GLY A 924 -3.58 7.83 -45.82
C GLY A 924 -3.75 9.08 -44.95
N SER A 925 -4.75 9.05 -44.06
CA SER A 925 -5.01 10.11 -43.08
C SER A 925 -4.02 10.14 -41.90
N GLY A 926 -3.13 9.15 -41.81
CA GLY A 926 -2.12 8.98 -40.77
C GLY A 926 -2.57 8.18 -39.55
N ILE A 927 -3.77 7.57 -39.57
CA ILE A 927 -4.38 6.91 -38.40
C ILE A 927 -3.42 5.95 -37.68
N GLN A 928 -2.73 5.06 -38.39
CA GLN A 928 -1.86 4.06 -37.77
C GLN A 928 -0.65 4.71 -37.12
N GLY A 929 0.06 5.57 -37.87
CA GLY A 929 1.23 6.28 -37.37
C GLY A 929 0.93 7.24 -36.20
N LEU A 930 -0.22 7.91 -36.23
CA LEU A 930 -0.62 8.84 -35.17
C LEU A 930 -0.95 8.12 -33.87
N VAL A 931 -1.66 6.98 -33.92
CA VAL A 931 -1.87 6.14 -32.74
C VAL A 931 -0.54 5.55 -32.26
N ALA A 932 0.31 5.10 -33.19
CA ALA A 932 1.64 4.57 -32.90
C ALA A 932 2.57 5.56 -32.19
N SER A 933 2.41 6.86 -32.45
CA SER A 933 3.21 7.92 -31.81
C SER A 933 3.15 7.90 -30.28
N ARG A 934 2.07 7.35 -29.69
CA ARG A 934 1.87 7.25 -28.23
C ARG A 934 2.79 6.22 -27.57
N TYR A 935 3.20 5.20 -28.29
CA TYR A 935 4.06 4.12 -27.81
C TYR A 935 5.39 3.97 -28.56
N ALA A 936 5.64 4.82 -29.57
CA ALA A 936 6.91 4.92 -30.27
C ALA A 936 7.70 6.16 -29.86
N ARG A 937 9.04 6.06 -29.85
CA ARG A 937 9.93 7.22 -29.77
C ARG A 937 9.87 8.05 -31.06
N GLN A 938 9.85 7.40 -32.22
CA GLN A 938 9.68 8.05 -33.52
C GLN A 938 8.85 7.19 -34.49
N VAL A 939 8.05 7.87 -35.31
CA VAL A 939 7.24 7.26 -36.37
C VAL A 939 7.63 7.85 -37.74
N THR A 940 7.71 7.00 -38.75
CA THR A 940 7.85 7.42 -40.15
C THR A 940 6.61 6.93 -40.91
N ALA A 941 5.91 7.81 -41.60
CA ALA A 941 4.69 7.51 -42.35
C ALA A 941 4.89 7.84 -43.83
N ILE A 942 4.43 6.95 -44.72
CA ILE A 942 4.66 7.04 -46.16
C ILE A 942 3.34 6.86 -46.92
N ASP A 943 3.10 7.75 -47.88
CA ASP A 943 2.00 7.62 -48.82
C ASP A 943 2.41 8.12 -50.21
N ILE A 944 1.85 7.54 -51.27
CA ILE A 944 2.09 7.99 -52.64
C ILE A 944 1.18 9.17 -53.03
N ASN A 945 0.06 9.35 -52.32
CA ASN A 945 -0.89 10.41 -52.58
C ASN A 945 -0.46 11.71 -51.87
N PRO A 946 -0.07 12.78 -52.59
CA PRO A 946 0.32 14.04 -51.96
C PRO A 946 -0.83 14.70 -51.18
N ARG A 947 -2.10 14.38 -51.48
CA ARG A 947 -3.26 14.83 -50.68
C ARG A 947 -3.28 14.17 -49.31
N ALA A 948 -3.02 12.86 -49.24
CA ALA A 948 -2.94 12.09 -48.00
C ALA A 948 -1.89 12.67 -47.04
N ILE A 949 -0.69 13.00 -47.57
CA ILE A 949 0.36 13.66 -46.78
C ILE A 949 -0.10 14.98 -46.14
N ARG A 950 -0.90 15.79 -46.84
CA ARG A 950 -1.45 17.05 -46.28
C ARG A 950 -2.44 16.77 -45.15
N PHE A 951 -3.35 15.81 -45.33
CA PHE A 951 -4.28 15.38 -44.29
C PHE A 951 -3.56 14.83 -43.06
N ALA A 952 -2.57 13.96 -43.26
CA ALA A 952 -1.82 13.36 -42.17
C ALA A 952 -1.02 14.39 -41.36
N ARG A 953 -0.41 15.39 -42.02
CA ARG A 953 0.26 16.52 -41.35
C ARG A 953 -0.72 17.41 -40.59
N PHE A 954 -1.90 17.69 -41.16
CA PHE A 954 -2.97 18.41 -40.46
C PHE A 954 -3.41 17.64 -39.19
N ASN A 955 -3.67 16.34 -39.32
CA ASN A 955 -4.08 15.47 -38.22
C ASN A 955 -2.99 15.39 -37.13
N ALA A 956 -1.71 15.32 -37.49
CA ALA A 956 -0.61 15.35 -36.54
C ALA A 956 -0.60 16.64 -35.70
N GLN A 957 -0.72 17.81 -36.35
CA GLN A 957 -0.74 19.10 -35.64
C GLN A 957 -2.02 19.30 -34.83
N LEU A 958 -3.18 18.83 -35.32
CA LEU A 958 -4.44 18.84 -34.57
C LEU A 958 -4.31 18.09 -33.24
N ASN A 959 -3.61 16.96 -33.23
CA ASN A 959 -3.42 16.15 -32.03
C ASN A 959 -2.16 16.52 -31.22
N GLY A 960 -1.33 17.46 -31.69
CA GLY A 960 -0.10 17.85 -31.00
C GLY A 960 0.96 16.73 -31.00
N ILE A 961 1.06 16.01 -32.11
CA ILE A 961 2.00 14.90 -32.30
C ILE A 961 3.19 15.40 -33.13
N ASP A 962 4.38 15.37 -32.52
CA ASP A 962 5.60 15.92 -33.10
C ASP A 962 6.65 14.85 -33.44
N ASN A 963 6.50 13.63 -32.93
CA ASN A 963 7.42 12.51 -33.13
C ASN A 963 7.06 11.65 -34.35
N ILE A 964 6.48 12.25 -35.39
CA ILE A 964 6.13 11.59 -36.64
C ILE A 964 6.61 12.42 -37.84
N SER A 965 7.11 11.73 -38.87
CA SER A 965 7.50 12.35 -40.15
C SER A 965 6.73 11.72 -41.32
N PHE A 966 6.25 12.55 -42.24
CA PHE A 966 5.46 12.13 -43.40
C PHE A 966 6.21 12.36 -44.71
N HIS A 967 6.34 11.30 -45.52
CA HIS A 967 7.11 11.29 -46.76
C HIS A 967 6.22 10.87 -47.93
N GLU A 968 6.29 11.61 -49.04
CA GLU A 968 5.70 11.20 -50.30
C GLU A 968 6.61 10.17 -50.98
N GLY A 969 6.06 9.01 -51.38
CA GLY A 969 6.81 8.02 -52.14
C GLY A 969 6.15 6.65 -52.20
N ASN A 970 6.73 5.76 -53.01
CA ASN A 970 6.22 4.41 -53.18
C ASN A 970 6.80 3.45 -52.12
N LEU A 971 5.94 3.01 -51.19
CA LEU A 971 6.26 2.03 -50.14
C LEU A 971 7.61 2.31 -49.43
N TYR A 972 8.60 1.43 -49.60
CA TYR A 972 9.89 1.51 -48.88
C TYR A 972 10.91 2.47 -49.49
N GLU A 973 10.64 3.06 -50.67
CA GLU A 973 11.61 3.91 -51.37
C GLU A 973 12.17 5.06 -50.52
N PRO A 974 11.35 5.83 -49.77
CA PRO A 974 11.84 6.93 -48.93
C PRO A 974 12.71 6.49 -47.73
N VAL A 975 12.67 5.22 -47.36
CA VAL A 975 13.31 4.68 -46.14
C VAL A 975 14.32 3.57 -46.43
N ARG A 976 14.81 3.49 -47.67
CA ARG A 976 15.77 2.47 -48.10
C ARG A 976 16.97 2.40 -47.16
N GLY A 977 17.23 1.21 -46.62
CA GLY A 977 18.36 0.94 -45.71
C GLY A 977 18.08 1.24 -44.24
N ARG A 978 16.89 1.73 -43.87
CA ARG A 978 16.45 1.86 -42.48
C ARG A 978 15.75 0.58 -42.02
N ARG A 979 15.82 0.31 -40.71
CA ARG A 979 15.09 -0.79 -40.06
C ARG A 979 14.16 -0.24 -38.97
N PHE A 980 13.07 -0.96 -38.72
CA PHE A 980 11.98 -0.58 -37.82
C PHE A 980 11.60 -1.76 -36.94
N ASP A 981 11.16 -1.45 -35.71
CA ASP A 981 10.66 -2.44 -34.76
C ASP A 981 9.27 -2.93 -35.16
N THR A 982 8.49 -2.06 -35.80
CA THR A 982 7.14 -2.37 -36.28
C THR A 982 6.87 -1.70 -37.62
N ILE A 983 6.26 -2.45 -38.54
CA ILE A 983 5.71 -1.93 -39.79
C ILE A 983 4.19 -2.14 -39.75
N LEU A 984 3.43 -1.07 -39.91
CA LEU A 984 1.98 -1.06 -40.05
C LEU A 984 1.65 -0.78 -41.51
N ALA A 985 0.62 -1.42 -42.07
CA ALA A 985 0.16 -1.09 -43.41
C ALA A 985 -1.36 -1.25 -43.58
N ASN A 986 -1.97 -0.23 -44.20
CA ASN A 986 -3.34 -0.27 -44.69
C ASN A 986 -3.37 0.06 -46.19
N PRO A 987 -2.97 -0.89 -47.06
CA PRO A 987 -2.88 -0.66 -48.50
C PRO A 987 -4.25 -0.66 -49.19
N PRO A 988 -4.36 -0.17 -50.42
CA PRO A 988 -5.47 -0.52 -51.31
C PRO A 988 -5.46 -2.04 -51.58
N PHE A 989 -6.59 -2.72 -51.30
CA PHE A 989 -6.66 -4.19 -51.32
C PHE A 989 -7.90 -4.78 -52.01
N VAL A 990 -8.87 -3.96 -52.45
CA VAL A 990 -10.12 -4.48 -53.04
C VAL A 990 -9.84 -5.10 -54.41
N PRO A 991 -10.18 -6.38 -54.65
CA PRO A 991 -10.09 -6.99 -55.98
C PRO A 991 -11.09 -6.33 -56.93
N SER A 992 -10.62 -5.50 -57.86
CA SER A 992 -11.48 -4.63 -58.69
C SER A 992 -11.22 -4.85 -60.19
N PRO A 993 -12.28 -4.84 -61.04
CA PRO A 993 -12.15 -4.88 -62.50
C PRO A 993 -11.57 -3.59 -63.09
N SER A 994 -11.59 -2.47 -62.34
CA SER A 994 -11.00 -1.19 -62.74
C SER A 994 -10.02 -0.66 -61.68
N LYS A 995 -9.18 0.32 -62.06
CA LYS A 995 -8.22 1.00 -61.16
C LYS A 995 -8.61 2.47 -60.93
N ASP A 996 -9.90 2.78 -61.02
CA ASP A 996 -10.38 4.17 -61.01
C ASP A 996 -10.30 4.80 -59.61
N LEU A 997 -10.35 3.99 -58.55
CA LEU A 997 -10.29 4.43 -57.15
C LEU A 997 -8.98 3.95 -56.50
N GLY A 998 -7.89 4.68 -56.75
CA GLY A 998 -6.53 4.30 -56.35
C GLY A 998 -6.25 4.14 -54.84
N PHE A 999 -7.14 4.60 -53.94
CA PHE A 999 -7.02 4.35 -52.48
C PHE A 999 -7.67 3.04 -52.03
N ARG A 1000 -8.52 2.44 -52.89
CA ARG A 1000 -9.32 1.25 -52.59
C ARG A 1000 -8.87 0.05 -53.41
N ASP A 1001 -8.66 0.25 -54.71
CA ASP A 1001 -8.50 -0.82 -55.69
C ASP A 1001 -7.08 -1.41 -55.63
N GLY A 1002 -6.97 -2.70 -55.26
CA GLY A 1002 -5.70 -3.43 -55.13
C GLY A 1002 -5.27 -4.18 -56.40
N GLY A 1003 -5.89 -3.88 -57.55
CA GLY A 1003 -5.72 -4.61 -58.81
C GLY A 1003 -6.70 -5.77 -59.00
N ALA A 1004 -6.50 -6.57 -60.05
CA ALA A 1004 -7.46 -7.63 -60.43
C ALA A 1004 -7.67 -8.68 -59.33
N THR A 1005 -6.60 -8.99 -58.59
CA THR A 1005 -6.62 -9.92 -57.45
C THR A 1005 -6.70 -9.22 -56.10
N GLY A 1006 -6.53 -7.90 -56.02
CA GLY A 1006 -6.38 -7.18 -54.74
C GLY A 1006 -5.02 -7.35 -54.04
N GLU A 1007 -4.16 -8.28 -54.50
CA GLU A 1007 -2.95 -8.69 -53.79
C GLU A 1007 -1.65 -8.03 -54.32
N GLU A 1008 -1.70 -7.21 -55.37
CA GLU A 1008 -0.51 -6.65 -56.05
C GLU A 1008 0.39 -5.83 -55.10
N ILE A 1009 -0.21 -4.96 -54.29
CA ILE A 1009 0.50 -4.12 -53.32
C ILE A 1009 0.87 -4.95 -52.08
N LEU A 1010 -0.03 -5.83 -51.65
CA LEU A 1010 0.17 -6.72 -50.50
C LEU A 1010 1.45 -7.55 -50.62
N VAL A 1011 1.66 -8.17 -51.79
CA VAL A 1011 2.88 -8.96 -52.10
C VAL A 1011 4.15 -8.12 -51.96
N GLN A 1012 4.12 -6.86 -52.43
CA GLN A 1012 5.27 -5.96 -52.36
C GLN A 1012 5.59 -5.56 -50.92
N ILE A 1013 4.56 -5.29 -50.10
CA ILE A 1013 4.72 -4.95 -48.69
C ILE A 1013 5.36 -6.12 -47.94
N VAL A 1014 4.81 -7.34 -48.08
CA VAL A 1014 5.32 -8.53 -47.39
C VAL A 1014 6.77 -8.82 -47.82
N LYS A 1015 7.07 -8.83 -49.12
CA LYS A 1015 8.45 -9.05 -49.63
C LYS A 1015 9.44 -8.01 -49.11
N GLY A 1016 9.07 -6.72 -49.18
CA GLY A 1016 9.96 -5.63 -48.79
C GLY A 1016 10.20 -5.53 -47.28
N SER A 1017 9.25 -6.00 -46.46
CA SER A 1017 9.32 -5.89 -45.00
C SER A 1017 10.52 -6.61 -44.38
N ALA A 1018 10.92 -7.76 -44.92
CA ALA A 1018 12.04 -8.56 -44.41
C ALA A 1018 13.37 -7.78 -44.36
N ALA A 1019 13.59 -6.86 -45.31
CA ALA A 1019 14.78 -6.01 -45.34
C ALA A 1019 14.70 -4.81 -44.37
N HIS A 1020 13.50 -4.45 -43.90
CA HIS A 1020 13.23 -3.23 -43.13
C HIS A 1020 12.76 -3.52 -41.69
N LEU A 1021 12.63 -4.78 -41.28
CA LEU A 1021 12.37 -5.14 -39.89
C LEU A 1021 13.68 -5.35 -39.10
N THR A 1022 13.66 -5.07 -37.81
CA THR A 1022 14.69 -5.53 -36.88
C THR A 1022 14.59 -7.04 -36.65
N GLU A 1023 15.57 -7.66 -35.97
CA GLU A 1023 15.61 -9.12 -35.73
C GLU A 1023 14.37 -9.64 -34.98
N SER A 1024 13.80 -8.82 -34.09
CA SER A 1024 12.55 -9.09 -33.38
C SER A 1024 11.39 -8.20 -33.88
N GLY A 1025 11.52 -7.66 -35.09
CA GLY A 1025 10.55 -6.75 -35.67
C GLY A 1025 9.23 -7.43 -36.05
N ARG A 1026 8.17 -6.64 -36.18
CA ARG A 1026 6.83 -7.13 -36.50
C ARG A 1026 6.16 -6.38 -37.65
N LEU A 1027 5.36 -7.08 -38.45
CA LEU A 1027 4.57 -6.52 -39.56
C LEU A 1027 3.09 -6.81 -39.32
N PHE A 1028 2.26 -5.77 -39.38
CA PHE A 1028 0.82 -5.87 -39.21
C PHE A 1028 0.11 -5.17 -40.37
N ILE A 1029 -0.71 -5.93 -41.10
CA ILE A 1029 -1.39 -5.48 -42.32
C ILE A 1029 -2.88 -5.78 -42.21
N VAL A 1030 -3.73 -4.87 -42.67
CA VAL A 1030 -5.14 -5.13 -42.95
C VAL A 1030 -5.36 -5.30 -44.45
N SER A 1031 -6.20 -6.25 -44.86
CA SER A 1031 -6.47 -6.55 -46.28
C SER A 1031 -7.80 -7.26 -46.47
N ASP A 1032 -8.35 -7.20 -47.69
CA ASP A 1032 -9.19 -8.27 -48.21
C ASP A 1032 -8.30 -9.47 -48.56
N LEU A 1033 -8.54 -10.60 -47.90
CA LEU A 1033 -7.84 -11.87 -48.04
C LEU A 1033 -8.55 -12.72 -49.10
N VAL A 1034 -7.99 -12.75 -50.31
CA VAL A 1034 -8.50 -13.57 -51.41
C VAL A 1034 -8.12 -15.03 -51.21
N ASN A 1035 -9.13 -15.90 -51.18
CA ASN A 1035 -8.96 -17.34 -50.94
C ASN A 1035 -8.15 -17.57 -49.64
N ALA A 1036 -8.67 -17.13 -48.49
CA ALA A 1036 -7.97 -17.14 -47.20
C ALA A 1036 -7.29 -18.49 -46.86
N LYS A 1037 -7.87 -19.62 -47.30
CA LYS A 1037 -7.30 -20.98 -47.17
C LYS A 1037 -5.92 -21.16 -47.81
N ASP A 1038 -5.56 -20.36 -48.80
CA ASP A 1038 -4.29 -20.44 -49.54
C ASP A 1038 -3.19 -19.58 -48.88
N TYR A 1039 -3.47 -18.85 -47.80
CA TYR A 1039 -2.51 -17.89 -47.24
C TYR A 1039 -1.26 -18.54 -46.63
N GLN A 1040 -1.32 -19.80 -46.22
CA GLN A 1040 -0.13 -20.51 -45.74
C GLN A 1040 0.93 -20.63 -46.84
N SER A 1041 0.52 -21.03 -48.06
CA SER A 1041 1.43 -21.13 -49.20
C SER A 1041 1.80 -19.77 -49.75
N LYS A 1042 0.84 -18.84 -49.85
CA LYS A 1042 1.10 -17.47 -50.31
C LYS A 1042 2.15 -16.77 -49.45
N LEU A 1043 2.02 -16.81 -48.11
CA LEU A 1043 3.00 -16.18 -47.23
C LEU A 1043 4.36 -16.87 -47.26
N ALA A 1044 4.40 -18.21 -47.44
CA ALA A 1044 5.66 -18.92 -47.65
C ALA A 1044 6.38 -18.46 -48.94
N ASP A 1045 5.64 -18.13 -50.00
CA ASP A 1045 6.20 -17.62 -51.25
C ASP A 1045 6.55 -16.12 -51.21
N TRP A 1046 5.80 -15.32 -50.44
CA TRP A 1046 5.98 -13.86 -50.38
C TRP A 1046 7.03 -13.45 -49.34
N TRP A 1047 7.15 -14.16 -48.22
CA TRP A 1047 8.11 -13.81 -47.19
C TRP A 1047 9.54 -14.17 -47.63
N GLN A 1048 10.44 -13.19 -47.59
CA GLN A 1048 11.85 -13.34 -47.99
C GLN A 1048 12.83 -13.20 -46.81
N GLY A 1049 12.35 -13.34 -45.57
CA GLY A 1049 13.14 -13.22 -44.35
C GLY A 1049 13.42 -14.56 -43.65
N GLY A 1050 13.89 -14.48 -42.39
CA GLY A 1050 14.16 -15.64 -41.53
C GLY A 1050 12.90 -16.25 -40.91
N ALA A 1051 13.08 -16.95 -39.78
CA ALA A 1051 11.99 -17.60 -39.05
C ALA A 1051 10.93 -16.60 -38.57
N THR A 1052 9.64 -16.96 -38.66
CA THR A 1052 8.53 -16.08 -38.26
C THR A 1052 7.37 -16.83 -37.60
N HIS A 1053 6.71 -16.19 -36.65
CA HIS A 1053 5.35 -16.55 -36.28
C HIS A 1053 4.36 -15.75 -37.13
N GLN A 1054 3.48 -16.44 -37.85
CA GLN A 1054 2.51 -15.85 -38.78
C GLN A 1054 1.09 -16.17 -38.28
N LEU A 1055 0.27 -15.13 -38.18
CA LEU A 1055 -1.13 -15.21 -37.80
C LEU A 1055 -1.99 -14.47 -38.82
N VAL A 1056 -2.93 -15.19 -39.41
CA VAL A 1056 -3.96 -14.63 -40.30
C VAL A 1056 -5.29 -14.65 -39.57
N LEU A 1057 -5.93 -13.49 -39.46
CA LEU A 1057 -7.24 -13.34 -38.86
C LEU A 1057 -8.21 -12.92 -39.97
N CYS A 1058 -9.26 -13.68 -40.22
CA CYS A 1058 -10.23 -13.40 -41.28
C CYS A 1058 -11.65 -13.31 -40.73
N THR A 1059 -12.55 -12.62 -41.44
CA THR A 1059 -14.00 -12.71 -41.21
C THR A 1059 -14.60 -13.83 -42.06
N ALA A 1060 -15.92 -14.06 -41.94
CA ALA A 1060 -16.62 -15.05 -42.77
C ALA A 1060 -16.47 -14.81 -44.29
N ASP A 1061 -16.57 -15.89 -45.06
CA ASP A 1061 -16.44 -15.91 -46.53
C ASP A 1061 -17.52 -15.06 -47.20
N ARG A 1062 -17.11 -14.21 -48.15
CA ARG A 1062 -18.01 -13.61 -49.15
C ARG A 1062 -17.75 -14.29 -50.48
N ASP A 1063 -18.75 -15.01 -50.98
CA ASP A 1063 -18.72 -15.60 -52.33
C ASP A 1063 -18.86 -14.51 -53.40
N GLU A 1064 -18.85 -14.93 -54.67
CA GLU A 1064 -18.90 -14.03 -55.83
C GLU A 1064 -20.11 -13.07 -55.80
N ILE A 1065 -21.23 -13.48 -55.22
CA ILE A 1065 -22.45 -12.67 -55.13
C ILE A 1065 -22.38 -11.72 -53.94
N LEU A 1066 -22.06 -12.26 -52.75
CA LEU A 1066 -21.97 -11.48 -51.51
C LEU A 1066 -20.87 -10.41 -51.57
N PHE A 1067 -19.82 -10.65 -52.37
CA PHE A 1067 -18.77 -9.68 -52.63
C PHE A 1067 -19.15 -8.69 -53.75
N SER A 1068 -19.68 -9.13 -54.89
CA SER A 1068 -19.86 -8.26 -56.06
C SER A 1068 -21.07 -7.33 -55.96
N ILE A 1069 -22.18 -7.76 -55.34
CA ILE A 1069 -23.41 -6.96 -55.24
C ILE A 1069 -23.18 -5.61 -54.55
N PRO A 1070 -22.52 -5.54 -53.36
CA PRO A 1070 -22.25 -4.25 -52.70
C PRO A 1070 -21.42 -3.28 -53.54
N HIS A 1071 -20.67 -3.78 -54.52
CA HIS A 1071 -19.80 -2.99 -55.39
C HIS A 1071 -20.41 -2.65 -56.77
N SER A 1072 -21.60 -3.19 -57.09
CA SER A 1072 -22.25 -3.03 -58.41
C SER A 1072 -23.43 -2.04 -58.40
N HIS A 1073 -23.64 -1.33 -57.29
CA HIS A 1073 -24.83 -0.54 -57.04
C HIS A 1073 -24.54 0.96 -56.95
N ALA A 1074 -25.19 1.75 -57.81
CA ALA A 1074 -25.17 3.21 -57.76
C ALA A 1074 -26.52 3.74 -57.24
N PRO A 1075 -26.54 4.56 -56.16
CA PRO A 1075 -27.79 5.08 -55.62
C PRO A 1075 -28.44 6.06 -56.61
N PHE A 1076 -29.61 5.68 -57.14
CA PHE A 1076 -30.49 6.42 -58.05
C PHE A 1076 -29.98 6.60 -59.49
N GLY A 1077 -30.89 6.48 -60.47
CA GLY A 1077 -30.58 6.71 -61.89
C GLY A 1077 -29.87 5.55 -62.61
N GLN A 1078 -29.46 4.50 -61.90
CA GLN A 1078 -28.99 3.24 -62.50
C GLN A 1078 -30.19 2.47 -63.08
N THR A 1079 -30.15 2.13 -64.36
CA THR A 1079 -31.12 1.21 -64.96
C THR A 1079 -30.75 -0.22 -64.58
N LEU A 1080 -31.72 -1.15 -64.64
CA LEU A 1080 -31.45 -2.57 -64.41
C LEU A 1080 -30.37 -3.11 -65.38
N ASP A 1081 -30.35 -2.60 -66.62
CA ASP A 1081 -29.34 -2.97 -67.61
C ASP A 1081 -27.94 -2.49 -67.21
N HIS A 1082 -27.80 -1.26 -66.70
CA HIS A 1082 -26.51 -0.76 -66.20
C HIS A 1082 -26.03 -1.54 -64.97
N TYR A 1083 -26.92 -1.85 -64.03
CA TYR A 1083 -26.61 -2.69 -62.88
C TYR A 1083 -26.13 -4.09 -63.31
N ASN A 1084 -26.86 -4.73 -64.22
CA ASN A 1084 -26.49 -6.07 -64.70
C ASN A 1084 -25.15 -6.06 -65.43
N GLN A 1085 -24.85 -5.01 -66.22
CA GLN A 1085 -23.54 -4.86 -66.88
C GLN A 1085 -22.40 -4.72 -65.89
N GLU A 1086 -22.59 -3.90 -64.84
CA GLU A 1086 -21.59 -3.70 -63.79
C GLU A 1086 -21.38 -4.99 -62.99
N LEU A 1087 -22.46 -5.63 -62.55
CA LEU A 1087 -22.41 -6.92 -61.85
C LEU A 1087 -21.69 -7.98 -62.69
N GLU A 1088 -21.97 -8.04 -64.00
CA GLU A 1088 -21.30 -8.98 -64.88
C GLU A 1088 -19.79 -8.70 -65.02
N GLN A 1089 -19.35 -7.43 -64.99
CA GLN A 1089 -17.92 -7.09 -64.95
C GLN A 1089 -17.24 -7.56 -63.66
N TRP A 1090 -17.88 -7.37 -62.50
CA TRP A 1090 -17.36 -7.85 -61.22
C TRP A 1090 -17.30 -9.38 -61.17
N LEU A 1091 -18.34 -10.08 -61.62
CA LEU A 1091 -18.37 -11.55 -61.70
C LEU A 1091 -17.33 -12.10 -62.69
N GLN A 1092 -17.15 -11.44 -63.85
CA GLN A 1092 -16.11 -11.82 -64.81
C GLN A 1092 -14.71 -11.65 -64.22
N ASN A 1093 -14.44 -10.58 -63.46
CA ASN A 1093 -13.18 -10.43 -62.73
C ASN A 1093 -12.99 -11.57 -61.72
N PHE A 1094 -14.03 -11.93 -60.98
CA PHE A 1094 -14.02 -13.05 -60.03
C PHE A 1094 -13.58 -14.36 -60.69
N GLN A 1095 -14.13 -14.66 -61.88
CA GLN A 1095 -13.79 -15.85 -62.65
C GLN A 1095 -12.39 -15.77 -63.28
N GLN A 1096 -12.03 -14.67 -63.92
CA GLN A 1096 -10.75 -14.51 -64.62
C GLN A 1096 -9.56 -14.50 -63.65
N ALA A 1097 -9.74 -13.90 -62.47
CA ALA A 1097 -8.73 -13.85 -61.43
C ALA A 1097 -8.73 -15.11 -60.52
N ASN A 1098 -9.57 -16.11 -60.82
CA ASN A 1098 -9.74 -17.35 -60.04
C ASN A 1098 -10.03 -17.10 -58.54
N LEU A 1099 -10.88 -16.13 -58.25
CA LEU A 1099 -11.35 -15.84 -56.90
C LEU A 1099 -12.44 -16.86 -56.54
N THR A 1100 -12.36 -17.46 -55.36
CA THR A 1100 -13.37 -18.39 -54.83
C THR A 1100 -14.10 -17.81 -53.61
N ALA A 1101 -13.41 -16.99 -52.81
CA ALA A 1101 -13.97 -16.23 -51.70
C ALA A 1101 -13.08 -15.02 -51.39
N VAL A 1102 -13.67 -13.95 -50.85
CA VAL A 1102 -12.95 -12.75 -50.39
C VAL A 1102 -13.34 -12.41 -48.95
N ASN A 1103 -12.40 -12.60 -48.03
CA ASN A 1103 -12.60 -12.35 -46.60
C ASN A 1103 -11.99 -11.02 -46.22
N PHE A 1104 -12.62 -10.24 -45.36
CA PHE A 1104 -11.93 -9.12 -44.74
C PHE A 1104 -10.99 -9.65 -43.62
N GLY A 1105 -9.79 -9.09 -43.41
CA GLY A 1105 -8.90 -9.63 -42.39
C GLY A 1105 -7.54 -8.95 -42.20
N TYR A 1106 -6.68 -9.62 -41.43
CA TYR A 1106 -5.38 -9.12 -40.97
C TYR A 1106 -4.28 -10.16 -41.18
N ILE A 1107 -3.10 -9.70 -41.57
CA ILE A 1107 -1.87 -10.50 -41.67
C ILE A 1107 -0.89 -9.96 -40.64
N LEU A 1108 -0.49 -10.81 -39.70
CA LEU A 1108 0.34 -10.45 -38.57
C LEU A 1108 1.57 -11.35 -38.54
N ILE A 1109 2.75 -10.75 -38.66
CA ILE A 1109 4.04 -11.47 -38.74
C ILE A 1109 4.96 -10.94 -37.64
N SER A 1110 5.54 -11.85 -36.85
CA SER A 1110 6.59 -11.54 -35.87
C SER A 1110 7.86 -12.30 -36.21
N CYS A 1111 8.95 -11.57 -36.50
CA CYS A 1111 10.27 -12.17 -36.72
C CYS A 1111 10.75 -12.90 -35.47
N GLN A 1112 11.39 -14.05 -35.68
CA GLN A 1112 12.01 -14.87 -34.64
C GLN A 1112 13.51 -15.02 -34.92
N PRO A 1113 14.33 -15.25 -33.86
CA PRO A 1113 15.73 -15.61 -34.03
C PRO A 1113 15.89 -16.86 -34.89
N GLU A 1114 17.02 -16.98 -35.61
CA GLU A 1114 17.31 -18.11 -36.52
C GLU A 1114 17.27 -19.49 -35.83
N SER A 1115 17.38 -19.54 -34.50
CA SER A 1115 17.30 -20.77 -33.72
C SER A 1115 15.88 -21.34 -33.58
N GLN A 1116 14.85 -20.60 -34.00
CA GLN A 1116 13.44 -21.01 -33.89
C GLN A 1116 12.84 -21.39 -35.25
N THR A 1117 11.69 -22.08 -35.24
CA THR A 1117 11.00 -22.55 -36.44
C THR A 1117 9.81 -21.66 -36.79
N SER A 1118 9.52 -21.47 -38.08
CA SER A 1118 8.33 -20.71 -38.46
C SER A 1118 7.03 -21.41 -38.05
N SER A 1119 6.02 -20.64 -37.64
CA SER A 1119 4.65 -21.14 -37.42
C SER A 1119 3.64 -20.33 -38.21
N TYR A 1120 2.54 -20.98 -38.60
CA TYR A 1120 1.42 -20.36 -39.31
C TYR A 1120 0.12 -20.81 -38.67
N TYR A 1121 -0.79 -19.86 -38.43
CA TYR A 1121 -2.15 -20.15 -38.02
C TYR A 1121 -3.14 -19.18 -38.68
N CYS A 1122 -4.30 -19.70 -39.08
CA CYS A 1122 -5.40 -18.92 -39.64
C CYS A 1122 -6.65 -19.13 -38.78
N ARG A 1123 -7.39 -18.05 -38.49
CA ARG A 1123 -8.63 -18.11 -37.69
C ARG A 1123 -9.69 -17.16 -38.22
N THR A 1124 -10.95 -17.57 -38.09
CA THR A 1124 -12.09 -16.66 -38.24
C THR A 1124 -12.38 -15.89 -36.94
N ILE A 1125 -12.45 -14.55 -37.03
CA ILE A 1125 -12.79 -13.65 -35.94
C ILE A 1125 -14.03 -12.81 -36.31
N HIS A 1126 -14.67 -12.22 -35.30
CA HIS A 1126 -15.57 -11.10 -35.53
C HIS A 1126 -14.74 -9.88 -35.96
N ASN A 1127 -15.29 -9.05 -36.84
CA ASN A 1127 -14.63 -7.80 -37.19
C ASN A 1127 -14.43 -6.95 -35.92
N PRO A 1128 -13.19 -6.61 -35.53
CA PRO A 1128 -12.93 -5.92 -34.27
C PRO A 1128 -13.59 -4.55 -34.23
N THR A 1129 -14.58 -4.38 -33.35
CA THR A 1129 -15.16 -3.07 -33.00
C THR A 1129 -14.58 -2.51 -31.70
N SER A 1130 -13.70 -3.27 -31.05
CA SER A 1130 -13.02 -2.93 -29.80
C SER A 1130 -11.63 -3.58 -29.76
N VAL A 1131 -10.81 -3.16 -28.79
CA VAL A 1131 -9.41 -3.54 -28.63
C VAL A 1131 -9.23 -5.05 -28.41
N ILE A 1132 -8.41 -5.69 -29.27
CA ILE A 1132 -7.99 -7.11 -29.17
C ILE A 1132 -6.47 -7.32 -29.21
N HIS A 1133 -5.70 -6.25 -29.36
CA HIS A 1133 -4.25 -6.32 -29.47
C HIS A 1133 -3.54 -7.00 -28.27
N PRO A 1134 -4.05 -7.00 -27.01
CA PRO A 1134 -3.45 -7.78 -25.93
C PRO A 1134 -3.50 -9.29 -26.19
N GLN A 1135 -4.61 -9.79 -26.74
CA GLN A 1135 -4.80 -11.20 -27.08
C GLN A 1135 -3.90 -11.61 -28.25
N VAL A 1136 -3.71 -10.72 -29.23
CA VAL A 1136 -2.75 -10.93 -30.33
C VAL A 1136 -1.31 -11.02 -29.80
N LEU A 1137 -0.93 -10.14 -28.86
CA LEU A 1137 0.38 -10.18 -28.24
C LEU A 1137 0.58 -11.48 -27.43
N ALA A 1138 -0.44 -11.87 -26.66
CA ALA A 1138 -0.44 -13.14 -25.93
C ALA A 1138 -0.27 -14.32 -26.89
N TYR A 1139 -0.95 -14.34 -28.04
CA TYR A 1139 -0.76 -15.39 -29.05
C TYR A 1139 0.72 -15.52 -29.48
N PHE A 1140 1.39 -14.42 -29.83
CA PHE A 1140 2.80 -14.49 -30.23
C PHE A 1140 3.70 -15.02 -29.10
N GLN A 1141 3.44 -14.60 -27.86
CA GLN A 1141 4.15 -15.11 -26.69
C GLN A 1141 3.91 -16.62 -26.48
N GLN A 1142 2.67 -17.08 -26.64
CA GLN A 1142 2.32 -18.51 -26.55
C GLN A 1142 3.03 -19.34 -27.63
N GLN A 1143 3.15 -18.81 -28.86
CA GLN A 1143 3.91 -19.46 -29.93
C GLN A 1143 5.41 -19.58 -29.59
N THR A 1144 6.00 -18.51 -29.06
CA THR A 1144 7.39 -18.54 -28.60
C THR A 1144 7.59 -19.56 -27.47
N TRP A 1145 6.65 -19.64 -26.52
CA TRP A 1145 6.69 -20.64 -25.44
C TRP A 1145 6.50 -22.07 -25.93
N LEU A 1146 5.60 -22.31 -26.89
CA LEU A 1146 5.40 -23.63 -27.50
C LEU A 1146 6.67 -24.18 -28.16
N GLN A 1147 7.50 -23.30 -28.73
CA GLN A 1147 8.75 -23.65 -29.40
C GLN A 1147 9.98 -23.59 -28.49
N SER A 1148 9.83 -23.10 -27.25
CA SER A 1148 10.92 -23.00 -26.29
C SER A 1148 11.46 -24.38 -25.90
N SER A 1149 12.77 -24.47 -25.70
CA SER A 1149 13.41 -25.65 -25.10
C SER A 1149 12.88 -25.95 -23.69
N GLU A 1150 12.35 -24.94 -23.01
CA GLU A 1150 11.74 -25.02 -21.68
C GLU A 1150 10.24 -25.33 -21.71
N ARG A 1151 9.63 -25.58 -22.87
CA ARG A 1151 8.17 -25.83 -22.96
C ARG A 1151 7.66 -26.88 -21.97
N GLY A 1152 8.52 -27.84 -21.65
CA GLY A 1152 8.24 -28.92 -20.73
C GLY A 1152 7.93 -28.50 -19.29
N SER A 1153 8.44 -27.35 -18.86
CA SER A 1153 8.19 -26.80 -17.51
C SER A 1153 6.92 -25.95 -17.43
N TYR A 1154 6.33 -25.55 -18.55
CA TYR A 1154 5.13 -24.71 -18.55
C TYR A 1154 3.88 -25.51 -18.18
N PHE A 1155 2.92 -24.85 -17.53
CA PHE A 1155 1.64 -25.40 -17.13
C PHE A 1155 0.57 -25.09 -18.18
N LEU A 1156 -0.37 -26.02 -18.38
CA LEU A 1156 -1.54 -25.84 -19.23
C LEU A 1156 -2.73 -25.34 -18.41
N SER A 1157 -3.42 -24.34 -18.92
CA SER A 1157 -4.63 -23.77 -18.30
C SER A 1157 -5.64 -23.35 -19.37
N LEU A 1158 -6.91 -23.17 -18.99
CA LEU A 1158 -7.91 -22.59 -19.90
C LEU A 1158 -7.80 -21.07 -19.92
N ALA A 1159 -8.13 -20.45 -21.06
CA ALA A 1159 -8.32 -19.01 -21.09
C ALA A 1159 -9.43 -18.58 -20.12
N PRO A 1160 -9.24 -17.48 -19.36
CA PRO A 1160 -10.06 -17.15 -18.19
C PRO A 1160 -11.48 -16.67 -18.52
N ASP A 1161 -11.72 -16.21 -19.75
CA ASP A 1161 -12.97 -15.64 -20.24
C ASP A 1161 -13.85 -16.65 -20.99
N LEU A 1162 -13.51 -17.94 -20.94
CA LEU A 1162 -14.23 -18.99 -21.65
C LEU A 1162 -15.44 -19.52 -20.88
N HIS A 1163 -16.56 -19.65 -21.59
CA HIS A 1163 -17.81 -20.19 -21.07
C HIS A 1163 -18.28 -21.39 -21.90
N PHE A 1164 -18.92 -22.35 -21.21
CA PHE A 1164 -19.61 -23.47 -21.83
C PHE A 1164 -21.12 -23.17 -21.91
N ARG A 1165 -21.71 -23.38 -23.08
CA ARG A 1165 -23.16 -23.50 -23.26
C ARG A 1165 -23.49 -24.96 -23.57
N VAL A 1166 -24.38 -25.54 -22.78
CA VAL A 1166 -24.83 -26.93 -22.95
C VAL A 1166 -26.33 -26.89 -23.22
N GLU A 1167 -26.73 -27.37 -24.40
CA GLU A 1167 -28.13 -27.56 -24.76
C GLU A 1167 -28.44 -29.05 -24.77
N GLU A 1168 -29.45 -29.45 -24.00
CA GLU A 1168 -29.96 -30.82 -23.93
C GLU A 1168 -31.35 -30.86 -24.57
N ASP A 1169 -31.57 -31.78 -25.48
CA ASP A 1169 -32.89 -31.97 -26.09
C ASP A 1169 -33.88 -32.54 -25.05
N LEU A 1170 -35.19 -32.31 -25.24
CA LEU A 1170 -36.24 -32.62 -24.23
C LEU A 1170 -36.28 -34.11 -23.80
N ASP A 1171 -35.75 -35.01 -24.63
CA ASP A 1171 -35.64 -36.45 -24.37
C ASP A 1171 -34.29 -36.88 -23.75
N GLY A 1172 -33.35 -35.96 -23.54
CA GLY A 1172 -32.02 -36.20 -22.94
C GLY A 1172 -31.07 -37.07 -23.78
N ARG A 1173 -31.31 -37.21 -25.09
CA ARG A 1173 -30.58 -38.15 -25.98
C ARG A 1173 -29.45 -37.52 -26.78
N GLU A 1174 -29.54 -36.22 -27.10
CA GLU A 1174 -28.48 -35.46 -27.77
C GLU A 1174 -28.09 -34.24 -26.92
N ARG A 1175 -26.77 -34.03 -26.77
CA ARG A 1175 -26.18 -32.95 -25.98
C ARG A 1175 -25.24 -32.14 -26.88
N LYS A 1176 -25.54 -30.85 -27.07
CA LYS A 1176 -24.73 -29.92 -27.85
C LYS A 1176 -23.91 -29.05 -26.90
N ILE A 1177 -22.58 -29.07 -27.03
CA ILE A 1177 -21.66 -28.29 -26.19
C ILE A 1177 -20.97 -27.24 -27.04
N GLU A 1178 -21.17 -25.98 -26.69
CA GLU A 1178 -20.53 -24.82 -27.32
C GLU A 1178 -19.59 -24.13 -26.34
N LEU A 1179 -18.42 -23.74 -26.83
CA LEU A 1179 -17.43 -22.93 -26.15
C LEU A 1179 -17.46 -21.53 -26.76
N PHE A 1180 -17.64 -20.50 -25.94
CA PHE A 1180 -17.70 -19.11 -26.40
C PHE A 1180 -17.11 -18.17 -25.34
N SER A 1181 -16.73 -16.96 -25.76
CA SER A 1181 -16.40 -15.87 -24.84
C SER A 1181 -17.43 -14.74 -25.02
N PRO A 1182 -18.12 -14.30 -23.95
CA PRO A 1182 -19.15 -13.26 -24.04
C PRO A 1182 -18.58 -11.85 -24.22
N VAL A 1183 -17.29 -11.66 -23.96
CA VAL A 1183 -16.66 -10.33 -23.87
C VAL A 1183 -15.40 -10.18 -24.73
N ASN A 1184 -14.96 -11.25 -25.41
CA ASN A 1184 -13.72 -11.25 -26.17
C ASN A 1184 -13.97 -11.50 -27.67
N PRO A 1185 -13.99 -10.44 -28.49
CA PRO A 1185 -14.26 -10.56 -29.93
C PRO A 1185 -13.11 -11.24 -30.71
N TYR A 1186 -11.95 -11.44 -30.08
CA TYR A 1186 -10.86 -12.26 -30.63
C TYR A 1186 -11.19 -13.76 -30.62
N PHE A 1187 -12.17 -14.18 -29.80
CA PHE A 1187 -12.59 -15.56 -29.65
C PHE A 1187 -13.88 -15.83 -30.43
N THR A 1188 -13.90 -16.90 -31.21
CA THR A 1188 -15.08 -17.37 -31.97
C THR A 1188 -15.79 -18.51 -31.22
N THR A 1189 -17.01 -18.85 -31.63
CA THR A 1189 -17.74 -19.95 -30.99
C THR A 1189 -17.29 -21.30 -31.57
N TYR A 1190 -16.95 -22.25 -30.71
CA TYR A 1190 -16.58 -23.62 -31.10
C TYR A 1190 -17.62 -24.61 -30.59
N GLN A 1191 -18.13 -25.47 -31.46
CA GLN A 1191 -18.86 -26.67 -31.06
C GLN A 1191 -17.85 -27.77 -30.75
N ILE A 1192 -17.90 -28.32 -29.54
CA ILE A 1192 -17.03 -29.39 -29.07
C ILE A 1192 -17.86 -30.63 -28.72
N ASN A 1193 -17.24 -31.80 -28.83
CA ASN A 1193 -17.83 -33.02 -28.32
C ASN A 1193 -17.50 -33.26 -26.84
N GLU A 1194 -18.10 -34.31 -26.26
CA GLU A 1194 -17.94 -34.68 -24.85
C GLU A 1194 -16.49 -34.94 -24.46
N GLU A 1195 -15.70 -35.56 -25.34
CA GLU A 1195 -14.30 -35.89 -25.04
C GLU A 1195 -13.41 -34.65 -24.93
N VAL A 1196 -13.59 -33.65 -25.80
CA VAL A 1196 -12.89 -32.36 -25.69
C VAL A 1196 -13.38 -31.59 -24.46
N TRP A 1197 -14.68 -31.62 -24.17
CA TRP A 1197 -15.22 -31.01 -22.95
C TRP A 1197 -14.58 -31.59 -21.68
N HIS A 1198 -14.49 -32.92 -21.57
CA HIS A 1198 -13.83 -33.59 -20.45
C HIS A 1198 -12.32 -33.30 -20.37
N LEU A 1199 -11.63 -33.22 -21.52
CA LEU A 1199 -10.22 -32.84 -21.57
C LEU A 1199 -10.01 -31.43 -21.01
N LEU A 1200 -10.80 -30.47 -21.46
CA LEU A 1200 -10.74 -29.08 -20.99
C LEU A 1200 -11.07 -28.98 -19.50
N GLN A 1201 -12.12 -29.66 -19.03
CA GLN A 1201 -12.46 -29.73 -17.61
C GLN A 1201 -11.31 -30.33 -16.77
N THR A 1202 -10.61 -31.32 -17.31
CA THR A 1202 -9.44 -31.91 -16.65
C THR A 1202 -8.30 -30.91 -16.56
N ILE A 1203 -7.92 -30.27 -17.68
CA ILE A 1203 -6.85 -29.27 -17.71
C ILE A 1203 -7.17 -28.09 -16.79
N HIS A 1204 -8.42 -27.59 -16.81
CA HIS A 1204 -8.89 -26.54 -15.91
C HIS A 1204 -8.67 -26.90 -14.44
N ARG A 1205 -8.96 -28.16 -14.08
CA ARG A 1205 -8.90 -28.67 -12.71
C ARG A 1205 -7.48 -28.95 -12.21
N ILE A 1206 -6.65 -29.63 -13.02
CA ILE A 1206 -5.34 -30.13 -12.55
C ILE A 1206 -4.15 -29.27 -12.98
N GLN A 1207 -4.36 -28.42 -14.00
CA GLN A 1207 -3.35 -27.56 -14.62
C GLN A 1207 -1.98 -28.24 -14.74
N PRO A 1208 -1.91 -29.25 -15.60
CA PRO A 1208 -0.75 -30.11 -15.64
C PRO A 1208 0.44 -29.40 -16.29
N GLN A 1209 1.66 -29.81 -15.93
CA GLN A 1209 2.84 -29.41 -16.69
C GLN A 1209 2.84 -30.11 -18.05
N TRP A 1210 3.32 -29.42 -19.08
CA TRP A 1210 3.42 -29.92 -20.44
C TRP A 1210 4.02 -31.33 -20.50
N ASN A 1211 5.22 -31.53 -19.94
CA ASN A 1211 5.91 -32.83 -19.98
C ASN A 1211 5.18 -33.96 -19.25
N THR A 1212 4.27 -33.64 -18.33
CA THR A 1212 3.55 -34.65 -17.53
C THR A 1212 2.25 -35.11 -18.18
N PHE A 1213 1.71 -34.33 -19.11
CA PHE A 1213 0.35 -34.52 -19.62
C PHE A 1213 0.24 -34.52 -21.14
N VAL A 1214 1.18 -33.86 -21.81
CA VAL A 1214 1.28 -33.88 -23.26
C VAL A 1214 2.12 -35.08 -23.67
N ILE A 1215 1.47 -36.04 -24.33
CA ILE A 1215 2.06 -37.24 -24.91
C ILE A 1215 1.91 -37.18 -26.44
N PRO A 1216 2.69 -37.97 -27.21
CA PRO A 1216 2.61 -37.93 -28.68
C PRO A 1216 1.18 -38.11 -29.25
N PHE A 1217 0.29 -38.73 -28.49
CA PHE A 1217 -1.09 -39.01 -28.88
C PHE A 1217 -2.07 -37.83 -28.72
N ASN A 1218 -1.81 -36.86 -27.83
CA ASN A 1218 -2.67 -35.68 -27.61
C ASN A 1218 -1.96 -34.34 -27.91
N ALA A 1219 -0.65 -34.37 -28.19
CA ALA A 1219 0.16 -33.17 -28.46
C ALA A 1219 -0.42 -32.29 -29.56
N GLY A 1220 -0.77 -32.86 -30.72
CA GLY A 1220 -1.32 -32.09 -31.83
C GLY A 1220 -2.63 -31.37 -31.50
N LEU A 1221 -3.51 -32.00 -30.72
CA LEU A 1221 -4.76 -31.37 -30.27
C LEU A 1221 -4.48 -30.24 -29.26
N ILE A 1222 -3.57 -30.46 -28.30
CA ILE A 1222 -3.24 -29.44 -27.30
C ILE A 1222 -2.57 -28.23 -27.96
N GLU A 1223 -1.65 -28.45 -28.89
CA GLU A 1223 -1.04 -27.40 -29.71
C GLU A 1223 -2.11 -26.63 -30.50
N ASP A 1224 -3.06 -27.32 -31.15
CA ASP A 1224 -4.18 -26.69 -31.86
C ASP A 1224 -5.09 -25.88 -30.90
N LEU A 1225 -5.40 -26.39 -29.71
CA LEU A 1225 -6.18 -25.66 -28.70
C LEU A 1225 -5.46 -24.42 -28.17
N ILE A 1226 -4.12 -24.46 -28.03
CA ILE A 1226 -3.31 -23.28 -27.66
C ILE A 1226 -3.30 -22.28 -28.80
N CYS A 1227 -3.10 -22.76 -30.02
CA CYS A 1227 -3.20 -21.92 -31.21
C CYS A 1227 -4.56 -21.24 -31.25
N LYS A 1228 -5.69 -21.95 -31.01
CA LYS A 1228 -7.08 -21.47 -30.86
C LYS A 1228 -7.32 -20.50 -29.69
N GLY A 1229 -6.34 -20.29 -28.81
CA GLY A 1229 -6.50 -19.46 -27.61
C GLY A 1229 -7.46 -20.07 -26.58
N ILE A 1230 -7.73 -21.37 -26.68
CA ILE A 1230 -8.57 -22.11 -25.72
C ILE A 1230 -7.73 -22.48 -24.49
N LEU A 1231 -6.48 -22.86 -24.74
CA LEU A 1231 -5.50 -23.22 -23.72
C LEU A 1231 -4.33 -22.25 -23.72
N HIS A 1232 -3.78 -21.97 -22.54
CA HIS A 1232 -2.61 -21.12 -22.36
C HIS A 1232 -1.50 -21.90 -21.65
N LEU A 1233 -0.26 -21.68 -22.08
CA LEU A 1233 0.96 -22.00 -21.34
C LEU A 1233 1.24 -20.89 -20.33
N SER A 1234 1.71 -21.28 -19.15
CA SER A 1234 2.16 -20.36 -18.10
C SER A 1234 3.40 -20.92 -17.39
N LEU A 1235 4.24 -20.04 -16.85
CA LEU A 1235 5.41 -20.42 -16.05
C LEU A 1235 5.00 -21.05 -14.69
N GLU A 1236 3.83 -20.67 -14.19
CA GLU A 1236 3.28 -21.08 -12.89
C GLU A 1236 1.84 -21.57 -13.06
N ARG A 1237 1.31 -22.34 -12.10
CA ARG A 1237 -0.11 -22.76 -12.12
C ARG A 1237 -1.00 -21.56 -11.83
N LEU A 1238 -1.99 -21.31 -12.68
CA LEU A 1238 -3.05 -20.33 -12.41
C LEU A 1238 -3.96 -20.88 -11.30
N THR A 1239 -3.94 -20.32 -10.10
CA THR A 1239 -4.73 -20.81 -8.94
C THR A 1239 -6.21 -21.09 -9.24
N VAL A 1240 -6.55 -22.35 -9.55
CA VAL A 1240 -7.91 -22.90 -9.48
C VAL A 1240 -7.93 -23.86 -8.30
N LYS A 1241 -8.84 -23.65 -7.33
CA LYS A 1241 -8.99 -24.54 -6.17
C LYS A 1241 -9.36 -25.95 -6.67
N PRO A 1242 -8.53 -26.99 -6.44
CA PRO A 1242 -8.89 -28.33 -6.85
C PRO A 1242 -9.95 -28.89 -5.91
N ASP A 1243 -11.10 -29.29 -6.45
CA ASP A 1243 -12.09 -30.05 -5.71
C ASP A 1243 -11.63 -31.51 -5.56
N ARG A 1244 -11.55 -31.99 -4.31
CA ARG A 1244 -11.04 -33.32 -3.96
C ARG A 1244 -12.12 -34.37 -4.19
N LYS A 1245 -12.26 -34.88 -5.42
CA LYS A 1245 -12.66 -36.27 -5.76
C LYS A 1245 -12.95 -36.41 -7.27
N SER A 1246 -12.14 -37.22 -7.97
CA SER A 1246 -12.53 -38.12 -9.09
C SER A 1246 -11.31 -38.41 -9.96
N GLU A 1247 -10.78 -39.63 -9.86
CA GLU A 1247 -9.89 -40.23 -10.86
C GLU A 1247 -10.76 -40.73 -12.02
N THR A 1248 -10.98 -39.88 -13.03
CA THR A 1248 -11.61 -40.31 -14.28
C THR A 1248 -10.50 -40.51 -15.32
N PRO A 1249 -10.42 -41.66 -16.02
CA PRO A 1249 -9.40 -41.92 -17.02
C PRO A 1249 -9.49 -40.96 -18.21
N LEU A 1250 -8.34 -40.58 -18.78
CA LEU A 1250 -8.27 -39.80 -20.02
C LEU A 1250 -9.00 -40.55 -21.17
N PRO A 1251 -9.90 -39.91 -21.92
CA PRO A 1251 -10.58 -40.54 -23.06
C PRO A 1251 -9.58 -40.87 -24.20
N LYS A 1252 -9.88 -41.91 -25.00
CA LYS A 1252 -9.10 -42.27 -26.20
C LYS A 1252 -9.44 -41.31 -27.36
N THR A 1253 -8.45 -40.69 -28.00
CA THR A 1253 -8.61 -39.52 -28.91
C THR A 1253 -9.25 -39.80 -30.28
N GLN A 1254 -9.60 -41.04 -30.62
CA GLN A 1254 -10.18 -41.37 -31.94
C GLN A 1254 -11.58 -40.77 -32.19
N SER A 1255 -12.21 -40.14 -31.20
CA SER A 1255 -13.50 -39.46 -31.34
C SER A 1255 -13.47 -37.94 -31.14
N MET A 1256 -12.36 -37.30 -30.71
CA MET A 1256 -12.31 -35.87 -30.32
C MET A 1256 -12.50 -34.91 -31.52
N THR A 1257 -13.63 -34.19 -31.55
CA THR A 1257 -13.96 -33.21 -32.59
C THR A 1257 -14.20 -31.82 -32.00
N ILE A 1258 -13.56 -30.83 -32.61
CA ILE A 1258 -13.81 -29.39 -32.40
C ILE A 1258 -14.14 -28.77 -33.75
N THR A 1259 -15.31 -28.17 -33.85
CA THR A 1259 -15.80 -27.54 -35.07
C THR A 1259 -16.03 -26.07 -34.78
N GLU A 1260 -15.33 -25.21 -35.50
CA GLU A 1260 -15.59 -23.77 -35.47
C GLU A 1260 -16.99 -23.51 -36.04
N LEU A 1261 -17.87 -22.91 -35.25
CA LEU A 1261 -19.17 -22.48 -35.75
C LEU A 1261 -18.94 -21.21 -36.56
N SER A 1262 -19.25 -21.26 -37.84
CA SER A 1262 -19.11 -20.12 -38.74
C SER A 1262 -19.89 -18.95 -38.15
N THR A 1263 -19.16 -17.86 -37.84
CA THR A 1263 -19.76 -16.60 -37.43
C THR A 1263 -20.72 -16.17 -38.52
N LYS A 1264 -22.03 -16.08 -38.21
CA LYS A 1264 -22.99 -15.51 -39.17
C LYS A 1264 -22.43 -14.18 -39.64
N THR A 1265 -22.33 -14.03 -40.96
CA THR A 1265 -21.99 -12.76 -41.59
C THR A 1265 -22.80 -11.66 -40.93
N THR A 1266 -22.14 -10.58 -40.53
CA THR A 1266 -22.83 -9.37 -40.06
C THR A 1266 -23.96 -9.06 -41.05
N PRO A 1267 -25.20 -8.82 -40.60
CA PRO A 1267 -26.31 -8.52 -41.49
C PRO A 1267 -26.15 -7.10 -42.02
N THR A 1268 -25.24 -6.90 -42.98
CA THR A 1268 -25.03 -5.58 -43.59
C THR A 1268 -25.15 -5.56 -45.11
N CYS A 1269 -25.40 -6.70 -45.77
CA CYS A 1269 -25.50 -6.71 -47.24
C CYS A 1269 -26.89 -7.00 -47.81
N LEU A 1270 -27.90 -7.37 -47.00
CA LEU A 1270 -29.26 -7.58 -47.54
C LEU A 1270 -30.34 -6.73 -46.86
N SER A 1271 -30.31 -6.54 -45.54
CA SER A 1271 -31.40 -5.85 -44.81
C SER A 1271 -31.35 -4.32 -44.90
N SER A 1272 -30.21 -3.74 -45.27
CA SER A 1272 -30.05 -2.30 -45.54
C SER A 1272 -30.26 -1.94 -47.01
N TYR A 1273 -30.32 -2.94 -47.90
CA TYR A 1273 -30.42 -2.79 -49.35
C TYR A 1273 -31.81 -3.12 -49.93
N LEU A 1274 -32.61 -3.93 -49.22
CA LEU A 1274 -34.06 -4.05 -49.41
C LEU A 1274 -34.78 -2.90 -48.69
#